data_AF-A0A4U1BK36-F1
#
_entry.id   AF-A0A4U1BK36-F1
#
_cell.length_a   1.000
_cell.length_b   1.000
_cell.length_c   1.000
_cell.angle_alpha   90.00
_cell.angle_beta   90.00
_cell.angle_gamma   90.00
#
_symmetry.space_group_name_H-M   'P 1'
#
loop_
_entity.id
_entity.type
_entity.pdbx_description
1 polymer ?
#
loop_
_entity_poly.entity_id
_entity_poly.type
_entity_poly.pdbx_seq_one_letter_code
_entity_poly.pdbx_strand_id
1 'polypeptide(L)'
;MTIRHNPSLKQKDFAKRTAAILLSGLFLQYTPAATATDSAYFNGQNAYAEIPTWRPTGKFKVVAWLAELDSNSGNRNILLSDASSHEFLSFTHNNIQGRWGNEYPGIWGKFDFAQSRYIELEIDFGRLTASDGNNTHSISNGAIDPTASAYQWLFRRGGNDFSQGAIQGLALIDLGNPANSKAFAFDQTHGLVEVGGNSDVDALINVDGSDWRQGPHTIVNPAPDHFDDAQWDAAFNGGSGEEPGEPEPPQTGSATAVTFSGDKAYGQIAPWQAKGKFRLQAYLTDMNPDAGARNILLSCSQSKEFLSFTHTTVQGQWGSEYPGVYGKFAFNQTQYIDIIVDNGQMTISDGITTHTVKDAAINPSSVHYDYLMRRGSNDYSQVGLQALVLTDLADTTNSRAYGFDSEIGLVEVNGNNDNSLHNVASSDYQAGVHTITNPDSSIFDDAQWQAIFGGSDVTDPEPPVEPEPPTEPEQPVEPTPQSNQAAYFDGSNNYAQIPSWQPKGKYKVIAYLTDLEDNSGTRTHLISSSKSGEFLGFTHNNVQGQWGGDYPGIWGKFDFNASKYLEITVEQGKMTASDGNTAATVNSASINPTQVSYDWLYRRNGSYSEGGLQALILMDYADPSNSRSYAFSDSGEMVEVNGNDGELNNFSDGDWQQTLHSITNPDPEHFSQEQWDQVYAPDDSGPEEPEPPVEPEPPTEPEPPTDPTDPDPQVDILLGDNARAVAFDGNSGYLSFDSWKASGDYRVVAWLQQMADNATTYVVSDANSYFAVTANSASARFNGSVVQFDSNFDFAGRGYIEFSVGDDELTVSDGKTEQTIRNSAINAVSFSQAMRYQNSYSQGKLQALALIDYGNDAQVHSFSFNANGQIIESSEQNNDIARLHNIGSNDFVSIDTNVSAPTAILASQAQWDSKFESTYKNGRPLLDRTDGNDAKKFAWEGHYWLRSYLTMAKAYQDDKYLDYAVELIDHMFNYTDEARVARGELDLKAQPYDLAPKKFLNERGTAAPGWRRPYNGWRIEVLSDGQILNAISRVADYILSEGKTQYSAKAMDYLTKAERIIRSHDSSYSNTKNSAIQGSYFYVNYKNSDYGDSGLFSNPMPFNHDMTMGIALMYVNKWTQGGVYDFERKVSDIVGFFTDHMIYNSDGTCTWNYAYDVGGNNKLEDVNHAHLDVGFMVAAYHEGYLTDDTEMKCLAKTLTNKVFKAGGIISYDVEGNSISGRWDQIATGYDWSELQPWDDRILQMNQHSLRQYGQLTWYRPYLAWAKVLYWQQQQ
;
A
#
# COMPACT_ATOMS: atom_id res chain seq x y z
N MET A 1 -37.12 -49.53 20.84
CA MET A 1 -38.48 -49.14 20.45
C MET A 1 -38.63 -49.39 18.95
N THR A 2 -39.78 -49.85 18.45
CA THR A 2 -39.85 -50.42 17.07
C THR A 2 -41.04 -49.86 16.29
N ILE A 3 -40.78 -49.31 15.10
CA ILE A 3 -41.78 -48.96 14.09
C ILE A 3 -41.34 -49.54 12.73
N ARG A 4 -42.30 -49.92 11.89
CA ARG A 4 -42.13 -50.56 10.56
C ARG A 4 -43.16 -50.00 9.58
N HIS A 5 -42.93 -50.27 8.29
CA HIS A 5 -43.87 -50.15 7.16
C HIS A 5 -44.14 -48.72 6.65
N ASN A 6 -44.36 -48.47 5.34
CA ASN A 6 -44.25 -49.37 4.18
C ASN A 6 -43.88 -48.61 2.88
N PRO A 7 -43.46 -49.30 1.80
CA PRO A 7 -42.92 -48.66 0.61
C PRO A 7 -43.87 -48.65 -0.61
N SER A 8 -43.33 -48.11 -1.71
CA SER A 8 -43.60 -48.42 -3.12
C SER A 8 -44.63 -47.59 -3.90
N LEU A 9 -44.16 -47.08 -5.04
CA LEU A 9 -44.82 -47.13 -6.34
C LEU A 9 -43.74 -47.32 -7.44
N LYS A 10 -44.14 -47.78 -8.63
CA LYS A 10 -43.24 -48.25 -9.70
C LYS A 10 -43.83 -47.93 -11.08
N GLN A 11 -42.96 -47.60 -12.05
CA GLN A 11 -43.25 -47.65 -13.51
C GLN A 11 -44.36 -46.67 -13.99
N LYS A 12 -44.61 -46.35 -15.27
CA LYS A 12 -43.96 -46.48 -16.62
C LYS A 12 -44.69 -45.48 -17.56
N ASP A 13 -44.34 -45.17 -18.81
CA ASP A 13 -43.30 -45.60 -19.78
C ASP A 13 -43.17 -44.47 -20.84
N PHE A 14 -41.97 -44.06 -21.31
CA PHE A 14 -41.75 -43.67 -22.72
C PHE A 14 -40.25 -43.53 -23.08
N ALA A 15 -39.89 -43.72 -24.36
CA ALA A 15 -38.49 -43.85 -24.81
C ALA A 15 -38.27 -43.56 -26.31
N LYS A 16 -36.97 -43.53 -26.72
CA LYS A 16 -36.38 -43.33 -28.07
C LYS A 16 -36.24 -41.85 -28.48
N ARG A 17 -35.20 -41.42 -29.21
CA ARG A 17 -34.33 -42.15 -30.17
C ARG A 17 -32.82 -42.21 -29.80
N THR A 18 -31.98 -42.60 -30.75
CA THR A 18 -30.64 -43.19 -30.53
C THR A 18 -29.66 -42.86 -31.68
N ALA A 19 -28.47 -42.33 -31.37
CA ALA A 19 -27.21 -42.28 -32.18
C ALA A 19 -27.25 -41.59 -33.58
N ALA A 20 -26.21 -41.00 -34.18
CA ALA A 20 -24.76 -40.75 -33.91
C ALA A 20 -24.32 -39.45 -34.69
N ILE A 21 -23.06 -39.02 -34.93
CA ILE A 21 -21.69 -39.58 -34.78
C ILE A 21 -20.59 -38.47 -34.78
N LEU A 22 -19.41 -38.78 -34.21
CA LEU A 22 -18.02 -38.25 -34.41
C LEU A 22 -17.71 -36.80 -34.93
N LEU A 23 -16.75 -36.17 -34.21
CA LEU A 23 -15.61 -35.33 -34.65
C LEU A 23 -15.77 -33.86 -35.09
N SER A 24 -15.85 -32.96 -34.09
CA SER A 24 -15.14 -31.65 -33.98
C SER A 24 -15.46 -31.04 -32.60
N GLY A 25 -14.61 -30.29 -31.88
CA GLY A 25 -13.19 -29.92 -32.03
C GLY A 25 -12.64 -29.43 -30.66
N LEU A 26 -11.40 -28.90 -30.59
CA LEU A 26 -10.86 -28.27 -29.37
C LEU A 26 -11.50 -26.89 -29.13
N PHE A 27 -11.88 -26.62 -27.87
CA PHE A 27 -12.01 -25.32 -27.16
C PHE A 27 -12.54 -25.64 -25.75
N LEU A 28 -12.21 -24.94 -24.65
CA LEU A 28 -11.15 -23.97 -24.35
C LEU A 28 -10.76 -24.19 -22.86
N GLN A 29 -9.65 -23.63 -22.38
CA GLN A 29 -9.29 -23.66 -20.95
C GLN A 29 -10.17 -22.68 -20.14
N TYR A 30 -10.31 -22.95 -18.85
CA TYR A 30 -11.11 -22.15 -17.91
C TYR A 30 -10.15 -21.24 -17.13
N THR A 31 -10.25 -19.93 -17.34
CA THR A 31 -9.63 -18.89 -16.48
C THR A 31 -10.42 -18.75 -15.16
N PRO A 32 -9.86 -18.07 -14.14
CA PRO A 32 -10.66 -17.63 -13.00
C PRO A 32 -11.79 -16.69 -13.44
N ALA A 33 -12.72 -16.44 -12.53
CA ALA A 33 -13.94 -15.69 -12.79
C ALA A 33 -14.14 -14.66 -11.67
N ALA A 34 -13.99 -13.38 -12.00
CA ALA A 34 -14.06 -12.27 -11.06
C ALA A 34 -15.51 -11.98 -10.61
N THR A 35 -15.72 -11.59 -9.36
CA THR A 35 -17.05 -11.26 -8.83
C THR A 35 -17.29 -9.76 -8.79
N ALA A 36 -17.86 -9.21 -9.87
CA ALA A 36 -18.26 -7.82 -9.93
C ALA A 36 -19.46 -7.59 -9.01
N THR A 37 -19.17 -7.02 -7.84
CA THR A 37 -20.12 -6.81 -6.73
C THR A 37 -21.28 -5.92 -7.09
N ASP A 38 -21.07 -4.93 -7.97
CA ASP A 38 -21.98 -3.82 -8.18
C ASP A 38 -22.41 -3.63 -9.65
N SER A 39 -23.42 -2.79 -9.84
CA SER A 39 -23.97 -2.42 -11.14
C SER A 39 -24.80 -1.14 -11.05
N ALA A 40 -24.68 -0.29 -12.06
CA ALA A 40 -25.53 0.89 -12.21
C ALA A 40 -26.85 0.52 -12.91
N TYR A 41 -27.98 0.97 -12.35
CA TYR A 41 -29.29 0.90 -12.99
C TYR A 41 -29.59 2.20 -13.75
N PHE A 42 -29.90 2.10 -15.04
CA PHE A 42 -30.37 3.22 -15.84
C PHE A 42 -31.90 3.29 -15.82
N ASN A 43 -32.42 4.45 -15.44
CA ASN A 43 -33.84 4.69 -15.16
C ASN A 43 -34.76 4.87 -16.39
N GLY A 44 -34.22 4.92 -17.61
CA GLY A 44 -34.98 5.09 -18.85
C GLY A 44 -35.60 6.49 -19.07
N GLN A 45 -35.26 7.48 -18.25
CA GLN A 45 -35.80 8.85 -18.32
C GLN A 45 -34.72 9.91 -18.59
N ASN A 46 -33.58 9.79 -17.90
CA ASN A 46 -32.44 10.71 -18.00
C ASN A 46 -31.10 10.08 -17.60
N ALA A 47 -31.08 8.89 -16.98
CA ALA A 47 -29.85 8.18 -16.61
C ALA A 47 -29.18 7.54 -17.84
N TYR A 48 -27.85 7.70 -17.96
CA TYR A 48 -27.02 7.08 -18.98
C TYR A 48 -25.52 7.19 -18.62
N ALA A 49 -24.61 6.65 -19.45
CA ALA A 49 -23.17 6.92 -19.29
C ALA A 49 -22.46 7.39 -20.57
N GLU A 50 -21.42 8.20 -20.42
CA GLU A 50 -20.55 8.69 -21.51
C GLU A 50 -19.16 7.99 -21.47
N ILE A 51 -18.87 7.13 -22.44
CA ILE A 51 -17.56 6.47 -22.58
C ILE A 51 -16.63 7.28 -23.48
N PRO A 52 -15.30 7.17 -23.32
CA PRO A 52 -14.32 7.68 -24.28
C PRO A 52 -14.66 7.23 -25.71
N THR A 53 -14.50 8.12 -26.70
CA THR A 53 -15.00 7.87 -28.07
C THR A 53 -14.33 6.66 -28.71
N TRP A 54 -15.03 5.53 -28.67
CA TRP A 54 -14.54 4.27 -29.18
C TRP A 54 -14.91 4.09 -30.66
N ARG A 55 -13.91 4.04 -31.54
CA ARG A 55 -14.08 3.72 -32.95
C ARG A 55 -13.27 2.45 -33.28
N PRO A 56 -13.92 1.32 -33.58
CA PRO A 56 -13.21 0.12 -33.99
C PRO A 56 -12.55 0.31 -35.37
N THR A 57 -11.32 -0.20 -35.51
CA THR A 57 -10.49 -0.10 -36.73
C THR A 57 -10.87 -1.13 -37.80
N GLY A 58 -11.59 -2.17 -37.42
CA GLY A 58 -12.04 -3.24 -38.30
C GLY A 58 -13.15 -4.07 -37.65
N LYS A 59 -13.12 -5.39 -37.85
CA LYS A 59 -14.03 -6.33 -37.20
C LYS A 59 -13.92 -6.22 -35.68
N PHE A 60 -15.04 -6.19 -34.95
CA PHE A 60 -15.04 -6.05 -33.49
C PHE A 60 -16.05 -6.96 -32.79
N LYS A 61 -15.90 -7.08 -31.47
CA LYS A 61 -16.91 -7.63 -30.56
C LYS A 61 -17.37 -6.59 -29.52
N VAL A 62 -18.56 -6.80 -28.99
CA VAL A 62 -19.06 -6.14 -27.77
C VAL A 62 -19.60 -7.23 -26.85
N VAL A 63 -19.17 -7.23 -25.59
CA VAL A 63 -19.67 -8.14 -24.54
C VAL A 63 -20.25 -7.30 -23.41
N ALA A 64 -21.39 -7.69 -22.84
CA ALA A 64 -22.02 -6.99 -21.73
C ALA A 64 -22.71 -7.95 -20.75
N TRP A 65 -22.55 -7.68 -19.45
CA TRP A 65 -23.13 -8.44 -18.34
C TRP A 65 -24.20 -7.60 -17.65
N LEU A 66 -25.42 -8.12 -17.53
CA LEU A 66 -26.62 -7.37 -17.16
C LEU A 66 -27.18 -7.81 -15.81
N ALA A 67 -27.22 -6.93 -14.81
CA ALA A 67 -27.92 -7.22 -13.56
C ALA A 67 -29.45 -7.21 -13.74
N GLU A 68 -30.00 -6.20 -14.43
CA GLU A 68 -31.45 -6.03 -14.59
C GLU A 68 -31.89 -5.71 -16.03
N LEU A 69 -33.08 -6.20 -16.38
CA LEU A 69 -33.77 -5.97 -17.65
C LEU A 69 -35.26 -5.81 -17.33
N ASP A 70 -35.93 -4.84 -17.96
CA ASP A 70 -37.39 -4.77 -17.91
C ASP A 70 -38.00 -6.03 -18.56
N SER A 71 -38.46 -6.94 -17.70
CA SER A 71 -39.07 -8.22 -18.07
C SER A 71 -40.43 -8.09 -18.76
N ASN A 72 -41.07 -6.91 -18.74
CA ASN A 72 -42.43 -6.73 -19.24
C ASN A 72 -42.51 -6.05 -20.62
N SER A 73 -41.46 -5.38 -21.09
CA SER A 73 -41.54 -4.60 -22.32
C SER A 73 -40.93 -5.28 -23.55
N GLY A 74 -41.58 -5.02 -24.68
CA GLY A 74 -40.96 -5.05 -26.01
C GLY A 74 -40.27 -3.73 -26.35
N ASN A 75 -39.91 -2.92 -25.35
CA ASN A 75 -39.13 -1.71 -25.56
C ASN A 75 -37.70 -2.12 -25.94
N ARG A 76 -37.04 -1.25 -26.71
CA ARG A 76 -35.70 -1.46 -27.21
C ARG A 76 -34.72 -0.64 -26.38
N ASN A 77 -33.98 -1.33 -25.53
CA ASN A 77 -32.84 -0.76 -24.83
C ASN A 77 -31.68 -0.57 -25.80
N ILE A 78 -31.11 0.62 -25.80
CA ILE A 78 -29.85 0.92 -26.47
C ILE A 78 -28.74 0.38 -25.57
N LEU A 79 -27.82 -0.38 -26.14
CA LEU A 79 -26.58 -0.73 -25.45
C LEU A 79 -25.57 0.40 -25.70
N LEU A 80 -25.21 0.63 -26.97
CA LEU A 80 -24.26 1.67 -27.38
C LEU A 80 -24.85 2.57 -28.46
N SER A 81 -24.50 3.85 -28.49
CA SER A 81 -24.77 4.71 -29.65
C SER A 81 -23.70 5.76 -29.95
N ASP A 82 -23.75 6.23 -31.20
CA ASP A 82 -22.98 7.35 -31.73
C ASP A 82 -23.72 8.68 -31.46
N ALA A 83 -23.04 9.59 -30.76
CA ALA A 83 -23.57 10.92 -30.45
C ALA A 83 -23.82 11.79 -31.69
N SER A 84 -23.16 11.48 -32.81
CA SER A 84 -23.10 12.30 -34.03
C SER A 84 -23.79 11.67 -35.24
N SER A 85 -23.67 10.36 -35.46
CA SER A 85 -24.20 9.67 -36.65
C SER A 85 -25.59 9.07 -36.45
N HIS A 86 -26.07 9.01 -35.21
CA HIS A 86 -27.27 8.28 -34.78
C HIS A 86 -27.22 6.76 -35.03
N GLU A 87 -26.05 6.18 -35.27
CA GLU A 87 -25.83 4.73 -35.28
C GLU A 87 -25.89 4.17 -33.85
N PHE A 88 -26.26 2.89 -33.71
CA PHE A 88 -26.44 2.27 -32.40
C PHE A 88 -26.42 0.75 -32.46
N LEU A 89 -26.13 0.13 -31.32
CA LEU A 89 -26.36 -1.27 -30.99
C LEU A 89 -27.41 -1.35 -29.89
N SER A 90 -28.38 -2.26 -30.01
CA SER A 90 -29.56 -2.30 -29.15
C SER A 90 -30.17 -3.69 -29.02
N PHE A 91 -30.97 -3.87 -27.98
CA PHE A 91 -31.55 -5.13 -27.59
C PHE A 91 -32.97 -4.98 -27.01
N THR A 92 -33.69 -6.09 -26.95
CA THR A 92 -34.82 -6.31 -26.02
C THR A 92 -34.51 -7.58 -25.23
N HIS A 93 -35.41 -8.08 -24.39
CA HIS A 93 -35.25 -9.39 -23.73
C HIS A 93 -34.96 -10.58 -24.69
N ASN A 94 -35.25 -10.50 -26.00
CA ASN A 94 -35.07 -11.61 -26.95
C ASN A 94 -34.66 -11.22 -28.40
N ASN A 95 -34.27 -9.96 -28.63
CA ASN A 95 -33.90 -9.44 -29.94
C ASN A 95 -32.58 -8.64 -29.86
N ILE A 96 -31.83 -8.60 -30.96
CA ILE A 96 -30.73 -7.64 -31.19
C ILE A 96 -31.02 -6.84 -32.45
N GLN A 97 -30.73 -5.53 -32.44
CA GLN A 97 -30.76 -4.66 -33.61
C GLN A 97 -29.56 -3.70 -33.56
N GLY A 98 -28.84 -3.59 -34.67
CA GLY A 98 -27.95 -2.46 -34.92
C GLY A 98 -28.52 -1.52 -35.97
N ARG A 99 -27.97 -0.32 -36.07
CA ARG A 99 -28.22 0.61 -37.18
C ARG A 99 -26.90 1.07 -37.79
N TRP A 100 -26.83 0.98 -39.11
CA TRP A 100 -25.78 1.56 -39.93
C TRP A 100 -26.41 2.43 -41.03
N GLY A 101 -26.04 3.71 -41.08
CA GLY A 101 -26.63 4.74 -41.93
C GLY A 101 -28.16 4.84 -41.81
N ASN A 102 -28.87 4.26 -42.77
CA ASN A 102 -30.34 4.24 -42.83
C ASN A 102 -30.94 2.83 -42.71
N GLU A 103 -30.12 1.79 -42.51
CA GLU A 103 -30.57 0.41 -42.40
C GLU A 103 -30.49 -0.11 -40.95
N TYR A 104 -31.38 -1.05 -40.63
CA TYR A 104 -31.64 -1.53 -39.27
C TYR A 104 -31.57 -3.07 -39.16
N PRO A 105 -30.45 -3.71 -39.56
CA PRO A 105 -30.31 -5.16 -39.48
C PRO A 105 -30.41 -5.65 -38.02
N GLY A 106 -31.13 -6.75 -37.83
CA GLY A 106 -31.41 -7.29 -36.50
C GLY A 106 -31.87 -8.74 -36.54
N ILE A 107 -31.77 -9.39 -35.38
CA ILE A 107 -32.01 -10.80 -35.16
C ILE A 107 -33.14 -10.90 -34.13
N TRP A 108 -34.27 -11.51 -34.53
CA TRP A 108 -35.55 -11.35 -33.83
C TRP A 108 -36.10 -12.67 -33.27
N GLY A 109 -36.45 -12.69 -31.98
CA GLY A 109 -37.02 -13.83 -31.26
C GLY A 109 -36.06 -15.02 -31.21
N LYS A 110 -34.84 -14.80 -30.74
CA LYS A 110 -33.71 -15.75 -30.84
C LYS A 110 -32.90 -15.94 -29.56
N PHE A 111 -33.10 -15.08 -28.57
CA PHE A 111 -32.30 -15.03 -27.35
C PHE A 111 -33.22 -15.00 -26.13
N ASP A 112 -32.68 -15.28 -24.95
CA ASP A 112 -33.32 -14.99 -23.67
C ASP A 112 -32.34 -14.25 -22.74
N PHE A 113 -32.12 -12.97 -23.02
CA PHE A 113 -31.20 -12.13 -22.25
C PHE A 113 -31.70 -11.84 -20.83
N ALA A 114 -33.01 -11.99 -20.59
CA ALA A 114 -33.59 -11.89 -19.25
C ALA A 114 -33.22 -13.10 -18.38
N GLN A 115 -33.08 -14.30 -18.96
CA GLN A 115 -32.53 -15.47 -18.27
C GLN A 115 -31.00 -15.50 -18.29
N SER A 116 -30.34 -15.21 -19.42
CA SER A 116 -28.89 -15.42 -19.57
C SER A 116 -28.03 -14.33 -18.95
N ARG A 117 -28.55 -13.10 -18.86
CA ARG A 117 -27.85 -11.92 -18.32
C ARG A 117 -26.53 -11.56 -19.03
N TYR A 118 -26.35 -12.10 -20.24
CA TYR A 118 -25.12 -11.97 -21.04
C TYR A 118 -25.47 -11.66 -22.50
N ILE A 119 -24.82 -10.63 -23.05
CA ILE A 119 -24.86 -10.31 -24.48
C ILE A 119 -23.44 -10.39 -25.03
N GLU A 120 -23.24 -11.12 -26.12
CA GLU A 120 -22.06 -11.01 -26.98
C GLU A 120 -22.49 -10.68 -28.41
N LEU A 121 -21.86 -9.67 -29.01
CA LEU A 121 -22.04 -9.26 -30.40
C LEU A 121 -20.70 -9.41 -31.13
N GLU A 122 -20.71 -9.90 -32.37
CA GLU A 122 -19.57 -9.83 -33.30
C GLU A 122 -20.02 -9.10 -34.57
N ILE A 123 -19.38 -7.97 -34.87
CA ILE A 123 -19.68 -7.11 -36.02
C ILE A 123 -18.52 -7.23 -37.02
N ASP A 124 -18.87 -7.53 -38.26
CA ASP A 124 -17.97 -7.86 -39.36
C ASP A 124 -18.52 -7.25 -40.66
N PHE A 125 -17.69 -7.07 -41.68
CA PHE A 125 -18.10 -6.39 -42.92
C PHE A 125 -19.26 -7.15 -43.60
N GLY A 126 -20.43 -6.52 -43.62
CA GLY A 126 -21.67 -7.09 -44.14
C GLY A 126 -22.37 -8.10 -43.22
N ARG A 127 -21.95 -8.28 -41.95
CA ARG A 127 -22.44 -9.34 -41.05
C ARG A 127 -22.49 -8.92 -39.57
N LEU A 128 -23.63 -9.14 -38.93
CA LEU A 128 -23.82 -9.04 -37.49
C LEU A 128 -24.11 -10.43 -36.93
N THR A 129 -23.36 -10.84 -35.92
CA THR A 129 -23.60 -12.05 -35.13
C THR A 129 -23.89 -11.64 -33.69
N ALA A 130 -24.76 -12.38 -33.01
CA ALA A 130 -25.07 -12.18 -31.60
C ALA A 130 -25.26 -13.51 -30.88
N SER A 131 -24.94 -13.52 -29.60
CA SER A 131 -25.01 -14.67 -28.69
C SER A 131 -25.60 -14.25 -27.33
N ASP A 132 -26.36 -15.13 -26.70
CA ASP A 132 -26.80 -15.02 -25.29
C ASP A 132 -26.08 -16.03 -24.36
N GLY A 133 -24.94 -16.56 -24.83
CA GLY A 133 -24.19 -17.64 -24.19
C GLY A 133 -24.76 -19.05 -24.47
N ASN A 134 -26.05 -19.17 -24.81
CA ASN A 134 -26.73 -20.45 -25.06
C ASN A 134 -27.14 -20.62 -26.53
N ASN A 135 -27.49 -19.51 -27.19
CA ASN A 135 -28.00 -19.40 -28.56
C ASN A 135 -27.15 -18.38 -29.32
N THR A 136 -26.58 -18.77 -30.46
CA THR A 136 -25.80 -17.87 -31.33
C THR A 136 -26.41 -17.81 -32.72
N HIS A 137 -26.60 -16.60 -33.25
CA HIS A 137 -27.24 -16.35 -34.55
C HIS A 137 -26.57 -15.21 -35.30
N SER A 138 -26.64 -15.23 -36.63
CA SER A 138 -26.10 -14.17 -37.50
C SER A 138 -27.12 -13.68 -38.53
N ILE A 139 -26.98 -12.43 -38.96
CA ILE A 139 -27.64 -11.83 -40.11
C ILE A 139 -26.58 -11.17 -41.03
N SER A 140 -26.79 -11.24 -42.34
CA SER A 140 -25.96 -10.52 -43.31
C SER A 140 -26.76 -9.38 -43.95
N ASN A 141 -26.16 -8.19 -43.97
CA ASN A 141 -26.67 -7.01 -44.67
C ASN A 141 -25.46 -6.16 -45.10
N GLY A 142 -25.37 -5.81 -46.39
CA GLY A 142 -24.27 -5.03 -46.95
C GLY A 142 -24.16 -3.58 -46.47
N ALA A 143 -25.14 -3.10 -45.68
CA ALA A 143 -25.04 -1.82 -44.96
C ALA A 143 -24.22 -1.90 -43.66
N ILE A 144 -23.90 -3.10 -43.14
CA ILE A 144 -23.09 -3.27 -41.93
C ILE A 144 -21.62 -2.99 -42.27
N ASP A 145 -21.13 -1.82 -41.89
CA ASP A 145 -19.71 -1.46 -41.92
C ASP A 145 -19.26 -1.21 -40.47
N PRO A 146 -18.40 -2.06 -39.90
CA PRO A 146 -17.96 -1.86 -38.52
C PRO A 146 -17.19 -0.55 -38.32
N THR A 147 -16.53 -0.02 -39.35
CA THR A 147 -15.66 1.17 -39.21
C THR A 147 -16.39 2.50 -39.43
N ALA A 148 -17.66 2.46 -39.82
CA ALA A 148 -18.51 3.64 -39.98
C ALA A 148 -18.92 4.27 -38.63
N SER A 149 -19.11 3.44 -37.61
CA SER A 149 -19.60 3.86 -36.29
C SER A 149 -18.50 4.43 -35.40
N ALA A 150 -18.86 5.36 -34.51
CA ALA A 150 -18.17 5.55 -33.24
C ALA A 150 -19.18 5.41 -32.10
N TYR A 151 -18.75 5.02 -30.91
CA TYR A 151 -19.64 4.87 -29.77
C TYR A 151 -19.16 5.76 -28.62
N GLN A 152 -20.09 6.55 -28.07
CA GLN A 152 -19.85 7.45 -26.93
C GLN A 152 -20.86 7.25 -25.81
N TRP A 153 -22.06 6.74 -26.09
CA TRP A 153 -23.13 6.67 -25.09
C TRP A 153 -23.59 5.25 -24.81
N LEU A 154 -23.60 4.91 -23.52
CA LEU A 154 -24.22 3.72 -22.94
C LEU A 154 -25.66 4.06 -22.54
N PHE A 155 -26.63 3.22 -22.91
CA PHE A 155 -28.07 3.37 -22.58
C PHE A 155 -28.82 4.63 -23.10
N ARG A 156 -28.14 5.57 -23.78
CA ARG A 156 -28.75 6.76 -24.46
C ARG A 156 -28.57 6.71 -25.98
N ARG A 157 -29.46 7.37 -26.73
CA ARG A 157 -29.37 7.59 -28.19
C ARG A 157 -29.83 8.99 -28.64
N GLY A 158 -29.19 10.01 -28.08
CA GLY A 158 -29.36 11.41 -28.48
C GLY A 158 -30.65 12.07 -28.00
N GLY A 159 -30.55 13.36 -27.68
CA GLY A 159 -31.66 14.13 -27.12
C GLY A 159 -32.21 13.44 -25.86
N ASN A 160 -33.45 12.96 -25.97
CA ASN A 160 -34.24 12.40 -24.87
C ASN A 160 -34.61 10.91 -25.07
N ASP A 161 -33.83 10.16 -25.87
CA ASP A 161 -34.06 8.72 -26.09
C ASP A 161 -33.14 7.89 -25.16
N PHE A 162 -33.68 7.48 -24.01
CA PHE A 162 -32.99 6.76 -22.94
C PHE A 162 -33.55 5.33 -22.75
N SER A 163 -32.78 4.46 -22.09
CA SER A 163 -33.05 3.02 -21.96
C SER A 163 -33.10 2.58 -20.50
N GLN A 164 -33.79 1.46 -20.20
CA GLN A 164 -34.04 1.02 -18.82
C GLN A 164 -33.46 -0.37 -18.54
N GLY A 165 -32.63 -0.49 -17.50
CA GLY A 165 -32.01 -1.75 -17.06
C GLY A 165 -30.66 -1.50 -16.36
N ALA A 166 -30.05 -2.54 -15.80
CA ALA A 166 -28.79 -2.44 -15.07
C ALA A 166 -27.70 -3.32 -15.69
N ILE A 167 -26.45 -2.85 -15.62
CA ILE A 167 -25.27 -3.46 -16.23
C ILE A 167 -24.13 -3.52 -15.20
N GLN A 168 -23.44 -4.67 -15.11
CA GLN A 168 -22.28 -4.90 -14.24
C GLN A 168 -20.95 -4.66 -14.97
N GLY A 169 -20.93 -4.78 -16.29
CA GLY A 169 -19.71 -4.63 -17.07
C GLY A 169 -19.94 -4.60 -18.58
N LEU A 170 -18.97 -4.04 -19.30
CA LEU A 170 -18.95 -3.86 -20.74
C LEU A 170 -17.53 -4.07 -21.28
N ALA A 171 -17.36 -4.86 -22.34
CA ALA A 171 -16.09 -4.99 -23.06
C ALA A 171 -16.27 -4.72 -24.56
N LEU A 172 -15.46 -3.81 -25.10
CA LEU A 172 -15.39 -3.36 -26.49
C LEU A 172 -14.08 -3.87 -27.08
N ILE A 173 -14.13 -4.89 -27.92
CA ILE A 173 -12.95 -5.67 -28.31
C ILE A 173 -12.70 -5.48 -29.81
N ASP A 174 -11.67 -4.72 -30.17
CA ASP A 174 -11.28 -4.53 -31.58
C ASP A 174 -10.39 -5.69 -32.04
N LEU A 175 -10.96 -6.62 -32.81
CA LEU A 175 -10.26 -7.81 -33.32
C LEU A 175 -9.27 -7.47 -34.45
N GLY A 176 -9.25 -6.22 -34.93
CA GLY A 176 -8.23 -5.71 -35.86
C GLY A 176 -7.05 -5.02 -35.16
N ASN A 177 -7.25 -4.51 -33.94
CA ASN A 177 -6.24 -3.78 -33.17
C ASN A 177 -6.47 -3.98 -31.65
N PRO A 178 -5.79 -4.95 -31.00
CA PRO A 178 -5.99 -5.21 -29.57
C PRO A 178 -5.79 -3.99 -28.67
N ALA A 179 -4.85 -3.10 -28.99
CA ALA A 179 -4.59 -1.85 -28.24
C ALA A 179 -5.71 -0.79 -28.38
N ASN A 180 -6.70 -1.02 -29.23
CA ASN A 180 -7.94 -0.25 -29.30
C ASN A 180 -9.11 -0.98 -28.60
N SER A 181 -8.85 -2.03 -27.82
CA SER A 181 -9.85 -2.67 -26.96
C SER A 181 -10.02 -1.87 -25.68
N LYS A 182 -11.23 -1.88 -25.12
CA LYS A 182 -11.62 -1.16 -23.90
C LYS A 182 -12.57 -2.03 -23.10
N ALA A 183 -12.47 -2.02 -21.77
CA ALA A 183 -13.47 -2.64 -20.92
C ALA A 183 -13.77 -1.74 -19.72
N PHE A 184 -14.98 -1.84 -19.19
CA PHE A 184 -15.52 -0.93 -18.19
C PHE A 184 -16.28 -1.71 -17.12
N ALA A 185 -16.02 -1.36 -15.86
CA ALA A 185 -16.71 -1.84 -14.67
C ALA A 185 -17.50 -0.72 -14.00
N PHE A 186 -18.27 -1.07 -12.96
CA PHE A 186 -19.11 -0.14 -12.21
C PHE A 186 -18.83 -0.31 -10.72
N ASP A 187 -18.40 0.77 -10.07
CA ASP A 187 -18.05 0.85 -8.65
C ASP A 187 -18.91 1.94 -8.00
N GLN A 188 -19.56 1.65 -6.87
CA GLN A 188 -20.42 2.62 -6.19
C GLN A 188 -19.66 3.88 -5.73
N THR A 189 -18.34 3.78 -5.56
CA THR A 189 -17.41 4.84 -5.14
C THR A 189 -16.87 5.63 -6.33
N HIS A 190 -16.45 4.93 -7.38
CA HIS A 190 -15.67 5.49 -8.51
C HIS A 190 -16.47 5.61 -9.83
N GLY A 191 -17.75 5.25 -9.82
CA GLY A 191 -18.65 5.41 -10.97
C GLY A 191 -18.41 4.39 -12.09
N LEU A 192 -17.80 4.83 -13.19
CA LEU A 192 -17.48 3.98 -14.35
C LEU A 192 -15.96 3.90 -14.54
N VAL A 193 -15.38 2.77 -14.17
CA VAL A 193 -13.92 2.58 -14.19
C VAL A 193 -13.50 1.91 -15.50
N GLU A 194 -12.47 2.44 -16.18
CA GLU A 194 -11.89 1.82 -17.37
C GLU A 194 -10.77 0.82 -16.98
N VAL A 195 -10.89 -0.42 -17.48
CA VAL A 195 -9.92 -1.50 -17.30
C VAL A 195 -8.52 -1.09 -17.76
N GLY A 196 -7.58 -0.99 -16.82
CA GLY A 196 -6.17 -0.71 -17.10
C GLY A 196 -5.85 0.74 -17.48
N GLY A 197 -6.71 1.71 -17.15
CA GLY A 197 -6.43 3.14 -17.30
C GLY A 197 -6.26 3.85 -15.97
N ASN A 198 -5.30 4.77 -15.85
CA ASN A 198 -5.06 5.58 -14.64
C ASN A 198 -6.05 6.76 -14.52
N SER A 199 -7.32 6.55 -14.83
CA SER A 199 -8.36 7.59 -14.81
C SER A 199 -9.72 6.98 -14.55
N ASP A 200 -10.32 7.35 -13.42
CA ASP A 200 -11.77 7.26 -13.25
C ASP A 200 -12.46 8.04 -14.38
N VAL A 201 -13.58 7.51 -14.88
CA VAL A 201 -14.34 8.19 -15.93
C VAL A 201 -15.62 8.71 -15.31
N ASP A 202 -15.68 10.03 -15.13
CA ASP A 202 -16.86 10.76 -14.62
C ASP A 202 -18.00 10.77 -15.66
N ALA A 203 -18.52 9.58 -15.88
CA ALA A 203 -19.34 9.20 -17.02
C ALA A 203 -20.82 9.04 -16.65
N LEU A 204 -21.15 8.81 -15.37
CA LEU A 204 -22.48 8.40 -14.94
C LEU A 204 -23.43 9.59 -14.79
N ILE A 205 -24.14 9.92 -15.87
CA ILE A 205 -25.01 11.10 -15.91
C ILE A 205 -26.42 10.73 -15.43
N ASN A 206 -26.84 11.31 -14.28
CA ASN A 206 -28.10 11.04 -13.57
C ASN A 206 -28.30 9.59 -13.07
N VAL A 207 -27.24 8.92 -12.62
CA VAL A 207 -27.34 7.70 -11.78
C VAL A 207 -27.17 8.16 -10.34
N ASP A 208 -28.13 7.87 -9.44
CA ASP A 208 -28.03 8.29 -8.03
C ASP A 208 -27.69 7.12 -7.08
N GLY A 209 -27.40 7.44 -5.81
CA GLY A 209 -27.06 6.45 -4.77
C GLY A 209 -28.09 5.32 -4.56
N SER A 210 -29.33 5.51 -5.02
CA SER A 210 -30.41 4.52 -5.00
C SER A 210 -30.61 3.78 -6.32
N ASP A 211 -29.84 4.07 -7.37
CA ASP A 211 -29.77 3.31 -8.62
C ASP A 211 -28.68 2.22 -8.62
N TRP A 212 -27.81 2.17 -7.61
CA TRP A 212 -26.85 1.09 -7.43
C TRP A 212 -27.50 -0.25 -7.06
N ARG A 213 -27.01 -1.35 -7.62
CA ARG A 213 -27.52 -2.72 -7.42
C ARG A 213 -26.36 -3.68 -7.23
N GLN A 214 -26.39 -4.50 -6.17
CA GLN A 214 -25.44 -5.60 -6.05
C GLN A 214 -25.72 -6.69 -7.10
N GLY A 215 -24.69 -7.03 -7.87
CA GLY A 215 -24.71 -7.93 -9.01
C GLY A 215 -24.64 -9.40 -8.61
N PRO A 216 -25.58 -10.27 -9.05
CA PRO A 216 -25.59 -11.69 -8.66
C PRO A 216 -24.78 -12.60 -9.61
N HIS A 217 -23.82 -12.03 -10.38
CA HIS A 217 -23.13 -12.76 -11.45
C HIS A 217 -21.62 -12.53 -11.47
N THR A 218 -20.89 -13.65 -11.51
CA THR A 218 -19.46 -13.72 -11.80
C THR A 218 -19.19 -13.37 -13.26
N ILE A 219 -18.21 -12.50 -13.49
CA ILE A 219 -17.77 -12.01 -14.80
C ILE A 219 -16.48 -12.75 -15.20
N VAL A 220 -16.47 -13.36 -16.39
CA VAL A 220 -15.32 -14.12 -16.92
C VAL A 220 -14.70 -13.32 -18.06
N ASN A 221 -13.37 -13.18 -18.07
CA ASN A 221 -12.62 -12.56 -19.16
C ASN A 221 -12.96 -13.24 -20.51
N PRO A 222 -13.64 -12.56 -21.46
CA PRO A 222 -14.07 -13.16 -22.72
C PRO A 222 -12.95 -13.16 -23.79
N ALA A 223 -11.83 -12.50 -23.52
CA ALA A 223 -10.74 -12.28 -24.45
C ALA A 223 -9.40 -12.03 -23.71
N PRO A 224 -8.80 -13.07 -23.07
CA PRO A 224 -7.50 -12.95 -22.40
C PRO A 224 -6.32 -12.61 -23.33
N ASP A 225 -6.51 -12.67 -24.66
CA ASP A 225 -5.56 -12.14 -25.66
C ASP A 225 -5.67 -10.61 -25.87
N HIS A 226 -6.61 -9.93 -25.18
CA HIS A 226 -6.93 -8.49 -25.34
C HIS A 226 -6.95 -7.70 -24.02
N PHE A 227 -7.26 -8.36 -22.90
CA PHE A 227 -7.07 -7.84 -21.53
C PHE A 227 -6.41 -8.96 -20.74
N ASP A 228 -5.31 -8.70 -20.05
CA ASP A 228 -4.70 -9.72 -19.19
C ASP A 228 -5.54 -9.94 -17.91
N ASP A 229 -5.27 -11.04 -17.20
CA ASP A 229 -6.06 -11.41 -16.02
C ASP A 229 -5.92 -10.38 -14.88
N ALA A 230 -4.80 -9.65 -14.77
CA ALA A 230 -4.61 -8.63 -13.72
C ALA A 230 -5.41 -7.36 -14.04
N GLN A 231 -5.38 -6.88 -15.28
CA GLN A 231 -6.27 -5.83 -15.77
C GLN A 231 -7.74 -6.19 -15.56
N TRP A 232 -8.10 -7.45 -15.84
CA TRP A 232 -9.47 -7.92 -15.71
C TRP A 232 -9.96 -7.96 -14.25
N ASP A 233 -9.16 -8.56 -13.36
CA ASP A 233 -9.53 -8.73 -11.96
C ASP A 233 -9.54 -7.38 -11.21
N ALA A 234 -8.62 -6.46 -11.54
CA ALA A 234 -8.58 -5.12 -10.92
C ALA A 234 -9.89 -4.34 -11.08
N ALA A 235 -10.57 -4.44 -12.23
CA ALA A 235 -11.84 -3.74 -12.45
C ALA A 235 -13.08 -4.55 -12.03
N PHE A 236 -13.05 -5.88 -12.15
CA PHE A 236 -14.25 -6.72 -11.98
C PHE A 236 -14.29 -7.53 -10.69
N ASN A 237 -13.36 -7.34 -9.74
CA ASN A 237 -13.30 -8.16 -8.52
C ASN A 237 -13.57 -7.44 -7.19
N GLY A 238 -13.94 -6.15 -7.23
CA GLY A 238 -14.69 -5.44 -6.18
C GLY A 238 -14.31 -5.71 -4.72
N GLY A 239 -13.03 -5.54 -4.36
CA GLY A 239 -12.57 -5.75 -2.98
C GLY A 239 -11.12 -5.30 -2.75
N SER A 240 -10.95 -4.39 -1.78
CA SER A 240 -9.70 -3.73 -1.36
C SER A 240 -8.89 -3.03 -2.47
N GLY A 241 -8.79 -1.70 -2.39
CA GLY A 241 -7.77 -0.95 -3.11
C GLY A 241 -6.37 -1.24 -2.56
N GLU A 242 -5.35 -1.18 -3.43
CA GLU A 242 -3.96 -1.43 -3.07
C GLU A 242 -3.35 -0.21 -2.35
N GLU A 243 -3.25 -0.28 -1.02
CA GLU A 243 -2.12 0.35 -0.30
C GLU A 243 -1.00 -0.71 -0.08
N PRO A 244 0.27 -0.28 0.10
CA PRO A 244 1.37 -0.88 -0.66
C PRO A 244 1.87 -2.23 -0.15
N GLY A 245 2.13 -3.14 -1.09
CA GLY A 245 2.70 -4.46 -0.84
C GLY A 245 4.23 -4.46 -0.70
N GLU A 246 4.69 -5.02 0.44
CA GLU A 246 6.03 -5.50 0.82
C GLU A 246 7.30 -4.63 0.59
N PRO A 247 8.28 -4.70 1.51
CA PRO A 247 9.58 -4.06 1.32
C PRO A 247 10.47 -4.86 0.36
N GLU A 248 10.76 -4.30 -0.82
CA GLU A 248 11.83 -4.79 -1.70
C GLU A 248 13.20 -4.81 -0.99
N PRO A 249 14.17 -5.62 -1.48
CA PRO A 249 15.58 -5.39 -1.17
C PRO A 249 15.93 -3.91 -1.47
N PRO A 250 16.77 -3.27 -0.62
CA PRO A 250 16.77 -1.82 -0.41
C PRO A 250 16.68 -1.03 -1.72
N GLN A 251 15.56 -0.31 -1.90
CA GLN A 251 15.18 0.29 -3.17
C GLN A 251 16.23 1.25 -3.70
N THR A 252 17.01 0.75 -4.66
CA THR A 252 17.89 1.55 -5.49
C THR A 252 17.04 2.24 -6.56
N GLY A 253 16.38 3.33 -6.14
CA GLY A 253 15.37 4.04 -6.92
C GLY A 253 15.80 4.28 -8.36
N SER A 254 14.90 4.00 -9.30
CA SER A 254 15.15 4.17 -10.73
C SER A 254 15.23 5.66 -11.10
N ALA A 255 16.41 6.12 -11.54
CA ALA A 255 16.60 7.49 -12.04
C ALA A 255 15.58 7.86 -13.12
N THR A 256 15.19 9.12 -13.19
CA THR A 256 14.25 9.65 -14.18
C THR A 256 14.76 9.44 -15.61
N ALA A 257 13.85 9.11 -16.53
CA ALA A 257 14.10 9.03 -17.96
C ALA A 257 13.41 10.16 -18.72
N VAL A 258 13.98 10.56 -19.86
CA VAL A 258 13.40 11.55 -20.79
C VAL A 258 13.17 10.91 -22.15
N THR A 259 11.92 10.95 -22.62
CA THR A 259 11.49 10.41 -23.91
C THR A 259 11.57 11.47 -25.00
N PHE A 260 12.60 11.36 -25.85
CA PHE A 260 12.78 12.27 -26.98
C PHE A 260 11.76 11.95 -28.07
N SER A 261 10.92 12.93 -28.42
CA SER A 261 9.76 12.74 -29.30
C SER A 261 10.07 12.61 -30.80
N GLY A 262 11.34 12.72 -31.23
CA GLY A 262 11.73 12.79 -32.64
C GLY A 262 11.39 14.10 -33.35
N ASP A 263 10.47 14.91 -32.82
CA ASP A 263 9.93 16.09 -33.51
C ASP A 263 10.58 17.42 -33.06
N LYS A 264 11.92 17.42 -33.02
CA LYS A 264 12.86 18.48 -32.55
C LYS A 264 13.31 18.39 -31.08
N ALA A 265 12.89 17.37 -30.32
CA ALA A 265 13.46 17.10 -28.99
C ALA A 265 14.98 16.79 -29.10
N TYR A 266 15.82 17.44 -28.29
CA TYR A 266 17.25 17.10 -28.17
C TYR A 266 17.90 17.64 -26.89
N GLY A 267 19.03 17.05 -26.51
CA GLY A 267 19.92 17.58 -25.47
C GLY A 267 21.19 18.19 -26.06
N GLN A 268 21.68 19.26 -25.46
CA GLN A 268 23.02 19.80 -25.70
C GLN A 268 23.87 19.53 -24.45
N ILE A 269 25.04 18.91 -24.65
CA ILE A 269 25.98 18.57 -23.58
C ILE A 269 27.25 19.41 -23.62
N ALA A 270 27.98 19.45 -22.51
CA ALA A 270 29.31 20.03 -22.42
C ALA A 270 30.24 19.44 -23.53
N PRO A 271 30.89 20.29 -24.35
CA PRO A 271 31.79 19.90 -25.45
C PRO A 271 32.82 18.79 -25.13
N TRP A 272 32.52 17.53 -25.45
CA TRP A 272 33.31 16.36 -25.07
C TRP A 272 34.16 15.79 -26.22
N GLN A 273 35.41 15.43 -25.94
CA GLN A 273 36.32 14.78 -26.90
C GLN A 273 37.31 13.89 -26.15
N ALA A 274 37.30 12.58 -26.42
CA ALA A 274 38.22 11.63 -25.81
C ALA A 274 39.68 11.90 -26.24
N LYS A 275 40.64 11.73 -25.33
CA LYS A 275 42.08 11.88 -25.58
C LYS A 275 42.70 10.61 -26.15
N GLY A 276 42.03 9.47 -25.96
CA GLY A 276 42.40 8.18 -26.54
C GLY A 276 41.20 7.23 -26.54
N LYS A 277 41.42 5.98 -26.13
CA LYS A 277 40.37 4.96 -26.01
C LYS A 277 39.26 5.42 -25.05
N PHE A 278 38.00 5.15 -25.36
CA PHE A 278 36.88 5.42 -24.45
C PHE A 278 35.87 4.27 -24.37
N ARG A 279 35.02 4.31 -23.35
CA ARG A 279 33.78 3.54 -23.21
C ARG A 279 32.59 4.50 -23.19
N LEU A 280 31.50 4.12 -23.82
CA LEU A 280 30.19 4.73 -23.69
C LEU A 280 29.23 3.67 -23.14
N GLN A 281 28.40 4.03 -22.17
CA GLN A 281 27.26 3.22 -21.72
C GLN A 281 25.99 4.07 -21.80
N ALA A 282 24.88 3.49 -22.25
CA ALA A 282 23.58 4.16 -22.32
C ALA A 282 22.44 3.24 -21.88
N TYR A 283 21.51 3.80 -21.12
CA TYR A 283 20.34 3.14 -20.54
C TYR A 283 19.08 3.78 -21.13
N LEU A 284 18.23 3.00 -21.79
CA LEU A 284 17.18 3.48 -22.70
C LEU A 284 15.77 3.18 -22.16
N THR A 285 14.81 3.98 -22.59
CA THR A 285 13.37 3.67 -22.52
C THR A 285 12.75 3.87 -23.92
N ASP A 286 11.48 3.54 -24.10
CA ASP A 286 10.62 3.99 -25.22
C ASP A 286 11.25 3.97 -26.63
N MET A 287 11.94 2.88 -26.99
CA MET A 287 12.51 2.74 -28.33
C MET A 287 11.40 2.67 -29.39
N ASN A 288 11.41 3.60 -30.35
CA ASN A 288 10.41 3.71 -31.43
C ASN A 288 10.13 2.33 -32.09
N PRO A 289 8.85 1.89 -32.17
CA PRO A 289 8.50 0.54 -32.62
C PRO A 289 8.95 0.17 -34.05
N ASP A 290 9.24 1.14 -34.93
CA ASP A 290 9.88 0.89 -36.23
C ASP A 290 11.34 0.44 -36.02
N ALA A 291 11.58 -0.87 -35.90
CA ALA A 291 12.90 -1.45 -35.65
C ALA A 291 14.03 -1.11 -36.67
N GLY A 292 13.66 -0.50 -37.81
CA GLY A 292 14.56 0.06 -38.83
C GLY A 292 14.88 1.55 -38.68
N ALA A 293 14.22 2.28 -37.77
CA ALA A 293 14.51 3.67 -37.45
C ALA A 293 15.93 3.81 -36.88
N ARG A 294 16.61 4.92 -37.23
CA ARG A 294 17.97 5.22 -36.76
C ARG A 294 17.94 6.37 -35.77
N ASN A 295 18.16 6.04 -34.50
CA ASN A 295 18.37 7.00 -33.42
C ASN A 295 19.85 7.40 -33.38
N ILE A 296 20.13 8.70 -33.38
CA ILE A 296 21.46 9.26 -33.17
C ILE A 296 21.67 9.38 -31.67
N LEU A 297 22.60 8.64 -31.07
CA LEU A 297 22.86 8.77 -29.63
C LEU A 297 23.64 10.07 -29.34
N LEU A 298 24.76 10.27 -30.03
CA LEU A 298 25.61 11.46 -29.91
C LEU A 298 26.04 11.97 -31.29
N SER A 299 26.21 13.27 -31.46
CA SER A 299 26.89 13.85 -32.65
C SER A 299 27.65 15.15 -32.38
N CYS A 300 28.46 15.53 -33.36
CA CYS A 300 29.11 16.82 -33.43
C CYS A 300 28.23 17.88 -34.11
N SER A 301 28.05 19.05 -33.49
CA SER A 301 27.41 20.22 -34.08
C SER A 301 28.22 20.83 -35.23
N GLN A 302 29.54 20.64 -35.22
CA GLN A 302 30.50 21.26 -36.14
C GLN A 302 30.96 20.32 -37.28
N SER A 303 30.81 19.00 -37.12
CA SER A 303 31.25 18.00 -38.10
C SER A 303 30.05 17.20 -38.66
N LYS A 304 30.28 15.98 -39.14
CA LYS A 304 29.22 15.01 -39.50
C LYS A 304 29.32 13.71 -38.70
N GLU A 305 30.20 13.67 -37.71
CA GLU A 305 30.53 12.48 -36.95
C GLU A 305 29.50 12.28 -35.85
N PHE A 306 29.12 11.02 -35.63
CA PHE A 306 28.05 10.62 -34.72
C PHE A 306 28.22 9.17 -34.28
N LEU A 307 27.52 8.78 -33.22
CA LEU A 307 27.19 7.40 -32.86
C LEU A 307 25.67 7.23 -33.00
N SER A 308 25.21 6.13 -33.59
CA SER A 308 23.79 5.88 -33.84
C SER A 308 23.44 4.40 -33.78
N PHE A 309 22.19 4.11 -33.45
CA PHE A 309 21.67 2.76 -33.32
C PHE A 309 20.30 2.58 -33.99
N THR A 310 19.94 1.32 -34.25
CA THR A 310 18.56 0.83 -34.45
C THR A 310 18.35 -0.31 -33.45
N HIS A 311 17.20 -0.97 -33.41
CA HIS A 311 16.92 -2.09 -32.47
C HIS A 311 17.97 -3.21 -32.51
N THR A 312 18.67 -3.37 -33.64
CA THR A 312 19.59 -4.49 -33.89
C THR A 312 20.98 -4.08 -34.36
N THR A 313 21.27 -2.77 -34.44
CA THR A 313 22.43 -2.23 -35.17
C THR A 313 23.07 -1.09 -34.39
N VAL A 314 24.40 -1.00 -34.41
CA VAL A 314 25.15 0.20 -33.98
C VAL A 314 26.18 0.56 -35.04
N GLN A 315 26.28 1.84 -35.38
CA GLN A 315 27.28 2.38 -36.29
C GLN A 315 27.74 3.76 -35.80
N GLY A 316 28.98 4.13 -36.11
CA GLY A 316 29.45 5.51 -35.99
C GLY A 316 29.96 6.03 -37.31
N GLN A 317 29.95 7.35 -37.50
CA GLN A 317 30.64 8.01 -38.62
C GLN A 317 31.96 8.59 -38.14
N TRP A 318 33.06 8.22 -38.79
CA TRP A 318 34.39 8.83 -38.64
C TRP A 318 34.84 9.36 -40.00
N GLY A 319 34.98 10.69 -40.13
CA GLY A 319 35.25 11.32 -41.43
C GLY A 319 34.21 10.97 -42.51
N SER A 320 34.60 10.13 -43.48
CA SER A 320 33.73 9.65 -44.57
C SER A 320 33.18 8.23 -44.37
N GLU A 321 33.71 7.47 -43.41
CA GLU A 321 33.41 6.04 -43.26
C GLU A 321 32.39 5.78 -42.14
N TYR A 322 31.68 4.66 -42.27
CA TYR A 322 30.58 4.27 -41.36
C TYR A 322 30.80 2.86 -40.77
N PRO A 323 31.86 2.65 -39.97
CA PRO A 323 32.07 1.35 -39.31
C PRO A 323 30.96 1.07 -38.28
N GLY A 324 30.49 -0.17 -38.26
CA GLY A 324 29.39 -0.59 -37.41
C GLY A 324 29.18 -2.11 -37.42
N VAL A 325 28.24 -2.55 -36.59
CA VAL A 325 27.75 -3.92 -36.48
C VAL A 325 26.25 -3.92 -36.74
N TYR A 326 25.81 -4.69 -37.72
CA TYR A 326 24.47 -4.61 -38.31
C TYR A 326 23.66 -5.90 -38.09
N GLY A 327 22.43 -5.76 -37.59
CA GLY A 327 21.49 -6.88 -37.43
C GLY A 327 21.96 -7.97 -36.47
N LYS A 328 22.42 -7.60 -35.26
CA LYS A 328 23.02 -8.50 -34.27
C LYS A 328 22.48 -8.36 -32.84
N PHE A 329 22.06 -7.16 -32.45
CA PHE A 329 21.64 -6.84 -31.08
C PHE A 329 20.12 -6.97 -30.89
N ALA A 330 19.67 -6.89 -29.63
CA ALA A 330 18.26 -6.88 -29.23
C ALA A 330 17.96 -5.73 -28.24
N PHE A 331 18.32 -4.49 -28.61
CA PHE A 331 18.20 -3.33 -27.71
C PHE A 331 16.76 -3.04 -27.26
N ASN A 332 15.75 -3.43 -28.03
CA ASN A 332 14.35 -3.32 -27.62
C ASN A 332 13.91 -4.37 -26.57
N GLN A 333 14.80 -5.30 -26.21
CA GLN A 333 14.61 -6.27 -25.11
C GLN A 333 15.55 -5.97 -23.94
N THR A 334 16.78 -5.50 -24.22
CA THR A 334 17.78 -5.26 -23.16
C THR A 334 17.86 -3.82 -22.69
N GLN A 335 17.37 -2.87 -23.51
CA GLN A 335 17.37 -1.41 -23.27
C GLN A 335 18.74 -0.80 -22.90
N TYR A 336 19.83 -1.54 -23.11
CA TYR A 336 21.17 -1.17 -22.68
C TYR A 336 22.18 -1.23 -23.84
N ILE A 337 23.04 -0.23 -23.96
CA ILE A 337 24.14 -0.18 -24.95
C ILE A 337 25.48 0.05 -24.25
N ASP A 338 26.49 -0.77 -24.56
CA ASP A 338 27.90 -0.57 -24.18
C ASP A 338 28.77 -0.49 -25.44
N ILE A 339 29.58 0.56 -25.59
CA ILE A 339 30.45 0.79 -26.74
C ILE A 339 31.87 1.15 -26.28
N ILE A 340 32.84 0.27 -26.50
CA ILE A 340 34.27 0.55 -26.30
C ILE A 340 34.91 0.89 -27.65
N VAL A 341 35.42 2.12 -27.78
CA VAL A 341 36.10 2.62 -28.99
C VAL A 341 37.60 2.77 -28.73
N ASP A 342 38.40 2.15 -29.59
CA ASP A 342 39.86 2.11 -29.56
C ASP A 342 40.42 2.43 -30.96
N ASN A 343 41.72 2.72 -31.09
CA ASN A 343 42.30 3.05 -32.40
C ASN A 343 42.22 1.84 -33.36
N GLY A 344 41.42 2.00 -34.42
CA GLY A 344 41.17 0.97 -35.42
C GLY A 344 40.10 -0.07 -35.05
N GLN A 345 39.38 0.08 -33.91
CA GLN A 345 38.45 -0.93 -33.41
C GLN A 345 37.30 -0.33 -32.60
N MET A 346 36.07 -0.81 -32.82
CA MET A 346 34.91 -0.55 -31.97
C MET A 346 34.29 -1.87 -31.53
N THR A 347 34.01 -2.00 -30.24
CA THR A 347 33.39 -3.18 -29.62
C THR A 347 32.08 -2.75 -28.99
N ILE A 348 30.99 -3.44 -29.31
CA ILE A 348 29.62 -3.08 -28.93
C ILE A 348 28.98 -4.27 -28.23
N SER A 349 28.20 -4.02 -27.18
CA SER A 349 27.36 -5.01 -26.53
C SER A 349 25.97 -4.45 -26.18
N ASP A 350 24.98 -5.34 -26.13
CA ASP A 350 23.63 -5.07 -25.61
C ASP A 350 23.37 -5.73 -24.25
N GLY A 351 24.43 -6.21 -23.57
CA GLY A 351 24.36 -6.99 -22.33
C GLY A 351 24.26 -8.51 -22.54
N ILE A 352 23.70 -8.98 -23.66
CA ILE A 352 23.54 -10.41 -23.98
C ILE A 352 24.55 -10.86 -25.05
N THR A 353 24.77 -10.03 -26.05
CA THR A 353 25.62 -10.26 -27.21
C THR A 353 26.72 -9.21 -27.28
N THR A 354 27.92 -9.60 -27.75
CA THR A 354 29.06 -8.69 -27.90
C THR A 354 29.73 -8.91 -29.24
N HIS A 355 30.01 -7.82 -29.97
CA HIS A 355 30.61 -7.86 -31.29
C HIS A 355 31.66 -6.76 -31.48
N THR A 356 32.67 -7.06 -32.29
CA THR A 356 33.77 -6.16 -32.61
C THR A 356 33.84 -5.90 -34.11
N VAL A 357 33.82 -4.63 -34.51
CA VAL A 357 34.21 -4.17 -35.84
C VAL A 357 35.64 -3.60 -35.80
N LYS A 358 36.40 -3.81 -36.88
CA LYS A 358 37.76 -3.26 -37.04
C LYS A 358 37.83 -2.50 -38.35
N ASP A 359 38.14 -1.21 -38.27
CA ASP A 359 38.25 -0.31 -39.40
C ASP A 359 39.27 0.77 -39.07
N ALA A 360 40.20 1.05 -39.99
CA ALA A 360 41.27 2.02 -39.81
C ALA A 360 40.79 3.49 -39.75
N ALA A 361 39.53 3.76 -40.10
CA ALA A 361 38.90 5.07 -39.90
C ALA A 361 38.52 5.35 -38.44
N ILE A 362 38.37 4.32 -37.60
CA ILE A 362 38.00 4.49 -36.19
C ILE A 362 39.16 5.13 -35.44
N ASN A 363 39.04 6.42 -35.17
CA ASN A 363 39.94 7.18 -34.30
C ASN A 363 39.11 7.84 -33.19
N PRO A 364 39.18 7.35 -31.94
CA PRO A 364 38.35 7.88 -30.86
C PRO A 364 38.66 9.35 -30.53
N SER A 365 39.89 9.83 -30.80
CA SER A 365 40.29 11.22 -30.49
C SER A 365 40.15 12.22 -31.64
N SER A 366 39.62 11.82 -32.80
CA SER A 366 39.26 12.79 -33.86
C SER A 366 37.85 13.37 -33.70
N VAL A 367 36.97 12.73 -32.94
CA VAL A 367 35.56 13.08 -32.85
C VAL A 367 35.29 13.93 -31.61
N HIS A 368 34.35 14.86 -31.76
CA HIS A 368 33.87 15.77 -30.72
C HIS A 368 32.35 15.64 -30.63
N TYR A 369 31.80 15.57 -29.43
CA TYR A 369 30.37 15.35 -29.18
C TYR A 369 29.81 16.43 -28.26
N ASP A 370 28.76 17.12 -28.73
CA ASP A 370 28.09 18.23 -28.04
C ASP A 370 26.56 18.21 -28.22
N TYR A 371 26.01 17.32 -29.07
CA TYR A 371 24.58 17.03 -29.14
C TYR A 371 24.24 15.59 -28.76
N LEU A 372 23.18 15.45 -27.96
CA LEU A 372 22.49 14.24 -27.55
C LEU A 372 21.16 14.12 -28.32
N MET A 373 20.83 12.91 -28.80
CA MET A 373 19.61 12.59 -29.56
C MET A 373 19.38 13.35 -30.89
N ARG A 374 20.38 14.08 -31.39
CA ARG A 374 20.30 14.94 -32.59
C ARG A 374 21.53 14.86 -33.49
N ARG A 375 21.35 15.12 -34.79
CA ARG A 375 22.42 15.44 -35.76
C ARG A 375 22.05 16.60 -36.70
N GLY A 376 22.68 17.77 -36.49
CA GLY A 376 22.39 18.96 -37.28
C GLY A 376 20.95 19.47 -37.11
N SER A 377 20.39 20.16 -38.10
CA SER A 377 19.12 20.89 -37.92
C SER A 377 17.84 20.06 -38.09
N ASN A 378 17.91 18.87 -38.70
CA ASN A 378 16.74 18.16 -39.26
C ASN A 378 16.70 16.65 -38.94
N ASP A 379 17.63 16.11 -38.17
CA ASP A 379 17.76 14.66 -37.88
C ASP A 379 17.75 14.52 -36.35
N TYR A 380 16.61 14.08 -35.81
CA TYR A 380 16.34 13.95 -34.38
C TYR A 380 15.86 12.52 -34.10
N SER A 381 16.02 12.05 -32.88
CA SER A 381 15.81 10.64 -32.50
C SER A 381 14.50 10.47 -31.74
N GLN A 382 13.85 9.32 -31.91
CA GLN A 382 12.70 8.93 -31.11
C GLN A 382 13.04 7.69 -30.27
N VAL A 383 13.36 7.97 -29.01
CA VAL A 383 13.82 7.00 -28.00
C VAL A 383 13.90 7.72 -26.66
N GLY A 384 13.60 7.03 -25.57
CA GLY A 384 13.87 7.56 -24.24
C GLY A 384 15.28 7.21 -23.74
N LEU A 385 15.83 8.08 -22.92
CA LEU A 385 17.13 7.91 -22.29
C LEU A 385 16.99 8.13 -20.79
N GLN A 386 17.52 7.21 -20.01
CA GLN A 386 17.61 7.31 -18.55
C GLN A 386 19.00 7.80 -18.12
N ALA A 387 20.05 7.34 -18.78
CA ALA A 387 21.41 7.81 -18.51
C ALA A 387 22.39 7.59 -19.67
N LEU A 388 23.45 8.40 -19.68
CA LEU A 388 24.59 8.29 -20.58
C LEU A 388 25.91 8.45 -19.81
N VAL A 389 26.80 7.47 -19.89
CA VAL A 389 28.13 7.49 -19.28
C VAL A 389 29.20 7.47 -20.35
N LEU A 390 30.19 8.37 -20.27
CA LEU A 390 31.30 8.55 -21.20
C LEU A 390 32.62 8.45 -20.44
N THR A 391 33.25 7.28 -20.43
CA THR A 391 34.52 7.04 -19.72
C THR A 391 35.70 7.18 -20.67
N ASP A 392 36.55 8.18 -20.48
CA ASP A 392 37.82 8.29 -21.22
C ASP A 392 38.87 7.39 -20.55
N LEU A 393 39.14 6.24 -21.17
CA LEU A 393 40.06 5.21 -20.67
C LEU A 393 41.53 5.56 -20.94
N ALA A 394 41.83 6.70 -21.56
CA ALA A 394 43.18 7.23 -21.73
C ALA A 394 43.47 8.42 -20.79
N ASP A 395 42.45 9.14 -20.33
CA ASP A 395 42.53 10.17 -19.30
C ASP A 395 41.21 10.28 -18.54
N THR A 396 41.11 9.61 -17.40
CA THR A 396 39.84 9.48 -16.65
C THR A 396 39.27 10.81 -16.18
N THR A 397 40.09 11.86 -16.04
CA THR A 397 39.64 13.24 -15.69
C THR A 397 38.76 13.88 -16.77
N ASN A 398 38.77 13.29 -17.97
CA ASN A 398 37.94 13.68 -19.11
C ASN A 398 36.62 12.89 -19.18
N SER A 399 36.33 12.02 -18.21
CA SER A 399 35.09 11.22 -18.19
C SER A 399 33.88 12.06 -17.75
N ARG A 400 32.68 11.65 -18.15
CA ARG A 400 31.39 12.31 -17.88
C ARG A 400 30.29 11.30 -17.65
N ALA A 401 29.27 11.67 -16.87
CA ALA A 401 28.03 10.92 -16.75
C ALA A 401 26.85 11.90 -16.71
N TYR A 402 25.76 11.56 -17.36
CA TYR A 402 24.58 12.39 -17.54
C TYR A 402 23.31 11.66 -17.14
N GLY A 403 22.48 12.32 -16.33
CA GLY A 403 21.15 11.88 -15.89
C GLY A 403 20.11 12.96 -16.11
N PHE A 404 18.88 12.69 -15.67
CA PHE A 404 17.75 13.59 -15.87
C PHE A 404 17.03 13.88 -14.55
N ASP A 405 16.55 15.11 -14.44
CA ASP A 405 15.76 15.63 -13.34
C ASP A 405 14.60 16.44 -13.91
N SER A 406 13.40 16.29 -13.36
CA SER A 406 12.17 16.91 -13.88
C SER A 406 12.08 18.43 -13.69
N GLU A 407 12.85 18.99 -12.75
CA GLU A 407 12.87 20.43 -12.46
C GLU A 407 14.05 21.15 -13.15
N ILE A 408 15.26 20.55 -13.11
CA ILE A 408 16.49 21.17 -13.64
C ILE A 408 16.96 20.60 -14.98
N GLY A 409 16.39 19.48 -15.45
CA GLY A 409 16.59 18.95 -16.80
C GLY A 409 17.77 17.97 -16.94
N LEU A 410 18.72 18.27 -17.84
CA LEU A 410 19.84 17.38 -18.15
C LEU A 410 21.04 17.69 -17.25
N VAL A 411 21.33 16.80 -16.30
CA VAL A 411 22.33 16.99 -15.25
C VAL A 411 23.62 16.23 -15.57
N GLU A 412 24.78 16.77 -15.19
CA GLU A 412 26.10 16.15 -15.38
C GLU A 412 26.75 15.87 -14.02
N VAL A 413 27.14 14.62 -13.77
CA VAL A 413 27.89 14.23 -12.56
C VAL A 413 29.20 15.02 -12.54
N ASN A 414 29.34 15.87 -11.52
CA ASN A 414 30.47 16.75 -11.25
C ASN A 414 30.69 17.85 -12.31
N GLY A 415 29.66 18.16 -13.10
CA GLY A 415 29.67 19.21 -14.12
C GLY A 415 29.16 20.58 -13.65
N ASN A 416 29.22 21.56 -14.56
CA ASN A 416 28.44 22.80 -14.47
C ASN A 416 27.15 22.66 -15.27
N ASN A 417 26.13 23.46 -14.94
CA ASN A 417 24.83 23.48 -15.64
C ASN A 417 24.89 24.22 -17.02
N ASP A 418 25.94 23.99 -17.81
CA ASP A 418 26.04 24.40 -19.22
C ASP A 418 25.29 23.42 -20.16
N ASN A 419 24.77 22.31 -19.61
CA ASN A 419 23.94 21.32 -20.27
C ASN A 419 22.49 21.82 -20.39
N SER A 420 21.77 21.45 -21.46
CA SER A 420 20.38 21.91 -21.66
C SER A 420 19.53 20.99 -22.53
N LEU A 421 18.23 20.95 -22.26
CA LEU A 421 17.21 20.28 -23.08
C LEU A 421 16.44 21.28 -23.92
N HIS A 422 16.00 20.84 -25.10
CA HIS A 422 15.27 21.67 -26.05
C HIS A 422 14.09 20.90 -26.66
N ASN A 423 12.89 21.48 -26.59
CA ASN A 423 11.64 20.87 -27.03
C ASN A 423 11.38 19.50 -26.36
N VAL A 424 11.71 19.43 -25.06
CA VAL A 424 11.29 18.39 -24.12
C VAL A 424 10.33 19.08 -23.14
N ALA A 425 9.15 18.51 -22.93
CA ALA A 425 8.14 18.97 -21.98
C ALA A 425 8.22 18.20 -20.65
N SER A 426 7.57 18.70 -19.59
CA SER A 426 7.44 17.95 -18.32
C SER A 426 6.74 16.60 -18.51
N SER A 427 5.81 16.49 -19.47
CA SER A 427 5.15 15.24 -19.87
C SER A 427 6.07 14.22 -20.57
N ASP A 428 7.28 14.62 -20.96
CA ASP A 428 8.25 13.74 -21.61
C ASP A 428 9.19 13.05 -20.58
N TYR A 429 9.07 13.40 -19.29
CA TYR A 429 9.79 12.73 -18.19
C TYR A 429 8.95 11.58 -17.64
N GLN A 430 9.60 10.46 -17.33
CA GLN A 430 8.99 9.26 -16.74
C GLN A 430 9.95 8.62 -15.73
N ALA A 431 9.43 7.73 -14.86
CA ALA A 431 10.31 6.84 -14.10
C ALA A 431 11.10 5.95 -15.07
N GLY A 432 12.41 5.86 -14.89
CA GLY A 432 13.24 4.98 -15.70
C GLY A 432 13.08 3.50 -15.33
N VAL A 433 13.55 2.59 -16.20
CA VAL A 433 13.35 1.14 -16.02
C VAL A 433 14.60 0.37 -15.58
N HIS A 434 15.70 1.08 -15.28
CA HIS A 434 16.95 0.47 -14.82
C HIS A 434 17.49 1.08 -13.52
N THR A 435 18.08 0.22 -12.69
CA THR A 435 19.05 0.65 -11.67
C THR A 435 20.39 0.94 -12.35
N ILE A 436 20.96 2.13 -12.15
CA ILE A 436 22.19 2.56 -12.81
C ILE A 436 23.36 2.51 -11.83
N THR A 437 24.10 1.40 -11.85
CA THR A 437 25.27 1.20 -10.99
C THR A 437 26.47 2.04 -11.45
N ASN A 438 27.21 2.63 -10.50
CA ASN A 438 28.46 3.35 -10.80
C ASN A 438 29.47 2.38 -11.45
N PRO A 439 29.90 2.61 -12.71
CA PRO A 439 30.77 1.66 -13.42
C PRO A 439 32.24 1.73 -12.98
N ASP A 440 32.67 2.82 -12.32
CA ASP A 440 34.00 2.96 -11.72
C ASP A 440 34.02 4.12 -10.70
N SER A 441 33.93 3.80 -9.40
CA SER A 441 33.96 4.81 -8.33
C SER A 441 35.34 5.42 -8.06
N SER A 442 36.37 5.08 -8.86
CA SER A 442 37.61 5.85 -8.94
C SER A 442 37.58 6.96 -10.00
N ILE A 443 36.48 7.06 -10.77
CA ILE A 443 36.26 8.04 -11.84
C ILE A 443 35.08 8.96 -11.51
N PHE A 444 33.98 8.41 -10.99
CA PHE A 444 32.81 9.17 -10.53
C PHE A 444 32.62 8.98 -9.03
N ASP A 445 32.42 10.07 -8.30
CA ASP A 445 32.17 10.02 -6.86
C ASP A 445 30.83 9.35 -6.55
N ASP A 446 30.80 8.46 -5.55
CA ASP A 446 29.60 7.67 -5.24
C ASP A 446 28.44 8.51 -4.66
N ALA A 447 28.72 9.54 -3.86
CA ALA A 447 27.65 10.41 -3.33
C ALA A 447 27.07 11.30 -4.44
N GLN A 448 27.93 11.84 -5.30
CA GLN A 448 27.49 12.63 -6.46
C GLN A 448 26.83 11.78 -7.56
N TRP A 449 27.13 10.47 -7.61
CA TRP A 449 26.42 9.51 -8.45
C TRP A 449 25.01 9.24 -7.92
N GLN A 450 24.84 8.98 -6.61
CA GLN A 450 23.51 8.78 -6.01
C GLN A 450 22.65 10.04 -6.13
N ALA A 451 23.22 11.24 -6.00
CA ALA A 451 22.49 12.50 -6.16
C ALA A 451 21.90 12.76 -7.56
N ILE A 452 22.28 11.98 -8.59
CA ILE A 452 21.83 12.13 -9.98
C ILE A 452 21.17 10.84 -10.54
N PHE A 453 21.48 9.68 -9.96
CA PHE A 453 20.99 8.38 -10.44
C PHE A 453 20.33 7.48 -9.37
N GLY A 454 20.32 7.90 -8.10
CA GLY A 454 19.61 7.22 -7.02
C GLY A 454 18.26 7.87 -6.73
N GLY A 455 17.36 7.10 -6.13
CA GLY A 455 16.19 7.67 -5.45
C GLY A 455 16.63 8.54 -4.26
N SER A 456 15.81 9.53 -3.90
CA SER A 456 16.16 10.59 -2.95
C SER A 456 16.22 10.10 -1.48
N ASP A 457 17.31 9.47 -1.07
CA ASP A 457 17.62 9.20 0.35
C ASP A 457 19.12 9.42 0.68
N VAL A 458 19.41 10.68 1.05
CA VAL A 458 20.57 11.25 1.79
C VAL A 458 22.02 11.24 1.23
N THR A 459 22.64 12.42 1.39
CA THR A 459 24.07 12.77 1.56
C THR A 459 24.67 12.25 2.89
N ASP A 460 25.98 12.23 3.19
CA ASP A 460 27.28 12.44 2.51
C ASP A 460 28.42 11.94 3.48
N PRO A 461 29.54 11.33 3.04
CA PRO A 461 30.48 10.64 3.96
C PRO A 461 31.77 11.38 4.42
N GLU A 462 31.76 11.77 5.71
CA GLU A 462 32.88 11.66 6.70
C GLU A 462 34.07 12.68 6.78
N PRO A 463 34.76 12.80 7.96
CA PRO A 463 35.53 13.99 8.43
C PRO A 463 37.09 13.78 8.37
N PRO A 464 38.02 14.55 9.05
CA PRO A 464 37.87 15.62 10.08
C PRO A 464 38.87 16.82 10.07
N VAL A 465 38.67 17.80 10.98
CA VAL A 465 39.67 18.42 11.93
C VAL A 465 39.08 19.65 12.68
N GLU A 466 39.39 19.81 13.97
CA GLU A 466 39.03 20.92 14.90
C GLU A 466 40.19 21.97 15.03
N PRO A 467 40.03 23.23 15.52
CA PRO A 467 38.85 24.05 15.88
C PRO A 467 38.78 25.34 14.99
N GLU A 468 38.26 26.56 15.31
CA GLU A 468 37.80 27.34 16.50
C GLU A 468 36.76 28.41 16.04
N PRO A 469 35.86 28.98 16.91
CA PRO A 469 34.74 29.87 16.51
C PRO A 469 35.06 31.38 16.61
N PRO A 470 34.19 32.34 16.20
CA PRO A 470 32.86 32.25 15.55
C PRO A 470 32.81 32.95 14.15
N THR A 471 31.69 33.01 13.41
CA THR A 471 30.61 34.05 13.49
C THR A 471 29.50 33.72 12.45
N GLU A 472 28.26 34.17 12.68
CA GLU A 472 27.11 34.06 11.75
C GLU A 472 27.38 34.61 10.33
N PRO A 473 26.66 34.05 9.34
CA PRO A 473 25.64 34.83 8.63
C PRO A 473 24.22 34.29 8.82
N GLU A 474 23.22 35.16 8.69
CA GLU A 474 21.80 34.87 8.91
C GLU A 474 21.07 34.35 7.64
N GLN A 475 19.89 33.74 7.85
CA GLN A 475 18.75 33.61 6.89
C GLN A 475 18.90 32.59 5.73
N PRO A 476 17.79 32.06 5.17
CA PRO A 476 16.38 32.39 5.42
C PRO A 476 15.61 31.40 6.31
N VAL A 477 14.40 31.82 6.71
CA VAL A 477 13.36 30.98 7.30
C VAL A 477 12.36 30.61 6.20
N GLU A 478 11.94 29.35 6.13
CA GLU A 478 10.73 28.96 5.38
C GLU A 478 9.66 28.40 6.34
N PRO A 479 8.41 28.91 6.30
CA PRO A 479 7.32 28.47 7.17
C PRO A 479 6.37 27.49 6.46
N THR A 480 5.70 26.63 7.24
CA THR A 480 4.56 25.84 6.75
C THR A 480 3.39 25.91 7.74
N PRO A 481 2.35 26.72 7.47
CA PRO A 481 1.10 26.72 8.25
C PRO A 481 0.15 25.62 7.77
N GLN A 482 -0.87 25.27 8.58
CA GLN A 482 -1.98 24.42 8.14
C GLN A 482 -3.34 24.88 8.67
N SER A 483 -4.27 25.06 7.73
CA SER A 483 -5.69 24.72 7.85
C SER A 483 -6.06 24.17 6.46
N ASN A 484 -6.14 22.85 6.33
CA ASN A 484 -5.84 22.19 5.05
C ASN A 484 -7.05 21.69 4.25
N GLN A 485 -8.29 22.09 4.57
CA GLN A 485 -9.46 21.68 3.77
C GLN A 485 -9.80 22.64 2.62
N ALA A 486 -10.31 22.05 1.54
CA ALA A 486 -10.97 22.74 0.44
C ALA A 486 -12.30 22.05 0.09
N ALA A 487 -13.26 22.86 -0.34
CA ALA A 487 -14.54 22.41 -0.87
C ALA A 487 -14.42 22.17 -2.38
N TYR A 488 -14.73 20.97 -2.85
CA TYR A 488 -14.81 20.62 -4.27
C TYR A 488 -16.23 20.84 -4.81
N PHE A 489 -16.37 21.42 -6.00
CA PHE A 489 -17.67 21.67 -6.63
C PHE A 489 -17.85 20.73 -7.83
N ASP A 490 -18.94 19.98 -7.85
CA ASP A 490 -19.24 18.88 -8.78
C ASP A 490 -19.64 19.29 -10.22
N GLY A 491 -19.67 20.59 -10.54
CA GLY A 491 -20.16 21.08 -11.84
C GLY A 491 -21.66 20.87 -12.13
N SER A 492 -22.37 20.05 -11.35
CA SER A 492 -23.73 19.58 -11.63
C SER A 492 -24.78 20.26 -10.75
N ASN A 493 -24.52 20.42 -9.45
CA ASN A 493 -25.49 20.95 -8.50
C ASN A 493 -24.92 21.56 -7.20
N ASN A 494 -23.65 21.33 -6.87
CA ASN A 494 -22.99 21.89 -5.69
C ASN A 494 -22.71 23.39 -5.88
N TYR A 495 -22.92 24.18 -4.84
CA TYR A 495 -22.57 25.60 -4.82
C TYR A 495 -22.51 26.15 -3.40
N ALA A 496 -21.90 27.32 -3.23
CA ALA A 496 -21.93 28.05 -1.97
C ALA A 496 -22.69 29.38 -2.15
N GLN A 497 -23.37 29.83 -1.11
CA GLN A 497 -24.09 31.09 -1.07
C GLN A 497 -23.57 31.96 0.06
N ILE A 498 -23.14 33.18 -0.27
CA ILE A 498 -22.56 34.13 0.69
C ILE A 498 -23.50 35.33 0.94
N PRO A 499 -23.39 36.00 2.10
CA PRO A 499 -24.06 37.28 2.32
C PRO A 499 -23.79 38.28 1.19
N SER A 500 -24.85 38.86 0.61
CA SER A 500 -24.78 39.58 -0.66
C SER A 500 -23.82 40.79 -0.61
N TRP A 501 -22.67 40.63 -1.26
CA TRP A 501 -21.53 41.55 -1.21
C TRP A 501 -21.55 42.50 -2.40
N GLN A 502 -21.65 43.80 -2.13
CA GLN A 502 -21.59 44.87 -3.14
C GLN A 502 -20.45 45.85 -2.79
N PRO A 503 -19.34 45.88 -3.56
CA PRO A 503 -18.24 46.80 -3.30
C PRO A 503 -18.60 48.27 -3.57
N LYS A 504 -18.00 49.17 -2.79
CA LYS A 504 -18.27 50.62 -2.79
C LYS A 504 -17.36 51.40 -3.74
N GLY A 505 -16.26 50.80 -4.20
CA GLY A 505 -15.33 51.38 -5.17
C GLY A 505 -14.42 50.32 -5.78
N LYS A 506 -13.11 50.61 -5.87
CA LYS A 506 -12.12 49.61 -6.33
C LYS A 506 -12.14 48.39 -5.38
N TYR A 507 -12.09 47.18 -5.92
CA TYR A 507 -12.00 45.96 -5.13
C TYR A 507 -10.94 44.99 -5.67
N LYS A 508 -10.56 44.02 -4.84
CA LYS A 508 -9.79 42.82 -5.23
C LYS A 508 -10.55 41.56 -4.80
N VAL A 509 -10.46 40.52 -5.61
CA VAL A 509 -10.83 39.13 -5.29
C VAL A 509 -9.56 38.30 -5.32
N ILE A 510 -9.34 37.46 -4.31
CA ILE A 510 -8.29 36.43 -4.30
C ILE A 510 -8.96 35.09 -4.04
N ALA A 511 -8.59 34.06 -4.80
CA ALA A 511 -8.99 32.69 -4.57
C ALA A 511 -7.76 31.76 -4.53
N TYR A 512 -7.72 30.92 -3.50
CA TYR A 512 -6.80 29.79 -3.40
C TYR A 512 -7.57 28.57 -3.89
N LEU A 513 -7.09 27.95 -4.96
CA LEU A 513 -7.79 26.94 -5.75
C LEU A 513 -7.19 25.55 -5.49
N THR A 514 -7.94 24.51 -5.82
CA THR A 514 -7.40 23.13 -5.86
C THR A 514 -7.52 22.59 -7.28
N ASP A 515 -8.11 21.42 -7.48
CA ASP A 515 -8.32 20.85 -8.80
C ASP A 515 -9.33 21.68 -9.59
N LEU A 516 -9.11 21.75 -10.89
CA LEU A 516 -9.89 22.58 -11.82
C LEU A 516 -10.49 21.67 -12.86
N GLU A 517 -11.69 21.99 -13.34
CA GLU A 517 -12.38 21.23 -14.38
C GLU A 517 -11.43 20.79 -15.50
N ASP A 518 -11.34 19.48 -15.76
CA ASP A 518 -10.39 18.87 -16.71
C ASP A 518 -10.43 19.54 -18.08
N ASN A 519 -11.62 19.96 -18.49
CA ASN A 519 -11.82 20.75 -19.69
C ASN A 519 -11.32 22.20 -19.48
N SER A 520 -10.03 22.40 -19.75
CA SER A 520 -9.33 23.71 -19.79
C SER A 520 -10.05 24.85 -20.55
N GLY A 521 -11.03 24.53 -21.41
CA GLY A 521 -11.89 25.47 -22.13
C GLY A 521 -13.24 25.81 -21.47
N THR A 522 -13.74 25.02 -20.53
CA THR A 522 -14.94 25.36 -19.74
C THR A 522 -14.62 26.48 -18.74
N ARG A 523 -15.66 27.14 -18.22
CA ARG A 523 -15.52 28.27 -17.31
C ARG A 523 -16.10 28.01 -15.94
N THR A 524 -15.21 27.93 -14.96
CA THR A 524 -15.53 28.02 -13.54
C THR A 524 -16.05 29.43 -13.20
N HIS A 525 -17.29 29.51 -12.72
CA HIS A 525 -17.95 30.78 -12.34
C HIS A 525 -17.69 31.14 -10.87
N LEU A 526 -16.43 31.47 -10.54
CA LEU A 526 -15.93 31.73 -9.19
C LEU A 526 -16.91 32.52 -8.31
N ILE A 527 -17.35 33.72 -8.75
CA ILE A 527 -18.38 34.51 -8.05
C ILE A 527 -19.43 35.03 -9.03
N SER A 528 -20.72 34.99 -8.67
CA SER A 528 -21.81 35.58 -9.47
C SER A 528 -22.95 36.19 -8.66
N SER A 529 -23.82 36.92 -9.36
CA SER A 529 -25.05 37.49 -8.82
C SER A 529 -26.28 36.65 -9.14
N SER A 530 -27.01 36.23 -8.11
CA SER A 530 -28.36 35.67 -8.20
C SER A 530 -29.39 36.63 -8.80
N LYS A 531 -29.12 37.94 -8.77
CA LYS A 531 -30.07 39.02 -9.12
C LYS A 531 -29.85 39.60 -10.52
N SER A 532 -28.60 39.79 -10.93
CA SER A 532 -28.24 40.37 -12.24
C SER A 532 -27.60 39.39 -13.21
N GLY A 533 -27.10 38.24 -12.75
CA GLY A 533 -26.33 37.29 -13.56
C GLY A 533 -24.93 37.78 -13.94
N GLU A 534 -24.47 38.90 -13.37
CA GLU A 534 -23.09 39.40 -13.47
C GLU A 534 -22.15 38.49 -12.67
N PHE A 535 -20.89 38.36 -13.11
CA PHE A 535 -19.96 37.36 -12.57
C PHE A 535 -18.50 37.77 -12.76
N LEU A 536 -17.60 37.11 -12.02
CA LEU A 536 -16.20 36.87 -12.39
C LEU A 536 -16.01 35.37 -12.53
N GLY A 537 -15.27 34.93 -13.56
CA GLY A 537 -15.00 33.51 -13.79
C GLY A 537 -13.80 33.31 -14.69
N PHE A 538 -13.25 32.10 -14.65
CA PHE A 538 -11.97 31.75 -15.26
C PHE A 538 -12.05 30.41 -16.00
N THR A 539 -11.12 30.19 -16.92
CA THR A 539 -10.72 28.85 -17.39
C THR A 539 -9.22 28.72 -17.10
N HIS A 540 -8.60 27.54 -17.24
CA HIS A 540 -7.18 27.32 -16.88
C HIS A 540 -6.20 28.44 -17.30
N ASN A 541 -6.44 29.13 -18.43
CA ASN A 541 -5.58 30.22 -18.91
C ASN A 541 -6.29 31.56 -19.22
N ASN A 542 -7.55 31.75 -18.80
CA ASN A 542 -8.41 32.88 -19.15
C ASN A 542 -9.15 33.47 -17.95
N VAL A 543 -9.40 34.79 -17.93
CA VAL A 543 -10.29 35.45 -16.94
C VAL A 543 -11.29 36.35 -17.65
N GLN A 544 -12.58 36.23 -17.34
CA GLN A 544 -13.64 37.11 -17.84
C GLN A 544 -14.61 37.50 -16.72
N GLY A 545 -14.99 38.77 -16.69
CA GLY A 545 -16.14 39.22 -15.91
C GLY A 545 -17.26 39.77 -16.80
N GLN A 546 -18.44 39.95 -16.23
CA GLN A 546 -19.57 40.63 -16.86
C GLN A 546 -19.96 41.86 -16.03
N TRP A 547 -20.10 43.00 -16.72
CA TRP A 547 -20.65 44.23 -16.17
C TRP A 547 -21.78 44.72 -17.08
N GLY A 548 -23.01 44.68 -16.59
CA GLY A 548 -24.21 44.91 -17.39
C GLY A 548 -24.31 43.94 -18.58
N GLY A 549 -24.18 44.46 -19.80
CA GLY A 549 -24.27 43.69 -21.04
C GLY A 549 -22.92 43.31 -21.69
N ASP A 550 -21.80 43.78 -21.14
CA ASP A 550 -20.47 43.59 -21.71
C ASP A 550 -19.66 42.55 -20.93
N TYR A 551 -18.76 41.87 -21.65
CA TYR A 551 -17.98 40.73 -21.15
C TYR A 551 -16.45 40.92 -21.34
N PRO A 552 -15.82 41.95 -20.73
CA PRO A 552 -14.39 42.16 -20.85
C PRO A 552 -13.60 41.01 -20.19
N GLY A 553 -12.57 40.55 -20.89
CA GLY A 553 -11.75 39.42 -20.45
C GLY A 553 -10.32 39.46 -21.00
N ILE A 554 -9.50 38.60 -20.41
CA ILE A 554 -8.07 38.43 -20.65
C ILE A 554 -7.87 36.96 -21.06
N TRP A 555 -7.17 36.72 -22.18
CA TRP A 555 -7.18 35.40 -22.86
C TRP A 555 -5.79 34.82 -23.08
N GLY A 556 -5.59 33.55 -22.74
CA GLY A 556 -4.35 32.80 -22.90
C GLY A 556 -3.16 33.49 -22.23
N LYS A 557 -3.29 33.86 -20.95
CA LYS A 557 -2.32 34.69 -20.20
C LYS A 557 -1.87 34.12 -18.87
N PHE A 558 -2.49 33.03 -18.43
CA PHE A 558 -2.32 32.48 -17.08
C PHE A 558 -2.13 30.96 -17.15
N ASP A 559 -1.66 30.37 -16.05
CA ASP A 559 -1.77 28.93 -15.80
C ASP A 559 -2.26 28.68 -14.37
N PHE A 560 -3.58 28.71 -14.20
CA PHE A 560 -4.21 28.51 -12.89
C PHE A 560 -4.15 27.06 -12.40
N ASN A 561 -3.92 26.09 -13.29
CA ASN A 561 -3.78 24.70 -12.85
C ASN A 561 -2.38 24.46 -12.26
N ALA A 562 -1.34 25.05 -12.85
CA ALA A 562 0.01 25.04 -12.29
C ALA A 562 0.17 25.94 -11.05
N SER A 563 -0.49 27.11 -11.02
CA SER A 563 -0.29 28.07 -9.92
C SER A 563 -1.22 27.87 -8.71
N LYS A 564 -2.39 27.25 -8.92
CA LYS A 564 -3.46 27.09 -7.92
C LYS A 564 -3.90 28.40 -7.22
N TYR A 565 -3.61 29.56 -7.81
CA TYR A 565 -3.86 30.89 -7.24
C TYR A 565 -4.44 31.86 -8.29
N LEU A 566 -5.48 32.61 -7.92
CA LEU A 566 -6.14 33.60 -8.78
C LEU A 566 -6.38 34.92 -8.04
N GLU A 567 -5.76 36.01 -8.50
CA GLU A 567 -6.09 37.38 -8.09
C GLU A 567 -6.80 38.14 -9.23
N ILE A 568 -7.87 38.87 -8.91
CA ILE A 568 -8.55 39.82 -9.79
C ILE A 568 -8.74 41.17 -9.08
N THR A 569 -8.10 42.23 -9.57
CA THR A 569 -8.33 43.62 -9.15
C THR A 569 -9.22 44.36 -10.15
N VAL A 570 -10.28 45.01 -9.67
CA VAL A 570 -11.28 45.71 -10.49
C VAL A 570 -11.39 47.18 -10.07
N GLU A 571 -11.22 48.09 -11.02
CA GLU A 571 -11.38 49.54 -10.83
C GLU A 571 -12.13 50.18 -12.00
N GLN A 572 -12.51 51.45 -11.88
CA GLN A 572 -13.38 52.10 -12.88
C GLN A 572 -12.72 52.13 -14.28
N GLY A 573 -13.29 51.35 -15.20
CA GLY A 573 -12.84 51.19 -16.58
C GLY A 573 -11.80 50.08 -16.82
N LYS A 574 -11.40 49.31 -15.80
CA LYS A 574 -10.24 48.40 -15.89
C LYS A 574 -10.37 47.17 -14.98
N MET A 575 -9.99 46.01 -15.51
CA MET A 575 -9.76 44.76 -14.76
C MET A 575 -8.31 44.32 -14.97
N THR A 576 -7.62 44.02 -13.88
CA THR A 576 -6.31 43.37 -13.84
C THR A 576 -6.48 42.00 -13.19
N ALA A 577 -5.84 40.96 -13.74
CA ALA A 577 -5.82 39.64 -13.13
C ALA A 577 -4.39 39.06 -13.12
N SER A 578 -4.11 38.17 -12.18
CA SER A 578 -2.82 37.52 -11.97
C SER A 578 -3.02 36.07 -11.52
N ASP A 579 -2.11 35.19 -11.92
CA ASP A 579 -1.98 33.82 -11.41
C ASP A 579 -0.85 33.68 -10.37
N GLY A 580 -0.30 34.81 -9.91
CA GLY A 580 0.88 34.89 -9.05
C GLY A 580 2.18 35.13 -9.84
N ASN A 581 2.32 34.49 -11.01
CA ASN A 581 3.51 34.55 -11.86
C ASN A 581 3.37 35.58 -12.99
N THR A 582 2.20 35.65 -13.61
CA THR A 582 1.86 36.47 -14.77
C THR A 582 0.67 37.37 -14.47
N ALA A 583 0.87 38.69 -14.55
CA ALA A 583 -0.20 39.68 -14.43
C ALA A 583 -0.56 40.29 -15.79
N ALA A 584 -1.86 40.41 -16.08
CA ALA A 584 -2.39 40.99 -17.31
C ALA A 584 -3.59 41.92 -17.04
N THR A 585 -4.00 42.73 -18.03
CA THR A 585 -5.01 43.78 -17.84
C THR A 585 -5.85 44.02 -19.09
N VAL A 586 -7.16 44.19 -18.90
CA VAL A 586 -8.12 44.65 -19.91
C VAL A 586 -8.77 45.97 -19.46
N ASN A 587 -8.97 46.88 -20.42
CA ASN A 587 -9.67 48.15 -20.19
C ASN A 587 -10.99 48.13 -20.96
N SER A 588 -12.10 48.42 -20.29
CA SER A 588 -13.42 48.60 -20.92
C SER A 588 -14.26 49.59 -20.12
N ALA A 589 -14.92 50.53 -20.81
CA ALA A 589 -15.73 51.58 -20.19
C ALA A 589 -16.96 51.05 -19.42
N SER A 590 -17.37 49.81 -19.67
CA SER A 590 -18.43 49.10 -18.95
C SER A 590 -18.01 48.56 -17.58
N ILE A 591 -16.71 48.43 -17.30
CA ILE A 591 -16.24 47.98 -15.98
C ILE A 591 -16.51 49.08 -14.96
N ASN A 592 -17.57 48.92 -14.18
CA ASN A 592 -17.90 49.77 -13.05
C ASN A 592 -18.02 48.87 -11.81
N PRO A 593 -17.06 48.92 -10.88
CA PRO A 593 -17.06 48.00 -9.75
C PRO A 593 -18.24 48.22 -8.80
N THR A 594 -18.86 49.41 -8.78
CA THR A 594 -19.99 49.73 -7.89
C THR A 594 -21.35 49.16 -8.36
N GLN A 595 -21.42 48.65 -9.58
CA GLN A 595 -22.67 48.17 -10.19
C GLN A 595 -22.93 46.67 -10.01
N VAL A 596 -21.92 45.88 -9.63
CA VAL A 596 -22.03 44.44 -9.38
C VAL A 596 -22.35 44.13 -7.92
N SER A 597 -23.02 43.01 -7.66
CA SER A 597 -23.23 42.47 -6.32
C SER A 597 -23.23 40.94 -6.36
N TYR A 598 -22.35 40.31 -5.62
CA TYR A 598 -22.11 38.86 -5.65
C TYR A 598 -22.74 38.17 -4.44
N ASP A 599 -23.35 37.01 -4.65
CA ASP A 599 -23.99 36.19 -3.60
C ASP A 599 -23.93 34.67 -3.85
N TRP A 600 -23.44 34.21 -5.02
CA TRP A 600 -23.17 32.80 -5.29
C TRP A 600 -21.70 32.55 -5.64
N LEU A 601 -21.17 31.42 -5.19
CA LEU A 601 -19.90 30.84 -5.63
C LEU A 601 -20.18 29.64 -6.56
N TYR A 602 -19.35 29.44 -7.57
CA TYR A 602 -19.39 28.29 -8.51
C TYR A 602 -20.76 28.05 -9.20
N ARG A 603 -21.63 29.07 -9.23
CA ARG A 603 -22.98 28.99 -9.80
C ARG A 603 -23.39 30.30 -10.44
N ARG A 604 -24.10 30.24 -11.57
CA ARG A 604 -24.69 31.40 -12.26
C ARG A 604 -25.91 31.01 -13.08
N ASN A 605 -27.03 31.73 -12.93
CA ASN A 605 -28.24 31.58 -13.75
C ASN A 605 -28.83 30.15 -13.86
N GLY A 606 -28.53 29.26 -12.92
CA GLY A 606 -28.95 27.84 -12.96
C GLY A 606 -27.95 26.89 -13.62
N SER A 607 -26.81 27.39 -14.11
CA SER A 607 -25.60 26.59 -14.35
C SER A 607 -24.73 26.57 -13.10
N TYR A 608 -24.03 25.47 -12.89
CA TYR A 608 -23.02 25.29 -11.84
C TYR A 608 -21.63 25.30 -12.49
N SER A 609 -20.58 24.94 -11.78
CA SER A 609 -19.19 24.98 -12.24
C SER A 609 -18.34 24.04 -11.42
N GLU A 610 -17.36 23.42 -12.07
CA GLU A 610 -16.53 22.38 -11.48
C GLU A 610 -15.17 22.92 -11.00
N GLY A 611 -14.53 22.16 -10.12
CA GLY A 611 -13.24 22.45 -9.49
C GLY A 611 -13.38 22.88 -8.01
N GLY A 612 -12.29 22.88 -7.26
CA GLY A 612 -12.28 23.16 -5.83
C GLY A 612 -11.70 24.52 -5.42
N LEU A 613 -12.01 24.89 -4.18
CA LEU A 613 -11.69 26.17 -3.54
C LEU A 613 -11.23 25.93 -2.10
N GLN A 614 -10.04 26.43 -1.74
CA GLN A 614 -9.52 26.37 -0.36
C GLN A 614 -9.90 27.62 0.43
N ALA A 615 -9.83 28.81 -0.18
CA ALA A 615 -10.21 30.07 0.45
C ALA A 615 -10.58 31.15 -0.57
N LEU A 616 -11.46 32.08 -0.16
CA LEU A 616 -11.92 33.21 -0.98
C LEU A 616 -11.88 34.51 -0.18
N ILE A 617 -11.20 35.52 -0.73
CA ILE A 617 -10.99 36.83 -0.10
C ILE A 617 -11.55 37.93 -1.01
N LEU A 618 -12.39 38.80 -0.46
CA LEU A 618 -13.06 39.91 -1.13
C LEU A 618 -12.68 41.22 -0.44
N MET A 619 -11.80 42.03 -1.03
CA MET A 619 -11.30 43.28 -0.44
C MET A 619 -11.95 44.50 -1.09
N ASP A 620 -12.52 45.42 -0.31
CA ASP A 620 -13.10 46.67 -0.81
C ASP A 620 -12.25 47.89 -0.39
N TYR A 621 -11.38 48.36 -1.31
CA TYR A 621 -10.47 49.48 -1.06
C TYR A 621 -11.17 50.83 -0.87
N ALA A 622 -12.49 50.92 -1.06
CA ALA A 622 -13.26 52.14 -0.76
C ALA A 622 -14.02 52.07 0.57
N ASP A 623 -14.18 50.87 1.14
CA ASP A 623 -14.79 50.62 2.44
C ASP A 623 -14.23 49.31 3.02
N PRO A 624 -13.07 49.33 3.69
CA PRO A 624 -12.45 48.10 4.20
C PRO A 624 -13.35 47.28 5.13
N SER A 625 -14.32 47.90 5.81
CA SER A 625 -15.32 47.20 6.65
C SER A 625 -16.31 46.33 5.86
N ASN A 626 -16.38 46.55 4.55
CA ASN A 626 -17.11 45.74 3.59
C ASN A 626 -16.25 44.56 3.06
N SER A 627 -14.99 44.40 3.48
CA SER A 627 -14.13 43.27 3.06
C SER A 627 -14.53 41.97 3.77
N ARG A 628 -14.35 40.82 3.10
CA ARG A 628 -14.79 39.48 3.55
C ARG A 628 -13.69 38.46 3.27
N SER A 629 -13.54 37.46 4.12
CA SER A 629 -12.69 36.30 3.85
C SER A 629 -13.42 35.05 4.31
N TYR A 630 -13.35 33.98 3.52
CA TYR A 630 -14.02 32.71 3.78
C TYR A 630 -13.01 31.56 3.72
N ALA A 631 -13.22 30.58 4.59
CA ALA A 631 -12.45 29.35 4.72
C ALA A 631 -13.39 28.15 4.88
N PHE A 632 -12.83 26.95 4.97
CA PHE A 632 -13.58 25.73 5.30
C PHE A 632 -13.01 25.12 6.59
N SER A 633 -13.88 24.82 7.55
CA SER A 633 -13.51 24.14 8.80
C SER A 633 -13.48 22.63 8.61
N ASP A 634 -12.68 21.91 9.42
CA ASP A 634 -12.55 20.44 9.42
C ASP A 634 -13.89 19.66 9.38
N SER A 635 -14.98 20.27 9.84
CA SER A 635 -16.35 19.77 9.86
C SER A 635 -17.14 19.93 8.54
N GLY A 636 -16.54 20.50 7.49
CA GLY A 636 -17.20 20.78 6.22
C GLY A 636 -18.11 22.02 6.23
N GLU A 637 -17.82 23.04 7.04
CA GLU A 637 -18.60 24.27 7.13
C GLU A 637 -17.83 25.48 6.56
N MET A 638 -18.52 26.39 5.86
CA MET A 638 -17.90 27.55 5.20
C MET A 638 -17.90 28.78 6.12
N VAL A 639 -16.82 29.01 6.85
CA VAL A 639 -16.73 30.03 7.91
C VAL A 639 -16.39 31.42 7.33
N GLU A 640 -17.06 32.48 7.77
CA GLU A 640 -16.68 33.88 7.45
C GLU A 640 -15.80 34.48 8.56
N VAL A 641 -14.65 35.07 8.19
CA VAL A 641 -13.83 35.87 9.12
C VAL A 641 -14.64 37.00 9.73
N ASN A 642 -15.03 36.83 11.00
CA ASN A 642 -15.77 37.79 11.83
C ASN A 642 -17.22 38.12 11.36
N GLY A 643 -17.92 37.23 10.62
CA GLY A 643 -19.20 37.59 9.96
C GLY A 643 -20.38 36.61 10.06
N ASN A 644 -21.05 36.35 8.94
CA ASN A 644 -22.15 35.37 8.84
C ASN A 644 -21.75 34.29 7.84
N ASP A 645 -21.67 33.05 8.32
CA ASP A 645 -21.11 31.93 7.58
C ASP A 645 -21.83 31.65 6.24
N GLY A 646 -21.09 31.07 5.30
CA GLY A 646 -21.59 30.72 3.97
C GLY A 646 -22.48 29.48 4.01
N GLU A 647 -23.58 29.53 3.26
CA GLU A 647 -24.44 28.36 3.07
C GLU A 647 -23.89 27.47 1.95
N LEU A 648 -23.21 26.39 2.31
CA LEU A 648 -22.90 25.30 1.38
C LEU A 648 -24.17 24.53 1.02
N ASN A 649 -24.35 24.25 -0.27
CA ASN A 649 -25.55 23.62 -0.81
C ASN A 649 -25.16 22.33 -1.55
N ASN A 650 -25.78 21.22 -1.14
CA ASN A 650 -25.67 19.87 -1.71
C ASN A 650 -24.34 19.12 -1.49
N PHE A 651 -23.45 19.66 -0.64
CA PHE A 651 -22.20 19.00 -0.25
C PHE A 651 -22.42 17.72 0.58
N SER A 652 -21.49 16.78 0.44
CA SER A 652 -21.38 15.47 1.08
C SER A 652 -19.97 15.25 1.63
N ASP A 653 -19.75 14.15 2.37
CA ASP A 653 -18.44 13.84 2.96
C ASP A 653 -17.32 13.61 1.91
N GLY A 654 -17.68 13.30 0.66
CA GLY A 654 -16.73 13.12 -0.45
C GLY A 654 -16.30 14.41 -1.15
N ASP A 655 -17.00 15.54 -0.93
CA ASP A 655 -16.71 16.83 -1.58
C ASP A 655 -15.56 17.61 -0.88
N TRP A 656 -14.77 16.94 -0.04
CA TRP A 656 -13.75 17.54 0.84
C TRP A 656 -12.35 17.05 0.52
N GLN A 657 -11.51 17.96 0.00
CA GLN A 657 -10.11 17.67 -0.30
C GLN A 657 -9.19 18.17 0.82
N GLN A 658 -8.18 17.37 1.19
CA GLN A 658 -7.03 17.88 1.92
C GLN A 658 -6.00 18.49 0.96
N THR A 659 -5.45 19.63 1.34
CA THR A 659 -4.63 20.51 0.48
C THR A 659 -3.35 20.88 1.20
N LEU A 660 -2.21 20.87 0.50
CA LEU A 660 -0.92 21.24 1.10
C LEU A 660 -0.59 22.75 0.97
N HIS A 661 -1.54 23.57 0.51
CA HIS A 661 -1.31 24.98 0.20
C HIS A 661 -1.47 25.91 1.41
N SER A 662 -0.55 26.87 1.53
CA SER A 662 -0.45 27.78 2.68
C SER A 662 -1.13 29.12 2.42
N ILE A 663 -2.23 29.38 3.13
CA ILE A 663 -2.99 30.64 3.01
C ILE A 663 -2.31 31.73 3.85
N THR A 664 -1.57 32.61 3.19
CA THR A 664 -0.89 33.77 3.82
C THR A 664 -1.78 35.02 3.79
N ASN A 665 -1.75 35.85 4.85
CA ASN A 665 -2.52 37.11 4.90
C ASN A 665 -2.04 38.07 3.79
N PRO A 666 -2.86 38.36 2.74
CA PRO A 666 -2.37 39.07 1.57
C PRO A 666 -2.57 40.59 1.62
N ASP A 667 -3.30 41.12 2.62
CA ASP A 667 -3.47 42.57 2.82
C ASP A 667 -3.81 42.90 4.29
N PRO A 668 -2.79 43.02 5.18
CA PRO A 668 -3.00 43.31 6.61
C PRO A 668 -3.64 44.67 6.94
N GLU A 669 -3.87 45.56 5.95
CA GLU A 669 -4.67 46.77 6.15
C GLU A 669 -6.19 46.50 6.04
N HIS A 670 -6.59 45.36 5.47
CA HIS A 670 -7.99 44.95 5.29
C HIS A 670 -8.43 43.84 6.26
N PHE A 671 -7.50 42.98 6.70
CA PHE A 671 -7.71 42.00 7.76
C PHE A 671 -6.57 42.10 8.77
N SER A 672 -6.86 42.51 10.01
CA SER A 672 -5.81 42.56 11.04
C SER A 672 -5.27 41.16 11.31
N GLN A 673 -4.01 41.05 11.76
CA GLN A 673 -3.43 39.72 12.01
C GLN A 673 -4.24 38.94 13.05
N GLU A 674 -4.75 39.60 14.10
CA GLU A 674 -5.65 38.99 15.10
C GLU A 674 -6.96 38.46 14.49
N GLN A 675 -7.55 39.15 13.50
CA GLN A 675 -8.75 38.67 12.80
C GLN A 675 -8.45 37.55 11.80
N TRP A 676 -7.26 37.57 11.20
CA TRP A 676 -6.77 36.49 10.35
C TRP A 676 -6.53 35.22 11.17
N ASP A 677 -5.82 35.37 12.28
CA ASP A 677 -5.47 34.31 13.21
C ASP A 677 -6.70 33.68 13.90
N GLN A 678 -7.82 34.41 14.03
CA GLN A 678 -9.10 33.88 14.53
C GLN A 678 -9.77 32.83 13.64
N VAL A 679 -9.33 32.66 12.38
CA VAL A 679 -9.87 31.65 11.44
C VAL A 679 -8.76 30.79 10.83
N TYR A 680 -7.54 31.32 10.69
CA TYR A 680 -6.39 30.65 10.09
C TYR A 680 -5.26 30.33 11.10
N ALA A 681 -5.50 30.45 12.41
CA ALA A 681 -4.58 30.07 13.48
C ALA A 681 -5.33 29.53 14.73
N PRO A 682 -4.65 28.94 15.73
CA PRO A 682 -5.31 28.26 16.86
C PRO A 682 -5.67 29.21 18.02
N ASP A 683 -6.83 28.95 18.64
CA ASP A 683 -7.37 29.72 19.78
C ASP A 683 -6.66 29.43 21.11
N ASP A 684 -6.46 30.46 21.94
CA ASP A 684 -5.73 30.42 23.22
C ASP A 684 -6.29 31.43 24.24
N SER A 685 -7.08 30.94 25.20
CA SER A 685 -7.40 31.69 26.42
C SER A 685 -7.81 30.79 27.59
N GLY A 686 -7.41 31.16 28.82
CA GLY A 686 -7.68 30.38 30.05
C GLY A 686 -7.86 31.25 31.31
N PRO A 687 -8.62 30.78 32.33
CA PRO A 687 -8.84 31.49 33.60
C PRO A 687 -8.02 30.92 34.79
N GLU A 688 -7.95 31.69 35.89
CA GLU A 688 -7.08 31.45 37.06
C GLU A 688 -7.56 30.35 38.07
N GLU A 689 -6.62 29.82 38.86
CA GLU A 689 -6.72 28.62 39.71
C GLU A 689 -6.84 28.92 41.24
N PRO A 690 -7.57 28.11 42.03
CA PRO A 690 -7.59 28.18 43.51
C PRO A 690 -6.87 27.01 44.22
N GLU A 691 -6.08 27.31 45.28
CA GLU A 691 -5.20 26.35 45.99
C GLU A 691 -5.92 25.19 46.75
N PRO A 692 -5.30 23.99 46.86
CA PRO A 692 -5.87 22.80 47.51
C PRO A 692 -5.53 22.62 49.01
N PRO A 693 -6.35 21.86 49.79
CA PRO A 693 -6.07 21.47 51.17
C PRO A 693 -5.33 20.13 51.32
N VAL A 694 -4.77 19.87 52.51
CA VAL A 694 -3.75 18.82 52.80
C VAL A 694 -4.32 17.45 53.20
N GLU A 695 -3.56 16.39 52.85
CA GLU A 695 -3.85 14.95 52.97
C GLU A 695 -3.34 14.30 54.30
N PRO A 696 -3.92 13.16 54.77
CA PRO A 696 -3.45 12.40 55.94
C PRO A 696 -2.82 11.01 55.64
N GLU A 697 -1.97 10.51 56.55
CA GLU A 697 -1.08 9.33 56.40
C GLU A 697 -1.76 7.92 56.42
N PRO A 698 -1.14 6.88 55.83
CA PRO A 698 -1.72 5.53 55.64
C PRO A 698 -1.41 4.47 56.73
N PRO A 699 -2.17 3.35 56.80
CA PRO A 699 -1.92 2.18 57.66
C PRO A 699 -1.19 1.02 56.95
N THR A 700 -0.89 -0.07 57.68
CA THR A 700 0.14 -1.09 57.34
C THR A 700 -0.38 -2.48 56.90
N GLU A 701 0.53 -3.28 56.35
CA GLU A 701 0.38 -4.48 55.51
C GLU A 701 0.43 -5.86 56.25
N PRO A 702 -0.11 -6.97 55.67
CA PRO A 702 -0.04 -8.35 56.20
C PRO A 702 0.71 -9.40 55.33
N GLU A 703 1.19 -10.49 55.95
CA GLU A 703 2.03 -11.56 55.34
C GLU A 703 1.29 -12.64 54.49
N PRO A 704 1.97 -13.34 53.56
CA PRO A 704 1.37 -14.27 52.58
C PRO A 704 1.24 -15.76 52.99
N PRO A 705 0.41 -16.57 52.28
CA PRO A 705 0.18 -18.01 52.53
C PRO A 705 1.07 -18.97 51.68
N THR A 706 0.83 -20.28 51.77
CA THR A 706 1.67 -21.36 51.18
C THR A 706 0.90 -22.39 50.32
N ASP A 707 1.61 -22.96 49.35
CA ASP A 707 1.13 -23.70 48.16
C ASP A 707 0.81 -25.22 48.36
N PRO A 708 -0.05 -25.88 47.54
CA PRO A 708 -0.35 -27.32 47.58
C PRO A 708 0.44 -28.15 46.53
N THR A 709 0.03 -29.39 46.23
CA THR A 709 0.80 -30.38 45.44
C THR A 709 0.02 -31.03 44.30
N ASP A 710 0.70 -31.27 43.18
CA ASP A 710 0.14 -31.55 41.84
C ASP A 710 0.07 -33.05 41.43
N PRO A 711 -0.68 -33.44 40.38
CA PRO A 711 -0.88 -34.83 39.95
C PRO A 711 0.05 -35.30 38.79
N ASP A 712 -0.15 -36.55 38.35
CA ASP A 712 0.66 -37.27 37.35
C ASP A 712 0.56 -36.61 35.94
N PRO A 713 1.68 -36.32 35.24
CA PRO A 713 1.66 -35.53 34.01
C PRO A 713 1.05 -36.28 32.82
N GLN A 714 0.21 -35.57 32.06
CA GLN A 714 -0.21 -36.03 30.72
C GLN A 714 0.85 -35.61 29.68
N VAL A 715 0.77 -36.16 28.47
CA VAL A 715 1.61 -35.72 27.35
C VAL A 715 0.81 -34.69 26.58
N ASP A 716 1.04 -33.41 26.89
CA ASP A 716 0.21 -32.32 26.38
C ASP A 716 0.30 -32.17 24.86
N ILE A 717 -0.86 -32.10 24.21
CA ILE A 717 -0.96 -32.23 22.76
C ILE A 717 -0.81 -30.85 22.09
N LEU A 718 0.06 -30.77 21.07
CA LEU A 718 0.41 -29.51 20.39
C LEU A 718 -0.79 -28.78 19.75
N LEU A 719 -1.83 -29.52 19.35
CA LEU A 719 -3.07 -29.00 18.77
C LEU A 719 -4.22 -28.87 19.81
N GLY A 720 -3.94 -29.07 21.10
CA GLY A 720 -4.90 -28.98 22.19
C GLY A 720 -5.86 -30.18 22.33
N ASP A 721 -6.49 -30.26 23.50
CA ASP A 721 -7.23 -31.42 24.05
C ASP A 721 -8.33 -31.98 23.14
N ASN A 722 -8.90 -31.13 22.28
CA ASN A 722 -10.03 -31.43 21.40
C ASN A 722 -9.62 -31.87 19.98
N ALA A 723 -8.35 -31.70 19.59
CA ALA A 723 -7.85 -32.07 18.27
C ALA A 723 -7.74 -33.59 18.07
N ARG A 724 -8.01 -34.04 16.85
CA ARG A 724 -8.01 -35.45 16.44
C ARG A 724 -7.25 -35.60 15.13
N ALA A 725 -6.79 -36.81 14.84
CA ALA A 725 -6.32 -37.16 13.51
C ALA A 725 -7.42 -37.88 12.72
N VAL A 726 -7.42 -37.72 11.40
CA VAL A 726 -8.29 -38.48 10.49
C VAL A 726 -7.51 -39.64 9.88
N ALA A 727 -8.00 -40.86 10.08
CA ALA A 727 -7.48 -42.06 9.46
C ALA A 727 -8.00 -42.21 8.02
N PHE A 728 -7.07 -42.27 7.06
CA PHE A 728 -7.34 -42.52 5.65
C PHE A 728 -7.03 -43.98 5.32
N ASP A 729 -7.95 -44.63 4.59
CA ASP A 729 -8.02 -46.09 4.46
C ASP A 729 -7.24 -46.66 3.27
N GLY A 730 -6.72 -45.80 2.38
CA GLY A 730 -6.07 -46.20 1.13
C GLY A 730 -7.01 -46.68 0.02
N ASN A 731 -8.33 -46.68 0.21
CA ASN A 731 -9.30 -47.14 -0.80
C ASN A 731 -10.19 -46.02 -1.35
N SER A 732 -10.65 -45.09 -0.50
CA SER A 732 -11.60 -44.05 -0.91
C SER A 732 -11.65 -42.80 -0.03
N GLY A 733 -11.05 -42.81 1.17
CA GLY A 733 -10.97 -41.62 2.02
C GLY A 733 -10.09 -40.53 1.40
N TYR A 734 -10.56 -39.28 1.37
CA TYR A 734 -9.74 -38.10 1.03
C TYR A 734 -10.34 -36.79 1.55
N LEU A 735 -9.52 -35.73 1.63
CA LEU A 735 -9.94 -34.36 1.91
C LEU A 735 -10.02 -33.60 0.57
N SER A 736 -11.10 -32.87 0.32
CA SER A 736 -11.14 -31.82 -0.71
C SER A 736 -11.28 -30.45 -0.08
N PHE A 737 -10.77 -29.44 -0.77
CA PHE A 737 -10.97 -28.02 -0.50
C PHE A 737 -11.19 -27.33 -1.86
N ASP A 738 -11.54 -26.04 -1.86
CA ASP A 738 -11.67 -25.28 -3.09
C ASP A 738 -10.27 -25.03 -3.73
N SER A 739 -10.21 -24.47 -4.94
CA SER A 739 -9.00 -24.58 -5.79
C SER A 739 -7.90 -23.58 -5.43
N TRP A 740 -7.22 -23.80 -4.30
CA TRP A 740 -6.04 -23.06 -3.87
C TRP A 740 -4.96 -22.97 -4.97
N LYS A 741 -4.41 -21.77 -5.20
CA LYS A 741 -3.37 -21.49 -6.19
C LYS A 741 -2.52 -20.32 -5.68
N ALA A 742 -1.29 -20.62 -5.28
CA ALA A 742 -0.34 -19.59 -4.85
C ALA A 742 -0.04 -18.54 -5.94
N SER A 743 0.20 -17.30 -5.52
CA SER A 743 0.62 -16.18 -6.37
C SER A 743 2.14 -16.14 -6.56
N GLY A 744 2.92 -16.47 -5.53
CA GLY A 744 4.40 -16.42 -5.54
C GLY A 744 5.06 -17.62 -4.86
N ASP A 745 6.08 -17.37 -4.02
CA ASP A 745 6.71 -18.38 -3.16
C ASP A 745 5.70 -18.97 -2.16
N TYR A 746 5.69 -20.29 -1.98
CA TYR A 746 4.71 -20.95 -1.11
C TYR A 746 5.24 -22.20 -0.37
N ARG A 747 4.52 -22.62 0.66
CA ARG A 747 4.75 -23.87 1.39
C ARG A 747 3.48 -24.71 1.54
N VAL A 748 3.70 -26.01 1.66
CA VAL A 748 2.70 -26.99 2.08
C VAL A 748 3.28 -27.79 3.23
N VAL A 749 2.67 -27.66 4.41
CA VAL A 749 3.12 -28.32 5.66
C VAL A 749 2.05 -29.32 6.08
N ALA A 750 2.43 -30.58 6.30
CA ALA A 750 1.49 -31.62 6.71
C ALA A 750 2.02 -32.42 7.90
N TRP A 751 1.12 -32.70 8.85
CA TRP A 751 1.41 -33.35 10.12
C TRP A 751 0.67 -34.68 10.18
N LEU A 752 1.42 -35.79 10.30
CA LEU A 752 0.90 -37.15 10.29
C LEU A 752 1.21 -37.85 11.62
N GLN A 753 0.17 -38.37 12.29
CA GLN A 753 0.33 -39.26 13.44
C GLN A 753 0.87 -40.64 13.02
N GLN A 754 0.63 -41.04 11.77
CA GLN A 754 1.05 -42.32 11.24
C GLN A 754 1.07 -42.31 9.70
N MET A 755 2.12 -42.86 9.11
CA MET A 755 2.19 -43.21 7.69
C MET A 755 2.03 -44.73 7.50
N ALA A 756 1.62 -45.16 6.31
CA ALA A 756 1.64 -46.58 5.94
C ALA A 756 3.00 -46.98 5.34
N ASP A 757 3.58 -48.08 5.85
CA ASP A 757 4.91 -48.57 5.47
C ASP A 757 5.06 -48.77 3.95
N ASN A 758 5.96 -48.01 3.33
CA ASN A 758 6.28 -48.05 1.90
C ASN A 758 5.12 -47.64 0.95
N ALA A 759 4.02 -47.09 1.47
CA ALA A 759 2.96 -46.51 0.63
C ALA A 759 3.29 -45.07 0.24
N THR A 760 2.82 -44.64 -0.93
CA THR A 760 2.83 -43.22 -1.32
C THR A 760 1.68 -42.49 -0.62
N THR A 761 2.01 -41.47 0.17
CA THR A 761 1.07 -40.52 0.75
C THR A 761 1.08 -39.25 -0.10
N TYR A 762 -0.02 -38.97 -0.78
CA TYR A 762 -0.22 -37.74 -1.54
C TYR A 762 -0.64 -36.64 -0.57
N VAL A 763 0.27 -35.71 -0.29
CA VAL A 763 0.05 -34.63 0.68
C VAL A 763 -1.00 -33.68 0.13
N VAL A 764 -0.80 -33.18 -1.08
CA VAL A 764 -1.74 -32.34 -1.85
C VAL A 764 -1.70 -32.69 -3.33
N SER A 765 -2.78 -32.41 -4.06
CA SER A 765 -2.89 -32.67 -5.50
C SER A 765 -4.00 -31.87 -6.17
N ASP A 766 -3.94 -31.81 -7.50
CA ASP A 766 -5.07 -31.58 -8.41
C ASP A 766 -5.20 -32.78 -9.40
N ALA A 767 -5.63 -32.55 -10.64
CA ALA A 767 -5.63 -33.53 -11.71
C ALA A 767 -4.22 -33.80 -12.32
N ASN A 768 -3.34 -32.80 -12.36
CA ASN A 768 -2.11 -32.79 -13.17
C ASN A 768 -0.81 -32.77 -12.35
N SER A 769 -0.88 -32.34 -11.10
CA SER A 769 0.20 -32.01 -10.19
C SER A 769 -0.05 -32.64 -8.81
N TYR A 770 1.02 -32.86 -8.04
CA TYR A 770 0.94 -33.39 -6.67
C TYR A 770 2.23 -33.11 -5.89
N PHE A 771 2.12 -33.07 -4.56
CA PHE A 771 3.23 -33.36 -3.65
C PHE A 771 2.96 -34.68 -2.94
N ALA A 772 3.95 -35.57 -2.90
CA ALA A 772 3.79 -36.91 -2.33
C ALA A 772 5.08 -37.46 -1.73
N VAL A 773 4.95 -38.15 -0.61
CA VAL A 773 6.05 -38.77 0.13
C VAL A 773 5.86 -40.28 0.27
N THR A 774 6.95 -41.00 0.49
CA THR A 774 6.95 -42.33 1.12
C THR A 774 7.45 -42.20 2.56
N ALA A 775 7.74 -43.30 3.26
CA ALA A 775 8.35 -43.22 4.58
C ALA A 775 9.72 -42.50 4.60
N ASN A 776 10.46 -42.48 3.48
CA ASN A 776 11.82 -41.95 3.42
C ASN A 776 12.22 -41.18 2.14
N SER A 777 11.35 -41.09 1.13
CA SER A 777 11.59 -40.36 -0.12
C SER A 777 10.47 -39.36 -0.41
N ALA A 778 10.76 -38.32 -1.20
CA ALA A 778 9.77 -37.31 -1.59
C ALA A 778 9.70 -37.13 -3.11
N SER A 779 8.57 -36.62 -3.56
CA SER A 779 8.29 -36.40 -4.97
C SER A 779 7.29 -35.28 -5.18
N ALA A 780 7.50 -34.51 -6.24
CA ALA A 780 6.58 -33.48 -6.68
C ALA A 780 6.32 -33.63 -8.18
N ARG A 781 5.12 -33.30 -8.61
CA ARG A 781 4.74 -33.25 -10.02
C ARG A 781 4.19 -31.87 -10.33
N PHE A 782 4.76 -31.23 -11.34
CA PHE A 782 4.38 -29.92 -11.84
C PHE A 782 4.01 -30.07 -13.31
N ASN A 783 2.72 -29.90 -13.64
CA ASN A 783 2.22 -29.85 -15.01
C ASN A 783 2.64 -31.03 -15.93
N GLY A 784 2.93 -32.20 -15.34
CA GLY A 784 3.38 -33.42 -16.03
C GLY A 784 4.85 -33.78 -15.85
N SER A 785 5.72 -32.81 -15.55
CA SER A 785 7.10 -33.04 -15.13
C SER A 785 7.15 -33.54 -13.68
N VAL A 786 8.12 -34.39 -13.35
CA VAL A 786 8.24 -35.01 -12.01
C VAL A 786 9.64 -34.79 -11.44
N VAL A 787 9.69 -34.21 -10.24
CA VAL A 787 10.87 -34.07 -9.39
C VAL A 787 10.84 -35.19 -8.34
N GLN A 788 12.01 -35.72 -7.98
CA GLN A 788 12.18 -36.83 -7.02
C GLN A 788 13.36 -36.52 -6.10
N PHE A 789 13.24 -36.86 -4.82
CA PHE A 789 14.28 -36.74 -3.81
C PHE A 789 14.62 -38.11 -3.25
N ASP A 790 15.91 -38.45 -3.24
CA ASP A 790 16.40 -39.77 -2.85
C ASP A 790 16.27 -40.04 -1.33
N SER A 791 16.29 -41.32 -0.99
CA SER A 791 15.75 -41.89 0.25
C SER A 791 16.57 -41.61 1.52
N ASN A 792 16.54 -40.37 2.02
CA ASN A 792 17.24 -39.94 3.24
C ASN A 792 16.33 -39.35 4.34
N PHE A 793 15.02 -39.23 4.10
CA PHE A 793 14.09 -38.64 5.07
C PHE A 793 13.57 -39.65 6.10
N ASP A 794 13.00 -39.15 7.19
CA ASP A 794 12.30 -39.90 8.25
C ASP A 794 10.88 -39.35 8.48
N PHE A 795 10.10 -39.17 7.41
CA PHE A 795 8.72 -38.68 7.48
C PHE A 795 7.86 -39.57 8.40
N ALA A 796 8.08 -40.89 8.37
CA ALA A 796 7.32 -41.85 9.16
C ALA A 796 7.68 -41.83 10.67
N GLY A 797 8.93 -41.52 11.03
CA GLY A 797 9.35 -41.41 12.43
C GLY A 797 9.10 -40.04 13.06
N ARG A 798 9.09 -38.95 12.26
CA ARG A 798 8.93 -37.57 12.76
C ARG A 798 7.50 -37.04 12.65
N GLY A 799 6.70 -37.55 11.71
CA GLY A 799 5.33 -37.11 11.46
C GLY A 799 5.21 -35.69 10.86
N TYR A 800 6.32 -35.07 10.48
CA TYR A 800 6.37 -33.73 9.89
C TYR A 800 6.78 -33.83 8.42
N ILE A 801 6.06 -33.15 7.53
CA ILE A 801 6.37 -33.02 6.11
C ILE A 801 6.24 -31.55 5.71
N GLU A 802 7.22 -31.02 5.00
CA GLU A 802 7.23 -29.67 4.45
C GLU A 802 7.73 -29.70 3.00
N PHE A 803 6.95 -29.12 2.09
CA PHE A 803 7.36 -28.77 0.73
C PHE A 803 7.38 -27.24 0.63
N SER A 804 8.47 -26.66 0.13
CA SER A 804 8.68 -25.22 0.00
C SER A 804 9.11 -24.92 -1.42
N VAL A 805 8.34 -24.12 -2.15
CA VAL A 805 8.53 -23.82 -3.58
C VAL A 805 8.75 -22.33 -3.78
N GLY A 806 9.70 -22.02 -4.66
CA GLY A 806 9.91 -20.68 -5.22
C GLY A 806 10.49 -20.77 -6.64
N ASP A 807 11.03 -19.67 -7.14
CA ASP A 807 11.53 -19.55 -8.52
C ASP A 807 12.52 -20.66 -8.91
N ASP A 808 12.08 -21.52 -9.85
CA ASP A 808 12.79 -22.73 -10.32
C ASP A 808 13.25 -23.70 -9.20
N GLU A 809 12.82 -23.54 -7.94
CA GLU A 809 13.37 -24.24 -6.77
C GLU A 809 12.29 -24.93 -5.91
N LEU A 810 12.56 -26.18 -5.55
CA LEU A 810 11.76 -26.95 -4.59
C LEU A 810 12.68 -27.49 -3.50
N THR A 811 12.38 -27.12 -2.27
CA THR A 811 12.97 -27.67 -1.04
C THR A 811 11.95 -28.57 -0.36
N VAL A 812 12.40 -29.72 0.17
CA VAL A 812 11.58 -30.65 0.94
C VAL A 812 12.27 -31.00 2.25
N SER A 813 11.51 -31.05 3.34
CA SER A 813 12.01 -31.31 4.69
C SER A 813 11.13 -32.25 5.52
N ASP A 814 11.77 -33.13 6.30
CA ASP A 814 11.13 -33.90 7.40
C ASP A 814 11.27 -33.16 8.76
N GLY A 815 11.68 -31.90 8.71
CA GLY A 815 12.02 -31.08 9.87
C GLY A 815 13.40 -31.39 10.45
N LYS A 816 14.25 -32.17 9.79
CA LYS A 816 15.63 -32.45 10.21
C LYS A 816 16.56 -32.64 9.02
N THR A 817 16.13 -33.44 8.06
CA THR A 817 16.72 -33.62 6.75
C THR A 817 16.03 -32.67 5.80
N GLU A 818 16.81 -31.83 5.12
CA GLU A 818 16.34 -30.87 4.12
C GLU A 818 17.09 -31.14 2.82
N GLN A 819 16.38 -31.13 1.68
CA GLN A 819 16.97 -31.28 0.36
C GLN A 819 16.33 -30.30 -0.63
N THR A 820 17.16 -29.69 -1.47
CA THR A 820 16.75 -28.67 -2.45
C THR A 820 17.12 -29.12 -3.86
N ILE A 821 16.20 -28.97 -4.80
CA ILE A 821 16.42 -29.22 -6.23
C ILE A 821 15.96 -27.99 -7.02
N ARG A 822 16.83 -27.50 -7.93
CA ARG A 822 16.47 -26.53 -8.95
C ARG A 822 16.13 -27.22 -10.28
N ASN A 823 15.01 -26.84 -10.89
CA ASN A 823 14.51 -27.41 -12.13
C ASN A 823 13.45 -26.49 -12.76
N SER A 824 13.68 -26.04 -14.00
CA SER A 824 12.80 -25.11 -14.75
C SER A 824 11.46 -25.70 -15.23
N ALA A 825 10.97 -26.71 -14.53
CA ALA A 825 9.62 -27.24 -14.61
C ALA A 825 8.85 -27.05 -13.29
N ILE A 826 9.50 -26.55 -12.24
CA ILE A 826 8.88 -26.10 -10.99
C ILE A 826 8.20 -24.77 -11.30
N ASN A 827 6.90 -24.69 -11.05
CA ASN A 827 6.11 -23.49 -11.26
C ASN A 827 4.89 -23.46 -10.33
N ALA A 828 4.21 -22.31 -10.26
CA ALA A 828 2.93 -22.19 -9.57
C ALA A 828 1.95 -23.26 -10.09
N VAL A 829 1.34 -23.99 -9.15
CA VAL A 829 0.36 -25.05 -9.41
C VAL A 829 -0.78 -24.92 -8.43
N SER A 830 -1.98 -25.31 -8.85
CA SER A 830 -3.14 -25.39 -7.97
C SER A 830 -3.23 -26.74 -7.27
N PHE A 831 -3.87 -26.74 -6.10
CA PHE A 831 -4.27 -27.93 -5.36
C PHE A 831 -5.75 -27.80 -4.94
N SER A 832 -6.46 -28.93 -4.87
CA SER A 832 -7.90 -28.97 -4.48
C SER A 832 -8.26 -30.22 -3.65
N GLN A 833 -7.27 -31.05 -3.35
CA GLN A 833 -7.44 -32.24 -2.52
C GLN A 833 -6.15 -32.64 -1.83
N ALA A 834 -6.30 -33.32 -0.70
CA ALA A 834 -5.24 -33.94 0.07
C ALA A 834 -5.55 -35.43 0.33
N MET A 835 -4.51 -36.21 0.61
CA MET A 835 -4.55 -37.67 0.79
C MET A 835 -4.96 -38.47 -0.46
N ARG A 836 -4.97 -37.86 -1.65
CA ARG A 836 -5.35 -38.50 -2.93
C ARG A 836 -4.58 -37.91 -4.13
N TYR A 837 -4.38 -38.72 -5.17
CA TYR A 837 -4.11 -38.24 -6.54
C TYR A 837 -4.85 -39.12 -7.57
N GLN A 838 -5.67 -38.50 -8.42
CA GLN A 838 -6.50 -39.17 -9.44
C GLN A 838 -7.37 -40.32 -8.86
N ASN A 839 -6.95 -41.58 -9.06
CA ASN A 839 -7.63 -42.78 -8.54
C ASN A 839 -6.82 -43.52 -7.45
N SER A 840 -5.70 -42.95 -7.02
CA SER A 840 -4.85 -43.44 -5.93
C SER A 840 -5.19 -42.68 -4.65
N TYR A 841 -5.40 -43.42 -3.55
CA TYR A 841 -5.73 -42.87 -2.24
C TYR A 841 -4.64 -43.23 -1.25
N SER A 842 -4.38 -42.35 -0.29
CA SER A 842 -3.31 -42.50 0.71
C SER A 842 -3.80 -43.28 1.92
N GLN A 843 -2.89 -43.99 2.58
CA GLN A 843 -3.15 -44.65 3.85
C GLN A 843 -2.28 -44.03 4.94
N GLY A 844 -2.90 -43.52 6.01
CA GLY A 844 -2.22 -42.81 7.09
C GLY A 844 -3.19 -42.11 8.03
N LYS A 845 -2.67 -41.31 8.97
CA LYS A 845 -3.46 -40.50 9.91
C LYS A 845 -3.00 -39.03 9.82
N LEU A 846 -3.82 -38.15 9.26
CA LEU A 846 -3.53 -36.71 9.16
C LEU A 846 -3.99 -36.00 10.44
N GLN A 847 -3.09 -35.34 11.15
CA GLN A 847 -3.41 -34.44 12.27
C GLN A 847 -3.77 -33.04 11.77
N ALA A 848 -2.98 -32.53 10.83
CA ALA A 848 -3.09 -31.17 10.31
C ALA A 848 -2.50 -31.05 8.90
N LEU A 849 -3.00 -30.09 8.13
CA LEU A 849 -2.45 -29.63 6.85
C LEU A 849 -2.48 -28.09 6.85
N ALA A 850 -1.45 -27.46 6.30
CA ALA A 850 -1.41 -26.03 6.05
C ALA A 850 -0.91 -25.76 4.62
N LEU A 851 -1.56 -24.79 3.97
CA LEU A 851 -1.17 -24.21 2.68
C LEU A 851 -0.81 -22.76 2.99
N ILE A 852 0.41 -22.34 2.65
CA ILE A 852 0.95 -21.04 3.02
C ILE A 852 1.48 -20.39 1.74
N ASP A 853 0.77 -19.39 1.23
CA ASP A 853 1.31 -18.46 0.24
C ASP A 853 2.08 -17.35 0.98
N TYR A 854 3.24 -16.95 0.49
CA TYR A 854 3.99 -15.81 1.05
C TYR A 854 3.72 -14.50 0.31
N GLY A 855 3.13 -14.55 -0.89
CA GLY A 855 2.73 -13.38 -1.67
C GLY A 855 1.26 -12.98 -1.46
N ASN A 856 0.49 -13.72 -0.66
CA ASN A 856 -0.91 -13.43 -0.38
C ASN A 856 -1.38 -14.09 0.93
N ASP A 857 -1.51 -13.31 2.02
CA ASP A 857 -1.98 -13.84 3.32
C ASP A 857 -3.42 -14.39 3.26
N ALA A 858 -4.28 -13.84 2.38
CA ALA A 858 -5.63 -14.37 2.13
C ALA A 858 -5.64 -15.68 1.32
N GLN A 859 -4.47 -16.21 0.95
CA GLN A 859 -4.25 -17.59 0.46
C GLN A 859 -3.50 -18.46 1.49
N VAL A 860 -3.49 -18.09 2.77
CA VAL A 860 -3.06 -18.99 3.86
C VAL A 860 -4.27 -19.75 4.40
N HIS A 861 -4.21 -21.09 4.38
CA HIS A 861 -5.27 -21.97 4.88
C HIS A 861 -4.67 -23.00 5.85
N SER A 862 -5.34 -23.27 6.98
CA SER A 862 -5.00 -24.40 7.86
C SER A 862 -6.22 -25.30 8.10
N PHE A 863 -5.98 -26.61 8.05
CA PHE A 863 -6.98 -27.65 8.24
C PHE A 863 -6.59 -28.51 9.44
N SER A 864 -7.46 -28.57 10.45
CA SER A 864 -7.37 -29.49 11.58
C SER A 864 -8.73 -30.17 11.82
N PHE A 865 -8.81 -31.12 12.76
CA PHE A 865 -9.99 -31.97 12.94
C PHE A 865 -10.38 -32.10 14.41
N ASN A 866 -11.68 -32.09 14.70
CA ASN A 866 -12.19 -32.18 16.07
C ASN A 866 -12.94 -33.49 16.37
N ALA A 867 -13.26 -33.71 17.65
CA ALA A 867 -13.95 -34.91 18.14
C ALA A 867 -15.39 -35.13 17.59
N ASN A 868 -16.02 -34.11 16.99
CA ASN A 868 -17.35 -34.22 16.37
C ASN A 868 -17.27 -34.65 14.89
N GLY A 869 -16.07 -34.80 14.34
CA GLY A 869 -15.85 -35.08 12.93
C GLY A 869 -15.93 -33.84 12.02
N GLN A 870 -15.83 -32.64 12.60
CA GLN A 870 -15.76 -31.39 11.84
C GLN A 870 -14.31 -31.12 11.45
N ILE A 871 -14.13 -30.57 10.25
CA ILE A 871 -12.91 -29.83 9.90
C ILE A 871 -12.98 -28.51 10.67
N ILE A 872 -11.92 -28.16 11.37
CA ILE A 872 -11.65 -26.78 11.79
C ILE A 872 -10.72 -26.23 10.72
N GLU A 873 -11.31 -25.51 9.77
CA GLU A 873 -10.62 -24.72 8.78
C GLU A 873 -10.38 -23.33 9.38
N SER A 874 -9.17 -22.81 9.21
CA SER A 874 -8.86 -21.40 9.40
C SER A 874 -8.42 -20.84 8.06
N SER A 875 -9.15 -19.86 7.59
CA SER A 875 -8.87 -18.98 6.47
C SER A 875 -9.46 -17.60 6.83
N GLU A 876 -9.12 -16.55 6.11
CA GLU A 876 -9.82 -15.27 6.29
C GLU A 876 -11.23 -15.31 5.70
N GLN A 877 -11.43 -16.11 4.65
CA GLN A 877 -12.73 -16.27 3.99
C GLN A 877 -13.50 -17.49 4.52
N ASN A 878 -14.51 -17.23 5.35
CA ASN A 878 -15.43 -18.23 5.92
C ASN A 878 -16.41 -18.86 4.88
N ASN A 879 -16.03 -18.88 3.60
CA ASN A 879 -16.82 -19.38 2.46
C ASN A 879 -16.25 -20.68 1.86
N ASP A 880 -14.96 -20.99 2.06
CA ASP A 880 -14.33 -22.24 1.65
C ASP A 880 -15.11 -23.45 2.18
N ILE A 881 -15.31 -24.47 1.33
CA ILE A 881 -16.11 -25.63 1.72
C ILE A 881 -15.28 -26.91 1.67
N ALA A 882 -14.24 -26.96 2.51
CA ALA A 882 -13.49 -28.17 2.75
C ALA A 882 -14.39 -29.33 3.21
N ARG A 883 -14.13 -30.53 2.70
CA ARG A 883 -14.97 -31.72 2.90
C ARG A 883 -14.14 -32.98 2.98
N LEU A 884 -14.39 -33.77 4.02
CA LEU A 884 -13.90 -35.14 4.12
C LEU A 884 -14.85 -36.09 3.38
N HIS A 885 -14.32 -36.82 2.41
CA HIS A 885 -15.07 -37.79 1.60
C HIS A 885 -14.80 -39.21 2.07
N ASN A 886 -15.86 -40.00 2.21
CA ASN A 886 -15.82 -41.41 2.66
C ASN A 886 -15.21 -41.66 4.05
N ILE A 887 -15.04 -40.61 4.86
CA ILE A 887 -14.62 -40.69 6.27
C ILE A 887 -15.85 -40.84 7.17
N GLY A 888 -15.82 -41.77 8.11
CA GLY A 888 -16.84 -41.99 9.13
C GLY A 888 -16.41 -41.56 10.53
N SER A 889 -17.36 -41.54 11.48
CA SER A 889 -17.10 -41.14 12.88
C SER A 889 -16.10 -42.01 13.64
N ASN A 890 -15.77 -43.19 13.12
CA ASN A 890 -14.79 -44.10 13.73
C ASN A 890 -13.36 -43.86 13.23
N ASP A 891 -13.19 -43.08 12.16
CA ASP A 891 -11.90 -42.81 11.52
C ASP A 891 -11.21 -41.58 12.15
N PHE A 892 -11.95 -40.79 12.94
CA PHE A 892 -11.40 -39.77 13.82
C PHE A 892 -10.80 -40.45 15.07
N VAL A 893 -9.49 -40.33 15.24
CA VAL A 893 -8.74 -40.95 16.34
C VAL A 893 -8.08 -39.91 17.23
N SER A 894 -7.88 -40.24 18.50
CA SER A 894 -7.08 -39.43 19.41
C SER A 894 -5.64 -39.31 18.89
N ILE A 895 -5.08 -38.12 18.99
CA ILE A 895 -3.64 -37.91 18.90
C ILE A 895 -3.03 -38.52 20.16
N ASP A 896 -2.17 -39.53 20.00
CA ASP A 896 -1.44 -40.21 21.08
C ASP A 896 0.07 -39.96 21.03
N THR A 897 0.54 -39.24 20.00
CA THR A 897 1.91 -38.77 19.82
C THR A 897 1.90 -37.38 19.17
N ASN A 898 2.60 -36.41 19.76
CA ASN A 898 2.91 -35.14 19.09
C ASN A 898 3.80 -35.37 17.87
N VAL A 899 3.68 -34.47 16.89
CA VAL A 899 4.64 -34.30 15.80
C VAL A 899 5.98 -33.87 16.38
N SER A 900 7.09 -34.34 15.81
CA SER A 900 8.40 -33.83 16.21
C SER A 900 8.60 -32.40 15.73
N ALA A 901 8.93 -31.49 16.64
CA ALA A 901 9.28 -30.12 16.27
C ALA A 901 10.38 -30.10 15.18
N PRO A 902 10.28 -29.17 14.21
CA PRO A 902 11.30 -28.99 13.19
C PRO A 902 12.59 -28.47 13.82
N THR A 903 13.71 -28.81 13.20
CA THR A 903 15.03 -28.36 13.62
C THR A 903 15.09 -26.85 13.43
N ALA A 904 15.34 -26.16 14.53
CA ALA A 904 15.46 -24.71 14.57
C ALA A 904 16.47 -24.21 13.53
N ILE A 905 16.11 -23.16 12.79
CA ILE A 905 16.98 -22.55 11.75
C ILE A 905 18.28 -22.05 12.39
N LEU A 906 18.19 -21.60 13.64
CA LEU A 906 19.31 -21.37 14.55
C LEU A 906 19.22 -22.37 15.70
N ALA A 907 20.26 -23.16 15.91
CA ALA A 907 20.36 -24.11 17.04
C ALA A 907 21.54 -23.75 17.98
N SER A 908 22.16 -22.58 17.79
CA SER A 908 23.32 -22.15 18.58
C SER A 908 23.61 -20.66 18.43
N GLN A 909 24.29 -20.10 19.45
CA GLN A 909 24.85 -18.76 19.45
C GLN A 909 25.62 -18.43 18.16
N ALA A 910 26.52 -19.32 17.74
CA ALA A 910 27.38 -19.10 16.57
C ALA A 910 26.60 -19.04 15.24
N GLN A 911 25.41 -19.64 15.15
CA GLN A 911 24.53 -19.49 13.97
C GLN A 911 23.79 -18.15 14.00
N TRP A 912 23.33 -17.70 15.17
CA TRP A 912 22.73 -16.37 15.36
C TRP A 912 23.74 -15.27 15.02
N ASP A 913 24.94 -15.34 15.61
CA ASP A 913 26.06 -14.42 15.33
C ASP A 913 26.42 -14.41 13.84
N SER A 914 26.64 -15.59 13.24
CA SER A 914 27.01 -15.70 11.82
C SER A 914 25.95 -15.10 10.88
N LYS A 915 24.67 -15.16 11.26
CA LYS A 915 23.60 -14.51 10.50
C LYS A 915 23.57 -12.99 10.71
N PHE A 916 23.58 -12.53 11.96
CA PHE A 916 23.61 -11.11 12.31
C PHE A 916 24.78 -10.38 11.61
N GLU A 917 26.00 -10.91 11.77
CA GLU A 917 27.22 -10.38 11.15
C GLU A 917 27.19 -10.48 9.61
N SER A 918 26.50 -11.47 9.03
CA SER A 918 26.34 -11.55 7.56
C SER A 918 25.40 -10.48 6.98
N THR A 919 24.38 -10.07 7.75
CA THR A 919 23.41 -9.05 7.33
C THR A 919 23.96 -7.64 7.58
N TYR A 920 24.45 -7.35 8.79
CA TYR A 920 24.81 -5.98 9.21
C TYR A 920 26.32 -5.67 9.13
N LYS A 921 27.16 -6.69 8.93
CA LYS A 921 28.63 -6.56 8.83
C LYS A 921 29.17 -5.88 10.11
N ASN A 922 30.08 -4.91 9.96
CA ASN A 922 30.63 -4.15 11.07
C ASN A 922 29.65 -3.10 11.65
N GLY A 923 28.50 -2.86 11.00
CA GLY A 923 27.48 -1.93 11.50
C GLY A 923 26.55 -2.63 12.48
N ARG A 924 26.05 -1.89 13.47
CA ARG A 924 24.96 -2.36 14.34
C ARG A 924 23.69 -1.59 13.98
N PRO A 925 22.52 -2.25 13.88
CA PRO A 925 21.26 -1.60 13.53
C PRO A 925 20.98 -0.33 14.33
N LEU A 926 20.46 0.70 13.65
CA LEU A 926 20.00 1.99 14.17
C LEU A 926 21.08 2.96 14.67
N LEU A 927 22.36 2.57 14.74
CA LEU A 927 23.44 3.52 15.08
C LEU A 927 23.70 4.56 13.96
N ASP A 928 23.13 4.35 12.78
CA ASP A 928 23.04 5.29 11.66
C ASP A 928 21.98 6.39 11.87
N ARG A 929 21.00 6.19 12.77
CA ARG A 929 19.80 7.03 12.85
C ARG A 929 19.96 8.22 13.79
N THR A 930 19.97 9.41 13.22
CA THR A 930 20.09 10.71 13.91
C THR A 930 18.76 11.46 14.04
N ASP A 931 17.70 10.96 13.40
CA ASP A 931 16.33 11.49 13.44
C ASP A 931 15.55 11.10 14.72
N GLY A 932 16.20 10.39 15.65
CA GLY A 932 15.58 9.94 16.89
C GLY A 932 14.50 8.90 16.63
N ASN A 933 13.25 9.26 16.88
CA ASN A 933 12.08 8.42 16.61
C ASN A 933 11.14 9.05 15.57
N ASP A 934 11.61 10.04 14.81
CA ASP A 934 10.83 10.67 13.72
C ASP A 934 10.45 9.61 12.65
N ALA A 935 11.36 8.70 12.28
CA ALA A 935 11.02 7.55 11.43
C ALA A 935 10.32 6.37 12.17
N LYS A 936 9.87 6.56 13.42
CA LYS A 936 9.32 5.51 14.32
C LYS A 936 10.28 4.37 14.65
N LYS A 937 11.58 4.48 14.31
CA LYS A 937 12.51 3.34 14.36
C LYS A 937 12.98 2.94 15.77
N PHE A 938 13.08 3.88 16.70
CA PHE A 938 13.53 3.58 18.07
C PHE A 938 12.50 2.79 18.86
N ALA A 939 11.23 3.22 18.83
CA ALA A 939 10.15 2.58 19.60
C ALA A 939 9.67 1.26 19.00
N TRP A 940 9.84 1.04 17.69
CA TRP A 940 9.50 -0.24 17.05
C TRP A 940 10.75 -1.12 16.87
N GLU A 941 11.68 -0.77 15.98
CA GLU A 941 12.86 -1.62 15.72
C GLU A 941 13.80 -1.73 16.93
N GLY A 942 14.08 -0.60 17.59
CA GLY A 942 15.03 -0.51 18.70
C GLY A 942 14.60 -1.32 19.92
N HIS A 943 13.30 -1.33 20.22
CA HIS A 943 12.70 -2.19 21.24
C HIS A 943 13.07 -3.67 21.04
N TYR A 944 12.82 -4.22 19.85
CA TYR A 944 13.11 -5.62 19.55
C TYR A 944 14.62 -5.90 19.51
N TRP A 945 15.46 -4.97 19.04
CA TRP A 945 16.92 -5.14 19.06
C TRP A 945 17.50 -5.23 20.46
N LEU A 946 17.20 -4.27 21.34
CA LEU A 946 17.65 -4.28 22.73
C LEU A 946 17.22 -5.56 23.46
N ARG A 947 15.98 -6.01 23.23
CA ARG A 947 15.47 -7.26 23.79
C ARG A 947 16.12 -8.51 23.18
N SER A 948 16.53 -8.47 21.91
CA SER A 948 17.29 -9.55 21.26
C SER A 948 18.66 -9.71 21.92
N TYR A 949 19.42 -8.61 22.03
CA TYR A 949 20.72 -8.58 22.67
C TYR A 949 20.65 -9.03 24.14
N LEU A 950 19.67 -8.52 24.89
CA LEU A 950 19.40 -8.96 26.27
C LEU A 950 19.11 -10.45 26.37
N THR A 951 18.30 -11.00 25.48
CA THR A 951 17.93 -12.42 25.50
C THR A 951 19.12 -13.30 25.15
N MET A 952 19.96 -12.90 24.20
CA MET A 952 21.23 -13.59 23.88
C MET A 952 22.25 -13.49 25.04
N ALA A 953 22.33 -12.35 25.73
CA ALA A 953 23.14 -12.19 26.93
C ALA A 953 22.67 -13.11 28.08
N LYS A 954 21.35 -13.28 28.26
CA LYS A 954 20.75 -14.23 29.21
C LYS A 954 21.06 -15.68 28.84
N ALA A 955 20.88 -16.04 27.57
CA ALA A 955 21.04 -17.42 27.06
C ALA A 955 22.49 -17.93 27.14
N TYR A 956 23.48 -17.10 26.80
CA TYR A 956 24.87 -17.54 26.62
C TYR A 956 25.88 -16.91 27.60
N GLN A 957 25.45 -15.96 28.45
CA GLN A 957 26.33 -15.22 29.38
C GLN A 957 27.52 -14.51 28.70
N ASP A 958 27.34 -14.16 27.42
CA ASP A 958 28.31 -13.44 26.61
C ASP A 958 28.03 -11.92 26.71
N ASP A 959 28.91 -11.21 27.41
CA ASP A 959 28.77 -9.78 27.68
C ASP A 959 28.85 -8.91 26.39
N LYS A 960 29.28 -9.45 25.24
CA LYS A 960 29.32 -8.68 23.98
C LYS A 960 27.94 -8.14 23.59
N TYR A 961 26.87 -8.87 23.90
CA TYR A 961 25.51 -8.40 23.61
C TYR A 961 25.09 -7.29 24.59
N LEU A 962 25.67 -7.23 25.79
CA LEU A 962 25.50 -6.09 26.69
C LEU A 962 26.27 -4.88 26.16
N ASP A 963 27.44 -5.04 25.54
CA ASP A 963 28.11 -3.95 24.80
C ASP A 963 27.24 -3.44 23.63
N TYR A 964 26.59 -4.35 22.88
CA TYR A 964 25.71 -3.99 21.76
C TYR A 964 24.46 -3.24 22.25
N ALA A 965 23.84 -3.70 23.35
CA ALA A 965 22.71 -3.03 23.96
C ALA A 965 23.12 -1.66 24.52
N VAL A 966 24.21 -1.57 25.29
CA VAL A 966 24.70 -0.33 25.89
C VAL A 966 25.02 0.75 24.86
N GLU A 967 25.60 0.39 23.72
CA GLU A 967 25.86 1.36 22.64
C GLU A 967 24.56 1.88 22.01
N LEU A 968 23.59 1.01 21.75
CA LEU A 968 22.28 1.41 21.22
C LEU A 968 21.48 2.24 22.24
N ILE A 969 21.55 1.96 23.55
CA ILE A 969 20.88 2.77 24.58
C ILE A 969 21.51 4.16 24.71
N ASP A 970 22.85 4.25 24.70
CA ASP A 970 23.56 5.54 24.68
C ASP A 970 23.13 6.38 23.46
N HIS A 971 23.10 5.74 22.28
CA HIS A 971 22.68 6.37 21.02
C HIS A 971 21.22 6.85 21.06
N MET A 972 20.30 6.00 21.53
CA MET A 972 18.90 6.37 21.67
C MET A 972 18.72 7.57 22.60
N PHE A 973 19.36 7.58 23.77
CA PHE A 973 19.31 8.75 24.67
C PHE A 973 19.95 10.00 24.06
N ASN A 974 21.00 9.86 23.25
CA ASN A 974 21.61 10.99 22.55
C ASN A 974 20.68 11.64 21.53
N TYR A 975 19.70 10.91 20.99
CA TYR A 975 18.70 11.44 20.03
C TYR A 975 17.29 11.58 20.63
N THR A 976 17.20 11.79 21.94
CA THR A 976 16.00 12.38 22.59
C THR A 976 15.73 13.79 22.07
N ASP A 977 14.49 14.24 22.14
CA ASP A 977 14.07 15.57 21.68
C ASP A 977 14.83 16.70 22.39
N GLU A 978 14.96 16.66 23.72
CA GLU A 978 15.76 17.64 24.47
C GLU A 978 17.24 17.66 24.03
N ALA A 979 17.83 16.50 23.72
CA ALA A 979 19.21 16.43 23.26
C ALA A 979 19.38 16.99 21.83
N ARG A 980 18.42 16.72 20.93
CA ARG A 980 18.37 17.29 19.57
C ARG A 980 18.19 18.81 19.61
N VAL A 981 17.26 19.31 20.43
CA VAL A 981 17.05 20.76 20.65
C VAL A 981 18.31 21.42 21.24
N ALA A 982 18.98 20.76 22.20
CA ALA A 982 20.22 21.27 22.79
C ALA A 982 21.40 21.34 21.81
N ARG A 983 21.37 20.57 20.70
CA ARG A 983 22.32 20.64 19.58
C ARG A 983 21.87 21.54 18.42
N GLY A 984 20.62 22.00 18.41
CA GLY A 984 20.03 22.76 17.30
C GLY A 984 19.56 21.89 16.12
N GLU A 985 19.44 20.58 16.30
CA GLU A 985 18.96 19.61 15.30
C GLU A 985 17.43 19.56 15.19
N LEU A 986 16.73 20.30 16.06
CA LEU A 986 15.27 20.26 16.22
C LEU A 986 14.79 21.63 16.72
N ASP A 987 13.89 22.28 15.98
CA ASP A 987 13.21 23.52 16.40
C ASP A 987 11.73 23.25 16.71
N LEU A 988 11.41 23.14 18.00
CA LEU A 988 10.04 22.92 18.49
C LEU A 988 9.16 24.19 18.49
N LYS A 989 9.66 25.32 17.99
CA LYS A 989 8.83 26.51 17.69
C LYS A 989 8.31 26.47 16.26
N ALA A 990 9.14 26.01 15.33
CA ALA A 990 8.73 25.72 13.96
C ALA A 990 7.95 24.40 13.85
N GLN A 991 8.28 23.41 14.68
CA GLN A 991 7.67 22.08 14.73
C GLN A 991 7.23 21.72 16.16
N PRO A 992 6.22 22.41 16.74
CA PRO A 992 5.70 22.10 18.05
C PRO A 992 5.06 20.70 18.11
N TYR A 993 4.74 20.24 19.32
CA TYR A 993 3.94 19.03 19.49
C TYR A 993 2.45 19.33 19.36
N ASP A 994 1.75 18.51 18.58
CA ASP A 994 0.30 18.53 18.42
C ASP A 994 -0.39 17.61 19.45
N LEU A 995 0.33 16.60 19.95
CA LEU A 995 -0.10 15.73 21.04
C LEU A 995 1.07 15.38 21.96
N ALA A 996 1.13 15.97 23.15
CA ALA A 996 2.18 15.70 24.15
C ALA A 996 1.62 15.81 25.58
N PRO A 997 2.31 15.29 26.62
CA PRO A 997 1.92 15.56 27.99
C PRO A 997 1.73 17.06 28.24
N LYS A 998 0.71 17.43 29.03
CA LYS A 998 0.09 18.77 29.05
C LYS A 998 1.08 19.92 29.20
N LYS A 999 2.17 19.70 29.95
CA LYS A 999 3.26 20.66 30.05
C LYS A 999 3.78 21.11 28.68
N PHE A 1000 4.08 20.19 27.77
CA PHE A 1000 4.72 20.49 26.49
C PHE A 1000 3.74 20.99 25.41
N LEU A 1001 2.43 20.70 25.57
CA LEU A 1001 1.37 21.34 24.79
C LEU A 1001 1.16 22.81 25.21
N ASN A 1002 1.12 23.07 26.52
CA ASN A 1002 0.88 24.40 27.08
C ASN A 1002 2.12 25.30 26.96
N GLU A 1003 3.31 24.77 27.21
CA GLU A 1003 4.60 25.47 27.12
C GLU A 1003 5.23 25.25 25.72
N ARG A 1004 4.52 25.59 24.64
CA ARG A 1004 4.95 25.35 23.24
C ARG A 1004 6.40 25.78 22.99
N GLY A 1005 7.17 24.91 22.32
CA GLY A 1005 8.61 25.06 22.14
C GLY A 1005 9.48 24.50 23.28
N THR A 1006 8.88 23.98 24.35
CA THR A 1006 9.60 23.26 25.41
C THR A 1006 9.82 21.80 25.01
N ALA A 1007 11.09 21.37 24.99
CA ALA A 1007 11.43 20.00 24.65
C ALA A 1007 10.94 18.99 25.69
N ALA A 1008 10.36 17.89 25.19
CA ALA A 1008 10.14 16.71 25.99
C ALA A 1008 11.48 15.96 26.21
N PRO A 1009 11.63 15.24 27.34
CA PRO A 1009 12.83 14.44 27.59
C PRO A 1009 12.83 13.08 26.84
N GLY A 1010 11.70 12.70 26.24
CA GLY A 1010 11.52 11.47 25.45
C GLY A 1010 11.81 11.65 23.96
N TRP A 1011 11.03 10.96 23.10
CA TRP A 1011 11.23 10.95 21.65
C TRP A 1011 9.92 11.18 20.88
N ARG A 1012 9.85 12.21 20.05
CA ARG A 1012 8.67 12.48 19.21
C ARG A 1012 8.53 11.46 18.07
N ARG A 1013 7.33 11.40 17.48
CA ARG A 1013 7.07 10.71 16.20
C ARG A 1013 5.93 11.37 15.41
N PRO A 1014 5.80 11.11 14.10
CA PRO A 1014 4.72 11.65 13.28
C PRO A 1014 3.36 10.99 13.57
N TYR A 1015 2.33 11.82 13.57
CA TYR A 1015 0.90 11.50 13.63
C TYR A 1015 0.09 12.76 13.29
N ASN A 1016 -0.05 13.05 11.99
CA ASN A 1016 -0.73 14.25 11.47
C ASN A 1016 -0.22 15.55 12.14
N GLY A 1017 1.11 15.65 12.30
CA GLY A 1017 1.77 16.49 13.28
C GLY A 1017 2.82 15.69 14.07
N TRP A 1018 3.37 16.27 15.14
CA TRP A 1018 4.35 15.63 16.02
C TRP A 1018 3.74 15.24 17.37
N ARG A 1019 3.98 14.00 17.82
CA ARG A 1019 3.53 13.54 19.15
C ARG A 1019 4.62 12.98 20.05
N ILE A 1020 4.49 13.28 21.34
CA ILE A 1020 5.15 12.63 22.47
C ILE A 1020 4.07 11.83 23.21
N GLU A 1021 4.24 10.52 23.34
CA GLU A 1021 3.16 9.65 23.86
C GLU A 1021 3.68 8.45 24.65
N VAL A 1022 2.81 7.98 25.55
CA VAL A 1022 3.06 6.87 26.48
C VAL A 1022 3.46 5.59 25.76
N LEU A 1023 2.85 5.27 24.62
CA LEU A 1023 3.25 4.11 23.80
C LEU A 1023 4.71 4.23 23.35
N SER A 1024 5.10 5.35 22.73
CA SER A 1024 6.39 5.47 22.06
C SER A 1024 7.55 5.53 23.05
N ASP A 1025 7.45 6.39 24.06
CA ASP A 1025 8.44 6.44 25.13
C ASP A 1025 8.41 5.12 25.93
N GLY A 1026 7.23 4.55 26.19
CA GLY A 1026 7.07 3.29 26.91
C GLY A 1026 7.75 2.11 26.22
N GLN A 1027 7.60 1.93 24.89
CA GLN A 1027 8.29 0.86 24.17
C GLN A 1027 9.81 0.96 24.27
N ILE A 1028 10.36 2.18 24.17
CA ILE A 1028 11.80 2.44 24.30
C ILE A 1028 12.25 2.13 25.73
N LEU A 1029 11.56 2.69 26.73
CA LEU A 1029 11.93 2.53 28.14
C LEU A 1029 11.72 1.10 28.67
N ASN A 1030 10.74 0.35 28.19
CA ASN A 1030 10.54 -1.07 28.46
C ASN A 1030 11.81 -1.88 28.13
N ALA A 1031 12.34 -1.69 26.91
CA ALA A 1031 13.54 -2.38 26.48
C ALA A 1031 14.81 -1.91 27.22
N ILE A 1032 14.96 -0.60 27.44
CA ILE A 1032 16.07 -0.01 28.22
C ILE A 1032 16.07 -0.51 29.67
N SER A 1033 14.91 -0.49 30.33
CA SER A 1033 14.79 -0.86 31.74
C SER A 1033 14.96 -2.36 31.97
N ARG A 1034 14.48 -3.23 31.07
CA ARG A 1034 14.80 -4.68 31.08
C ARG A 1034 16.31 -4.96 30.94
N VAL A 1035 17.05 -4.14 30.17
CA VAL A 1035 18.53 -4.24 30.08
C VAL A 1035 19.20 -3.77 31.38
N ALA A 1036 18.75 -2.65 31.93
CA ALA A 1036 19.27 -2.11 33.20
C ALA A 1036 19.01 -3.06 34.38
N ASP A 1037 17.82 -3.63 34.48
CA ASP A 1037 17.45 -4.63 35.49
C ASP A 1037 18.37 -5.86 35.46
N TYR A 1038 18.63 -6.41 34.27
CA TYR A 1038 19.52 -7.56 34.10
C TYR A 1038 20.97 -7.23 34.48
N ILE A 1039 21.46 -6.04 34.12
CA ILE A 1039 22.81 -5.57 34.50
C ILE A 1039 22.95 -5.47 36.03
N LEU A 1040 21.90 -5.07 36.74
CA LEU A 1040 21.93 -4.86 38.18
C LEU A 1040 21.67 -6.16 38.97
N SER A 1041 20.73 -6.99 38.53
CA SER A 1041 20.41 -8.30 39.14
C SER A 1041 21.55 -9.31 39.02
N GLU A 1042 22.14 -9.47 37.84
CA GLU A 1042 23.33 -10.34 37.63
C GLU A 1042 24.64 -9.70 38.09
N GLY A 1043 24.60 -8.49 38.67
CA GLY A 1043 25.78 -7.81 39.20
C GLY A 1043 26.87 -7.54 38.16
N LYS A 1044 26.50 -7.19 36.92
CA LYS A 1044 27.42 -6.92 35.80
C LYS A 1044 28.14 -5.58 35.99
N THR A 1045 29.05 -5.53 36.97
CA THR A 1045 29.65 -4.31 37.54
C THR A 1045 30.27 -3.33 36.54
N GLN A 1046 30.73 -3.77 35.36
CA GLN A 1046 31.25 -2.88 34.33
C GLN A 1046 30.18 -1.95 33.70
N TYR A 1047 28.89 -2.35 33.74
CA TYR A 1047 27.78 -1.57 33.17
C TYR A 1047 26.86 -0.93 34.23
N SER A 1048 26.94 -1.34 35.50
CA SER A 1048 25.98 -0.91 36.55
C SER A 1048 25.88 0.61 36.71
N ALA A 1049 26.98 1.36 36.47
CA ALA A 1049 26.95 2.82 36.49
C ALA A 1049 26.09 3.43 35.36
N LYS A 1050 26.10 2.82 34.16
CA LYS A 1050 25.21 3.20 33.06
C LYS A 1050 23.78 2.77 33.31
N ALA A 1051 23.55 1.57 33.84
CA ALA A 1051 22.20 1.11 34.18
C ALA A 1051 21.49 2.07 35.16
N MET A 1052 22.17 2.58 36.18
CA MET A 1052 21.59 3.59 37.09
C MET A 1052 21.33 4.94 36.40
N ASP A 1053 22.19 5.38 35.49
CA ASP A 1053 21.98 6.59 34.68
C ASP A 1053 20.77 6.43 33.73
N TYR A 1054 20.65 5.28 33.06
CA TYR A 1054 19.50 4.94 32.22
C TYR A 1054 18.19 4.92 32.99
N LEU A 1055 18.17 4.34 34.20
CA LEU A 1055 16.98 4.33 35.07
C LEU A 1055 16.64 5.74 35.58
N THR A 1056 17.64 6.58 35.86
CA THR A 1056 17.44 8.00 36.24
C THR A 1056 16.82 8.80 35.09
N LYS A 1057 17.27 8.56 33.84
CA LYS A 1057 16.69 9.16 32.63
C LYS A 1057 15.28 8.62 32.36
N ALA A 1058 15.06 7.32 32.53
CA ALA A 1058 13.76 6.68 32.40
C ALA A 1058 12.75 7.26 33.40
N GLU A 1059 13.11 7.42 34.68
CA GLU A 1059 12.26 8.07 35.69
C GLU A 1059 11.80 9.46 35.22
N ARG A 1060 12.72 10.27 34.70
CA ARG A 1060 12.42 11.62 34.22
C ARG A 1060 11.45 11.62 33.02
N ILE A 1061 11.57 10.65 32.11
CA ILE A 1061 10.69 10.52 30.95
C ILE A 1061 9.30 10.00 31.37
N ILE A 1062 9.25 8.97 32.23
CA ILE A 1062 8.02 8.45 32.85
C ILE A 1062 7.23 9.60 33.51
N ARG A 1063 7.89 10.39 34.36
CA ARG A 1063 7.28 11.54 35.04
C ARG A 1063 6.83 12.66 34.09
N SER A 1064 7.42 12.75 32.90
CA SER A 1064 6.96 13.70 31.91
C SER A 1064 5.54 13.38 31.43
N HIS A 1065 5.09 12.11 31.52
CA HIS A 1065 3.72 11.65 31.25
C HIS A 1065 2.80 11.68 32.47
N ASP A 1066 3.22 12.20 33.63
CA ASP A 1066 2.37 12.20 34.85
C ASP A 1066 1.04 12.97 34.64
N SER A 1067 1.02 13.98 33.76
CA SER A 1067 -0.21 14.69 33.37
C SER A 1067 -1.19 13.86 32.52
N SER A 1068 -0.73 12.74 31.98
CA SER A 1068 -1.47 11.84 31.09
C SER A 1068 -2.10 10.66 31.84
N TYR A 1069 -1.79 10.49 33.13
CA TYR A 1069 -2.29 9.37 33.95
C TYR A 1069 -3.48 9.79 34.83
N SER A 1070 -4.47 8.90 35.03
CA SER A 1070 -5.52 9.09 36.03
C SER A 1070 -6.11 7.78 36.57
N ASN A 1071 -6.51 7.81 37.84
CA ASN A 1071 -7.36 6.82 38.50
C ASN A 1071 -8.71 7.40 38.97
N THR A 1072 -9.08 8.60 38.52
CA THR A 1072 -10.39 9.24 38.78
C THR A 1072 -11.18 9.57 37.52
N LYS A 1073 -10.51 9.69 36.36
CA LYS A 1073 -11.10 10.06 35.07
C LYS A 1073 -12.22 9.13 34.61
N ASN A 1074 -12.09 7.84 34.88
CA ASN A 1074 -13.06 6.81 34.55
C ASN A 1074 -13.26 5.89 35.76
N SER A 1075 -14.39 6.03 36.45
CA SER A 1075 -14.71 5.27 37.67
C SER A 1075 -15.03 3.77 37.46
N ALA A 1076 -14.88 3.25 36.23
CA ALA A 1076 -15.04 1.84 35.93
C ALA A 1076 -13.71 1.05 35.90
N ILE A 1077 -12.57 1.73 36.01
CA ILE A 1077 -11.23 1.15 35.97
C ILE A 1077 -10.43 1.55 37.20
N GLN A 1078 -9.38 0.81 37.56
CA GLN A 1078 -8.54 1.12 38.72
C GLN A 1078 -7.56 2.27 38.44
N GLY A 1079 -6.94 2.31 37.25
CA GLY A 1079 -6.18 3.46 36.76
C GLY A 1079 -5.48 3.17 35.43
N SER A 1080 -5.20 4.21 34.66
CA SER A 1080 -4.67 4.11 33.29
C SER A 1080 -4.09 5.44 32.80
N TYR A 1081 -3.22 5.38 31.80
CA TYR A 1081 -2.87 6.50 30.94
C TYR A 1081 -3.99 6.79 29.93
N PHE A 1082 -4.28 8.07 29.71
CA PHE A 1082 -5.30 8.55 28.79
C PHE A 1082 -4.64 9.40 27.69
N TYR A 1083 -5.26 9.44 26.51
CA TYR A 1083 -4.93 10.46 25.54
C TYR A 1083 -5.26 11.84 26.12
N VAL A 1084 -4.26 12.72 26.13
CA VAL A 1084 -4.42 14.12 26.52
C VAL A 1084 -5.43 14.82 25.60
N ASN A 1085 -6.32 15.61 26.19
CA ASN A 1085 -7.20 16.48 25.44
C ASN A 1085 -6.41 17.69 24.95
N TYR A 1086 -5.91 17.63 23.72
CA TYR A 1086 -5.18 18.72 23.07
C TYR A 1086 -6.04 19.96 22.78
N LYS A 1087 -7.38 19.86 22.95
CA LYS A 1087 -8.35 20.95 22.73
C LYS A 1087 -8.59 21.84 23.96
N ASN A 1088 -7.82 21.68 25.04
CA ASN A 1088 -7.80 22.60 26.18
C ASN A 1088 -6.42 22.63 26.85
N SER A 1089 -6.18 23.62 27.72
CA SER A 1089 -4.94 23.75 28.50
C SER A 1089 -5.01 23.10 29.90
N ASP A 1090 -6.18 22.62 30.33
CA ASP A 1090 -6.42 21.95 31.61
C ASP A 1090 -5.41 20.83 31.93
N TYR A 1091 -5.05 20.71 33.21
CA TYR A 1091 -4.36 19.56 33.78
C TYR A 1091 -5.33 18.63 34.52
N GLY A 1092 -4.93 17.38 34.77
CA GLY A 1092 -5.78 16.39 35.43
C GLY A 1092 -6.97 15.97 34.57
N ASP A 1093 -8.04 15.48 35.20
CA ASP A 1093 -9.13 14.78 34.49
C ASP A 1093 -9.83 15.59 33.39
N SER A 1094 -9.98 16.91 33.51
CA SER A 1094 -10.56 17.73 32.42
C SER A 1094 -9.58 17.94 31.26
N GLY A 1095 -8.29 17.73 31.49
CA GLY A 1095 -7.23 17.69 30.49
C GLY A 1095 -7.09 16.37 29.73
N LEU A 1096 -7.96 15.38 29.96
CA LEU A 1096 -7.89 14.03 29.35
C LEU A 1096 -9.16 13.72 28.52
N PHE A 1097 -9.04 12.88 27.49
CA PHE A 1097 -10.19 12.29 26.80
C PHE A 1097 -10.89 11.22 27.67
N SER A 1098 -12.12 10.81 27.32
CA SER A 1098 -12.97 9.95 28.17
C SER A 1098 -12.48 8.51 28.31
N ASN A 1099 -11.88 7.96 27.27
CA ASN A 1099 -11.51 6.55 27.19
C ASN A 1099 -10.03 6.37 27.58
N PRO A 1100 -9.68 5.32 28.35
CA PRO A 1100 -8.29 4.97 28.62
C PRO A 1100 -7.55 4.64 27.32
N MET A 1101 -6.21 4.59 27.39
CA MET A 1101 -5.42 4.07 26.28
C MET A 1101 -5.63 2.54 26.13
N PRO A 1102 -5.32 1.97 24.94
CA PRO A 1102 -5.21 0.53 24.75
C PRO A 1102 -4.27 -0.12 25.78
N PHE A 1103 -4.56 -1.36 26.20
CA PHE A 1103 -3.82 -2.01 27.31
C PHE A 1103 -2.32 -2.09 27.01
N ASN A 1104 -1.95 -2.48 25.80
CA ASN A 1104 -0.56 -2.56 25.37
C ASN A 1104 0.21 -1.23 25.42
N HIS A 1105 -0.47 -0.08 25.34
CA HIS A 1105 0.13 1.25 25.51
C HIS A 1105 0.40 1.54 27.00
N ASP A 1106 -0.58 1.29 27.87
CA ASP A 1106 -0.43 1.37 29.34
C ASP A 1106 0.71 0.46 29.83
N MET A 1107 0.67 -0.79 29.39
CA MET A 1107 1.51 -1.88 29.88
C MET A 1107 2.98 -1.77 29.47
N THR A 1108 3.28 -1.27 28.28
CA THR A 1108 4.68 -1.06 27.89
C THR A 1108 5.35 0.05 28.74
N MET A 1109 4.60 1.11 29.12
CA MET A 1109 5.05 2.07 30.14
C MET A 1109 5.05 1.45 31.56
N GLY A 1110 4.08 0.58 31.86
CA GLY A 1110 3.99 -0.20 33.11
C GLY A 1110 5.25 -1.02 33.40
N ILE A 1111 5.87 -1.63 32.40
CA ILE A 1111 7.15 -2.34 32.54
C ILE A 1111 8.28 -1.38 32.94
N ALA A 1112 8.33 -0.18 32.36
CA ALA A 1112 9.33 0.84 32.70
C ALA A 1112 9.14 1.37 34.13
N LEU A 1113 7.90 1.68 34.52
CA LEU A 1113 7.51 2.05 35.89
C LEU A 1113 8.00 1.01 36.92
N MET A 1114 7.74 -0.27 36.63
CA MET A 1114 8.05 -1.41 37.50
C MET A 1114 9.56 -1.56 37.75
N TYR A 1115 10.38 -1.58 36.70
CA TYR A 1115 11.84 -1.72 36.85
C TYR A 1115 12.52 -0.46 37.39
N VAL A 1116 11.99 0.74 37.11
CA VAL A 1116 12.50 1.97 37.76
C VAL A 1116 12.15 1.98 39.26
N ASN A 1117 10.93 1.58 39.64
CA ASN A 1117 10.54 1.46 41.05
C ASN A 1117 11.46 0.51 41.82
N LYS A 1118 11.72 -0.69 41.27
CA LYS A 1118 12.56 -1.75 41.84
C LYS A 1118 13.98 -1.30 42.21
N TRP A 1119 14.60 -0.43 41.39
CA TRP A 1119 16.00 -0.03 41.54
C TRP A 1119 16.22 1.38 42.12
N THR A 1120 15.18 2.21 42.21
CA THR A 1120 15.23 3.49 42.92
C THR A 1120 15.27 3.28 44.45
N GLN A 1121 16.13 4.02 45.15
CA GLN A 1121 16.42 3.77 46.56
C GLN A 1121 15.20 4.02 47.47
N GLY A 1122 14.55 2.92 47.90
CA GLY A 1122 13.36 2.97 48.75
C GLY A 1122 12.04 3.00 47.97
N GLY A 1123 12.09 2.78 46.66
CA GLY A 1123 10.93 2.77 45.78
C GLY A 1123 10.38 4.17 45.44
N VAL A 1124 9.42 4.17 44.52
CA VAL A 1124 8.56 5.29 44.17
C VAL A 1124 7.12 4.79 44.34
N TYR A 1125 6.51 5.07 45.49
CA TYR A 1125 5.15 4.63 45.84
C TYR A 1125 4.10 4.95 44.77
N ASP A 1126 4.23 6.08 44.08
CA ASP A 1126 3.36 6.45 42.97
C ASP A 1126 3.49 5.50 41.75
N PHE A 1127 4.68 4.98 41.48
CA PHE A 1127 4.92 4.02 40.39
C PHE A 1127 4.43 2.62 40.78
N GLU A 1128 4.66 2.21 42.03
CA GLU A 1128 4.13 0.98 42.61
C GLU A 1128 2.59 0.92 42.52
N ARG A 1129 1.94 2.03 42.89
CA ARG A 1129 0.51 2.24 42.70
C ARG A 1129 0.12 2.19 41.22
N LYS A 1130 0.78 2.95 40.34
CA LYS A 1130 0.45 2.98 38.90
C LYS A 1130 0.52 1.58 38.25
N VAL A 1131 1.52 0.77 38.60
CA VAL A 1131 1.62 -0.62 38.13
C VAL A 1131 0.48 -1.47 38.68
N SER A 1132 0.16 -1.35 39.97
CA SER A 1132 -0.95 -2.07 40.61
C SER A 1132 -2.31 -1.71 40.01
N ASP A 1133 -2.56 -0.42 39.80
CA ASP A 1133 -3.77 0.13 39.18
C ASP A 1133 -3.93 -0.37 37.71
N ILE A 1134 -2.83 -0.51 36.95
CA ILE A 1134 -2.83 -1.07 35.58
C ILE A 1134 -3.05 -2.59 35.58
N VAL A 1135 -2.41 -3.35 36.48
CA VAL A 1135 -2.66 -4.80 36.67
C VAL A 1135 -4.13 -5.05 37.01
N GLY A 1136 -4.67 -4.28 37.95
CA GLY A 1136 -6.08 -4.33 38.36
C GLY A 1136 -7.03 -3.99 37.22
N PHE A 1137 -6.78 -2.90 36.48
CA PHE A 1137 -7.57 -2.53 35.31
C PHE A 1137 -7.65 -3.66 34.27
N PHE A 1138 -6.53 -4.32 33.94
CA PHE A 1138 -6.55 -5.44 32.98
C PHE A 1138 -7.26 -6.68 33.53
N THR A 1139 -6.92 -7.10 34.75
CA THR A 1139 -7.48 -8.33 35.34
C THR A 1139 -8.99 -8.25 35.61
N ASP A 1140 -9.51 -7.05 35.94
CA ASP A 1140 -10.96 -6.80 36.05
C ASP A 1140 -11.72 -6.92 34.72
N HIS A 1141 -11.01 -6.77 33.59
CA HIS A 1141 -11.59 -6.74 32.23
C HIS A 1141 -11.23 -7.97 31.37
N MET A 1142 -10.43 -8.89 31.89
CA MET A 1142 -10.10 -10.16 31.22
C MET A 1142 -11.22 -11.19 31.39
N ILE A 1143 -11.65 -11.79 30.28
CA ILE A 1143 -12.78 -12.72 30.23
C ILE A 1143 -12.29 -14.16 30.40
N TYR A 1144 -12.45 -14.70 31.60
CA TYR A 1144 -12.11 -16.08 31.94
C TYR A 1144 -13.14 -17.08 31.38
N ASN A 1145 -12.71 -17.97 30.48
CA ASN A 1145 -13.57 -18.95 29.81
C ASN A 1145 -13.63 -20.28 30.58
N SER A 1146 -14.72 -21.03 30.38
CA SER A 1146 -14.99 -22.28 31.14
C SER A 1146 -14.09 -23.48 30.77
N ASP A 1147 -13.30 -23.36 29.71
CA ASP A 1147 -12.23 -24.28 29.32
C ASP A 1147 -10.84 -23.89 29.88
N GLY A 1148 -10.75 -22.74 30.58
CA GLY A 1148 -9.55 -22.25 31.25
C GLY A 1148 -8.65 -21.34 30.41
N THR A 1149 -9.15 -20.80 29.29
CA THR A 1149 -8.46 -19.76 28.50
C THR A 1149 -9.05 -18.38 28.82
N CYS A 1150 -8.32 -17.31 28.52
CA CYS A 1150 -8.81 -15.94 28.61
C CYS A 1150 -8.94 -15.28 27.24
N THR A 1151 -9.89 -14.36 27.11
CA THR A 1151 -9.98 -13.41 26.01
C THR A 1151 -10.08 -12.00 26.58
N TRP A 1152 -9.58 -11.01 25.84
CA TRP A 1152 -9.68 -9.60 26.21
C TRP A 1152 -9.76 -8.73 24.96
N ASN A 1153 -9.98 -7.44 25.17
CA ASN A 1153 -10.19 -6.45 24.14
C ASN A 1153 -8.94 -5.57 24.00
N TYR A 1154 -8.62 -5.10 22.80
CA TYR A 1154 -7.47 -4.20 22.55
C TYR A 1154 -7.53 -2.91 23.40
N ALA A 1155 -8.73 -2.36 23.54
CA ALA A 1155 -8.98 -1.18 24.37
C ALA A 1155 -10.33 -1.32 25.09
N TYR A 1156 -10.45 -0.62 26.22
CA TYR A 1156 -11.71 -0.48 26.95
C TYR A 1156 -12.51 0.72 26.43
N ASP A 1157 -13.56 0.46 25.64
CA ASP A 1157 -14.57 1.46 25.30
C ASP A 1157 -15.75 1.41 26.29
N VAL A 1158 -16.03 2.57 26.89
CA VAL A 1158 -17.18 2.78 27.79
C VAL A 1158 -18.52 2.71 27.03
N GLY A 1159 -18.50 2.91 25.71
CA GLY A 1159 -19.63 2.68 24.80
C GLY A 1159 -19.91 1.20 24.51
N GLY A 1160 -18.95 0.30 24.76
CA GLY A 1160 -19.05 -1.14 24.53
C GLY A 1160 -18.68 -1.62 23.13
N ASN A 1161 -18.19 -0.75 22.24
CA ASN A 1161 -17.68 -1.13 20.91
C ASN A 1161 -16.23 -1.68 21.00
N ASN A 1162 -16.05 -2.71 21.83
CA ASN A 1162 -14.74 -3.30 22.09
C ASN A 1162 -14.31 -4.23 20.94
N LYS A 1163 -13.16 -3.92 20.30
CA LYS A 1163 -12.44 -4.86 19.42
C LYS A 1163 -11.70 -5.89 20.29
N LEU A 1164 -11.78 -7.18 19.96
CA LEU A 1164 -10.90 -8.21 20.54
C LEU A 1164 -9.43 -7.85 20.30
N GLU A 1165 -8.57 -8.27 21.22
CA GLU A 1165 -7.13 -8.06 21.06
C GLU A 1165 -6.53 -8.98 19.99
N ASP A 1166 -5.66 -8.43 19.14
CA ASP A 1166 -4.91 -9.19 18.14
C ASP A 1166 -3.58 -9.74 18.68
N VAL A 1167 -3.14 -10.89 18.17
CA VAL A 1167 -2.02 -11.67 18.76
C VAL A 1167 -0.69 -10.91 18.74
N ASN A 1168 -0.55 -9.94 17.83
CA ASN A 1168 0.62 -9.09 17.67
C ASN A 1168 0.64 -7.92 18.67
N HIS A 1169 -0.51 -7.40 19.08
CA HIS A 1169 -0.58 -6.44 20.19
C HIS A 1169 -0.58 -7.15 21.55
N ALA A 1170 -1.29 -8.27 21.67
CA ALA A 1170 -1.37 -9.12 22.88
C ALA A 1170 -0.01 -9.56 23.45
N HIS A 1171 1.05 -9.63 22.63
CA HIS A 1171 2.39 -9.97 23.12
C HIS A 1171 2.86 -8.93 24.16
N LEU A 1172 2.51 -7.66 24.01
CA LEU A 1172 2.92 -6.61 24.95
C LEU A 1172 2.22 -6.77 26.30
N ASP A 1173 0.94 -7.19 26.28
CA ASP A 1173 0.15 -7.42 27.49
C ASP A 1173 0.69 -8.60 28.27
N VAL A 1174 0.93 -9.72 27.57
CA VAL A 1174 1.58 -10.92 28.13
C VAL A 1174 2.95 -10.56 28.70
N GLY A 1175 3.73 -9.73 28.00
CA GLY A 1175 5.04 -9.27 28.43
C GLY A 1175 5.01 -8.45 29.72
N PHE A 1176 3.97 -7.64 29.94
CA PHE A 1176 3.75 -6.93 31.20
C PHE A 1176 3.24 -7.85 32.30
N MET A 1177 2.27 -8.72 32.01
CA MET A 1177 1.70 -9.62 33.02
C MET A 1177 2.74 -10.64 33.54
N VAL A 1178 3.64 -11.13 32.68
CA VAL A 1178 4.79 -11.96 33.10
C VAL A 1178 5.80 -11.17 33.95
N ALA A 1179 6.08 -9.90 33.59
CA ALA A 1179 6.92 -9.05 34.43
C ALA A 1179 6.27 -8.75 35.80
N ALA A 1180 4.97 -8.45 35.81
CA ALA A 1180 4.18 -8.20 37.01
C ALA A 1180 4.15 -9.43 37.94
N TYR A 1181 4.04 -10.64 37.39
CA TYR A 1181 4.20 -11.89 38.13
C TYR A 1181 5.61 -12.01 38.75
N HIS A 1182 6.66 -11.82 37.95
CA HIS A 1182 8.05 -11.96 38.42
C HIS A 1182 8.47 -10.93 39.48
N GLU A 1183 7.92 -9.72 39.45
CA GLU A 1183 8.17 -8.68 40.45
C GLU A 1183 7.13 -8.64 41.59
N GLY A 1184 6.18 -9.59 41.62
CA GLY A 1184 5.29 -9.83 42.76
C GLY A 1184 3.99 -9.00 42.83
N TYR A 1185 3.57 -8.36 41.72
CA TYR A 1185 2.30 -7.63 41.62
C TYR A 1185 1.08 -8.54 41.37
N LEU A 1186 1.30 -9.82 41.07
CA LEU A 1186 0.27 -10.87 41.01
C LEU A 1186 0.45 -11.85 42.17
N THR A 1187 -0.64 -12.30 42.79
CA THR A 1187 -0.60 -13.10 44.03
C THR A 1187 -0.46 -14.60 43.83
N ASP A 1188 -0.81 -15.10 42.64
CA ASP A 1188 -0.62 -16.48 42.20
C ASP A 1188 -0.46 -16.51 40.67
N ASP A 1189 -0.55 -17.69 40.05
CA ASP A 1189 -0.27 -17.90 38.63
C ASP A 1189 -1.51 -18.20 37.77
N THR A 1190 -2.71 -17.88 38.27
CA THR A 1190 -3.98 -18.07 37.55
C THR A 1190 -3.99 -17.37 36.19
N GLU A 1191 -3.58 -16.11 36.12
CA GLU A 1191 -3.48 -15.32 34.89
C GLU A 1191 -2.45 -15.93 33.94
N MET A 1192 -1.30 -16.37 34.44
CA MET A 1192 -0.21 -16.95 33.64
C MET A 1192 -0.63 -18.26 32.99
N LYS A 1193 -1.23 -19.18 33.76
CA LYS A 1193 -1.82 -20.43 33.25
C LYS A 1193 -2.93 -20.16 32.23
N CYS A 1194 -3.75 -19.15 32.48
CA CYS A 1194 -4.84 -18.75 31.59
C CYS A 1194 -4.33 -18.23 30.24
N LEU A 1195 -3.35 -17.31 30.25
CA LEU A 1195 -2.71 -16.77 29.04
C LEU A 1195 -1.95 -17.84 28.26
N ALA A 1196 -1.20 -18.70 28.95
CA ALA A 1196 -0.51 -19.84 28.33
C ALA A 1196 -1.51 -20.76 27.61
N LYS A 1197 -2.64 -21.07 28.27
CA LYS A 1197 -3.69 -21.91 27.66
C LYS A 1197 -4.42 -21.21 26.51
N THR A 1198 -4.58 -19.89 26.52
CA THR A 1198 -5.06 -19.13 25.35
C THR A 1198 -4.11 -19.32 24.17
N LEU A 1199 -2.80 -19.13 24.40
CA LEU A 1199 -1.79 -19.33 23.37
C LEU A 1199 -1.86 -20.74 22.75
N THR A 1200 -1.88 -21.78 23.58
CA THR A 1200 -1.78 -23.18 23.13
C THR A 1200 -3.09 -23.82 22.65
N ASN A 1201 -4.25 -23.35 23.13
CA ASN A 1201 -5.56 -23.97 22.83
C ASN A 1201 -6.53 -23.07 22.05
N LYS A 1202 -6.23 -21.77 21.84
CA LYS A 1202 -7.01 -20.86 20.97
C LYS A 1202 -6.17 -20.35 19.81
N VAL A 1203 -5.03 -19.75 20.12
CA VAL A 1203 -4.25 -18.93 19.18
C VAL A 1203 -3.48 -19.78 18.18
N PHE A 1204 -2.81 -20.83 18.65
CA PHE A 1204 -2.04 -21.73 17.80
C PHE A 1204 -2.95 -22.65 16.95
N LYS A 1205 -2.62 -22.79 15.66
CA LYS A 1205 -3.37 -23.54 14.64
C LYS A 1205 -2.52 -24.65 14.00
N ALA A 1206 -3.15 -25.38 13.10
CA ALA A 1206 -2.52 -26.42 12.29
C ALA A 1206 -1.28 -25.91 11.52
N GLY A 1207 -0.25 -26.76 11.40
CA GLY A 1207 0.94 -26.47 10.58
C GLY A 1207 1.95 -25.49 11.17
N GLY A 1208 1.66 -24.84 12.30
CA GLY A 1208 2.47 -23.76 12.86
C GLY A 1208 1.93 -22.36 12.56
N ILE A 1209 0.66 -22.25 12.14
CA ILE A 1209 -0.06 -21.00 11.90
C ILE A 1209 -0.64 -20.44 13.21
N ILE A 1210 -0.77 -19.12 13.29
CA ILE A 1210 -1.32 -18.33 14.39
C ILE A 1210 -2.61 -17.62 13.93
N SER A 1211 -3.62 -17.50 14.81
CA SER A 1211 -4.85 -16.71 14.56
C SER A 1211 -4.61 -15.22 14.57
N TYR A 1212 -5.54 -14.44 14.02
CA TYR A 1212 -5.50 -12.98 14.14
C TYR A 1212 -5.69 -12.52 15.59
N ASP A 1213 -6.71 -13.07 16.29
CA ASP A 1213 -7.09 -12.63 17.64
C ASP A 1213 -6.86 -13.68 18.74
N VAL A 1214 -6.99 -13.23 20.00
CA VAL A 1214 -6.85 -14.06 21.22
C VAL A 1214 -8.00 -15.04 21.45
N GLU A 1215 -9.15 -14.89 20.79
CA GLU A 1215 -10.23 -15.91 20.82
C GLU A 1215 -9.91 -17.08 19.88
N GLY A 1216 -9.08 -16.83 18.86
CA GLY A 1216 -8.65 -17.80 17.87
C GLY A 1216 -9.33 -17.64 16.51
N ASN A 1217 -9.87 -16.46 16.18
CA ASN A 1217 -10.52 -16.19 14.91
C ASN A 1217 -9.51 -15.81 13.82
N SER A 1218 -9.86 -16.07 12.56
CA SER A 1218 -9.05 -15.78 11.35
C SER A 1218 -7.61 -16.31 11.43
N ILE A 1219 -6.70 -15.73 10.65
CA ILE A 1219 -5.26 -16.02 10.58
C ILE A 1219 -4.49 -14.69 10.73
N SER A 1220 -3.34 -14.69 11.40
CA SER A 1220 -2.45 -13.52 11.43
C SER A 1220 -1.77 -13.33 10.07
N GLY A 1221 -1.59 -12.08 9.63
CA GLY A 1221 -0.72 -11.78 8.48
C GLY A 1221 0.74 -12.22 8.71
N ARG A 1222 1.51 -12.37 7.64
CA ARG A 1222 2.86 -12.95 7.56
C ARG A 1222 3.81 -12.53 8.70
N TRP A 1223 3.77 -11.25 9.08
CA TRP A 1223 4.68 -10.63 10.04
C TRP A 1223 4.21 -10.71 11.50
N ASP A 1224 2.97 -11.15 11.72
CA ASP A 1224 2.34 -11.34 13.02
C ASP A 1224 2.30 -12.81 13.43
N GLN A 1225 2.39 -13.73 12.46
CA GLN A 1225 2.63 -15.17 12.66
C GLN A 1225 3.80 -15.50 13.61
N ILE A 1226 4.80 -14.62 13.68
CA ILE A 1226 6.00 -14.76 14.51
C ILE A 1226 5.87 -14.12 15.90
N ALA A 1227 4.75 -13.45 16.21
CA ALA A 1227 4.56 -12.74 17.48
C ALA A 1227 4.58 -13.65 18.70
N THR A 1228 4.16 -14.91 18.54
CA THR A 1228 4.26 -15.95 19.58
C THR A 1228 5.70 -16.19 20.04
N GLY A 1229 6.69 -15.86 19.20
CA GLY A 1229 8.10 -15.93 19.52
C GLY A 1229 8.61 -14.85 20.49
N TYR A 1230 7.88 -13.75 20.75
CA TYR A 1230 8.38 -12.64 21.57
C TYR A 1230 8.14 -12.85 23.08
N ASP A 1231 7.17 -12.15 23.67
CA ASP A 1231 6.75 -12.23 25.08
C ASP A 1231 5.88 -13.46 25.35
N TRP A 1232 5.09 -13.87 24.37
CA TRP A 1232 4.37 -15.15 24.38
C TRP A 1232 5.31 -16.35 24.65
N SER A 1233 6.59 -16.27 24.23
CA SER A 1233 7.62 -17.24 24.64
C SER A 1233 7.88 -17.25 26.14
N GLU A 1234 7.74 -16.14 26.84
CA GLU A 1234 8.02 -16.04 28.29
C GLU A 1234 7.02 -16.88 29.13
N LEU A 1235 5.90 -17.32 28.54
CA LEU A 1235 4.90 -18.20 29.16
C LEU A 1235 5.26 -19.71 29.17
N GLN A 1236 6.40 -20.13 28.59
CA GLN A 1236 6.80 -21.55 28.58
C GLN A 1236 6.81 -22.24 29.97
N PRO A 1237 7.15 -21.60 31.10
CA PRO A 1237 7.09 -22.23 32.43
C PRO A 1237 5.71 -22.73 32.87
N TRP A 1238 4.63 -22.30 32.19
CA TRP A 1238 3.25 -22.74 32.45
C TRP A 1238 2.68 -23.65 31.36
N ASP A 1239 3.35 -23.76 30.20
CA ASP A 1239 3.04 -24.75 29.15
C ASP A 1239 4.25 -25.06 28.24
N ASP A 1240 4.83 -26.25 28.42
CA ASP A 1240 6.00 -26.73 27.66
C ASP A 1240 5.78 -26.83 26.13
N ARG A 1241 4.53 -26.82 25.65
CA ARG A 1241 4.22 -26.83 24.22
C ARG A 1241 4.67 -25.54 23.53
N ILE A 1242 4.71 -24.42 24.24
CA ILE A 1242 5.00 -23.09 23.69
C ILE A 1242 6.36 -23.05 22.97
N LEU A 1243 7.40 -23.70 23.52
CA LEU A 1243 8.71 -23.76 22.85
C LEU A 1243 8.66 -24.55 21.53
N GLN A 1244 7.82 -25.59 21.45
CA GLN A 1244 7.63 -26.40 20.24
C GLN A 1244 6.81 -25.61 19.21
N MET A 1245 5.74 -24.94 19.65
CA MET A 1245 4.91 -24.05 18.83
C MET A 1245 5.73 -22.94 18.17
N ASN A 1246 6.62 -22.31 18.93
CA ASN A 1246 7.47 -21.24 18.42
C ASN A 1246 8.55 -21.78 17.45
N GLN A 1247 9.05 -22.99 17.65
CA GLN A 1247 9.89 -23.66 16.65
C GLN A 1247 9.12 -23.99 15.36
N HIS A 1248 7.84 -24.36 15.46
CA HIS A 1248 6.96 -24.60 14.29
C HIS A 1248 6.63 -23.31 13.51
N SER A 1249 6.23 -22.23 14.18
CA SER A 1249 5.95 -20.93 13.52
C SER A 1249 7.23 -20.34 12.91
N LEU A 1250 8.33 -20.24 13.67
CA LEU A 1250 9.56 -19.61 13.19
C LEU A 1250 10.25 -20.42 12.09
N ARG A 1251 10.00 -21.73 11.98
CA ARG A 1251 10.40 -22.53 10.81
C ARG A 1251 9.74 -22.04 9.52
N GLN A 1252 8.48 -21.57 9.58
CA GLN A 1252 7.77 -21.00 8.42
C GLN A 1252 8.10 -19.52 8.24
N TYR A 1253 7.77 -18.67 9.21
CA TYR A 1253 7.73 -17.22 9.05
C TYR A 1253 8.96 -16.51 9.64
N GLY A 1254 9.72 -17.17 10.52
CA GLY A 1254 10.85 -16.59 11.26
C GLY A 1254 12.17 -16.51 10.49
N GLN A 1255 12.17 -16.09 9.23
CA GLN A 1255 13.44 -15.86 8.51
C GLN A 1255 14.16 -14.62 9.06
N LEU A 1256 15.50 -14.70 9.20
CA LEU A 1256 16.32 -13.60 9.77
C LEU A 1256 16.57 -12.45 8.76
N THR A 1257 15.51 -11.81 8.29
CA THR A 1257 15.56 -10.64 7.42
C THR A 1257 15.51 -9.32 8.20
N TRP A 1258 14.90 -9.30 9.39
CA TRP A 1258 14.65 -8.10 10.18
C TRP A 1258 14.57 -8.38 11.69
N TYR A 1259 14.44 -7.32 12.50
CA TYR A 1259 14.61 -7.30 13.96
C TYR A 1259 13.71 -8.26 14.75
N ARG A 1260 12.45 -8.40 14.34
CA ARG A 1260 11.44 -9.22 15.04
C ARG A 1260 11.83 -10.72 15.09
N PRO A 1261 12.16 -11.37 13.94
CA PRO A 1261 12.77 -12.71 13.91
C PRO A 1261 14.03 -12.89 14.76
N TYR A 1262 14.90 -11.87 14.88
CA TYR A 1262 16.11 -11.96 15.72
C TYR A 1262 15.77 -12.11 17.21
N LEU A 1263 14.74 -11.41 17.71
CA LEU A 1263 14.23 -11.62 19.08
C LEU A 1263 13.61 -13.00 19.23
N ALA A 1264 12.75 -13.38 18.28
CA ALA A 1264 12.00 -14.61 18.37
C ALA A 1264 12.91 -15.87 18.39
N TRP A 1265 13.96 -15.89 17.58
CA TRP A 1265 14.98 -16.94 17.68
C TRP A 1265 15.84 -16.83 18.94
N ALA A 1266 16.19 -15.62 19.40
CA ALA A 1266 16.90 -15.47 20.67
C ALA A 1266 16.09 -16.06 21.85
N LYS A 1267 14.76 -15.90 21.84
CA LYS A 1267 13.84 -16.51 22.82
C LYS A 1267 13.80 -18.03 22.75
N VAL A 1268 13.73 -18.60 21.54
CA VAL A 1268 13.82 -20.06 21.37
C VAL A 1268 15.17 -20.59 21.84
N LEU A 1269 16.28 -19.91 21.51
CA LEU A 1269 17.63 -20.29 21.97
C LEU A 1269 17.76 -20.19 23.50
N TYR A 1270 17.21 -19.15 24.13
CA TYR A 1270 17.20 -18.98 25.58
C TYR A 1270 16.51 -20.15 26.29
N TRP A 1271 15.30 -20.51 25.87
CA TRP A 1271 14.55 -21.63 26.46
C TRP A 1271 15.18 -22.99 26.15
N GLN A 1272 15.79 -23.17 24.98
CA GLN A 1272 16.64 -24.33 24.68
C GLN A 1272 17.91 -24.43 25.56
N GLN A 1273 18.28 -23.39 26.33
CA GLN A 1273 19.34 -23.47 27.35
C GLN A 1273 18.79 -23.67 28.77
N GLN A 1274 17.47 -23.66 28.99
CA GLN A 1274 16.85 -23.96 30.29
C GLN A 1274 16.42 -25.44 30.43
N GLN A 1275 16.54 -26.23 29.36
CA GLN A 1275 16.19 -27.67 29.28
C GLN A 1275 17.43 -28.58 29.36
#